data_AF-A0A384D2D7-F1
#
_entry.id   AF-A0A384D2D7-F1
#
_cell.length_a   1.000
_cell.length_b   1.000
_cell.length_c   1.000
_cell.angle_alpha   90.00
_cell.angle_beta   90.00
_cell.angle_gamma   90.00
#
_symmetry.space_group_name_H-M   'P 1'
#
loop_
_entity.id
_entity.type
_entity.pdbx_description
1 polymer ?
#
loop_
_entity_poly.entity_id
_entity_poly.type
_entity_poly.pdbx_seq_one_letter_code
_entity_poly.pdbx_strand_id
1 'polypeptide(L)'
;MAVRDAAAGPPGLGRDEETALFFKRAHYRHDPCWLMPVPPRLCLACMLELLPEPRVSLVRKKHVLSCFHDALLRHASLVMQLVAQDQRICIHFISMLFGLLCNVEDGSVTDLCIEVLIQLTTQLKLEQIIHCLLDECHKELCDMPSMRGSLATLTFLGKLVDAIPPLADKLVMEHSDLMEHLLRGLVYPNEGVQASVCYLYGKLYSSPVAAETLSGHFREKLCPLFLSTLDGAQTKELQINCLGLLRQLLKYDLFVSVIMNKSALAESTEGVEGPPGKTSLPLVLKKLLLSRDETLQVASAHCITAVLVHSPVKHAPAFIHADIPEFLFEHLSSSSEVLVWSSYNCLILLAEEPLFFSKCHTVYGIESVVRSLQGSLRMNNTELHKQGLLLFAEILTRQPEEIKLFTSSAMCRDAGRALQEAVSSPVLEVAAEAVKAISAFLRKDHQSVPPVQYRELRALLEAMLSRCADFSQTPLNRRPLGHASNRDSEKAILRRGKFLLSTLEGFRNACRLAVEFQSEPSAQENPFTAPSAEKEDTLEAFSEFLLSACDSLCIPMVMRHSEQATHPNLMEVFLSILHSLFVIVPHMKEKFSKKLASSSFIRLTLELKARFCGSLSHSALNQVCSSFLYYMTLNLLSAPEKTAPPSQEELSAVSAFLQHGLPQISSRSPESLAFLSDRQYVEGTARQRQYCILLLFYLAYIYEDRFVSEAELFVAVQSFLLSLQDQGERPPLVIFRASIYLLAICQDKDGALDEAVVSAIRKFLEGIPDLHLVYIHHPLLLRFFLLYPELMSRFGHRVLELWFSWEESSYEELDDVPSAGQSPLPASITALFHMLRSSPSILLILLDLIYSSPVDTARKVLIVLRTFLRKNEDVEVGGLIRGHFLLILQHLLVEHGASPSGASGNLPLLLSLLSLVQLKNTSEQELDSMAMKLLHQVSKLCGKCSPVDVDILQPSFNFLYWSLHQTTPSSQKRAAAVLLSSTALIELLEKTLALTWTEVDSPSTTLLCSAWLLTASFSAQQHDGSLQVHQTLSIELDQVLKVLSFPKKNAALLSAAILCFLRTALQQSFSSALVALVPSGAQPPPAPENTVLAPLRTSQVLSLVIGLQNLLVQKDPLLSYACVGCLEALLDYLHTRSPDIAFHVVSQPWNRFLLFTLLDAGESSFLRPEILRLMTLFVRFQSSSVLSHEEVGHVLQGAALADLSTLSNTTLQALRAFFLQVQSMGILADHSTTQTLQASLEGLSLSTSSAQPPLDMLCLGGVAVSLSHIRD
;
A
#
# COMPACT_ATOMS: atom_id res chain seq x y z
N MET A 1 -71.32 -26.10 -18.66
CA MET A 1 -72.80 -26.16 -18.66
C MET A 1 -73.24 -27.61 -18.78
N ALA A 2 -74.18 -28.02 -17.91
CA ALA A 2 -75.04 -29.24 -17.92
C ALA A 2 -74.33 -30.62 -17.93
N VAL A 3 -74.36 -31.46 -16.87
CA VAL A 3 -75.45 -32.13 -16.10
C VAL A 3 -76.11 -33.30 -16.85
N ARG A 4 -75.85 -34.53 -16.33
CA ARG A 4 -76.69 -35.76 -16.15
C ARG A 4 -77.47 -36.32 -17.36
N ASP A 5 -77.73 -37.62 -17.55
CA ASP A 5 -77.84 -38.78 -16.64
C ASP A 5 -77.76 -40.12 -17.43
N ALA A 6 -77.37 -41.18 -16.70
CA ALA A 6 -77.85 -42.57 -16.72
C ALA A 6 -78.19 -43.34 -18.03
N ALA A 7 -77.49 -44.46 -18.24
CA ALA A 7 -78.12 -45.77 -18.48
C ALA A 7 -77.09 -46.90 -18.29
N ALA A 8 -77.13 -47.57 -17.15
CA ALA A 8 -76.47 -48.85 -16.94
C ALA A 8 -77.30 -49.95 -17.61
N GLY A 9 -76.72 -50.61 -18.61
CA GLY A 9 -77.10 -51.93 -19.09
C GLY A 9 -75.85 -52.82 -19.06
N PRO A 10 -75.97 -54.12 -18.73
CA PRO A 10 -74.80 -54.97 -18.58
C PRO A 10 -74.16 -55.22 -19.95
N PRO A 11 -72.85 -55.04 -20.15
CA PRO A 11 -72.22 -55.60 -21.33
C PRO A 11 -72.16 -57.12 -21.11
N GLY A 12 -72.85 -57.84 -21.98
CA GLY A 12 -72.91 -59.30 -21.96
C GLY A 12 -71.53 -59.93 -21.94
N LEU A 13 -71.45 -61.08 -21.27
CA LEU A 13 -70.39 -62.05 -21.45
C LEU A 13 -70.26 -62.34 -22.95
N GLY A 14 -69.18 -61.84 -23.55
CA GLY A 14 -68.90 -62.07 -24.95
C GLY A 14 -67.46 -61.69 -25.26
N ARG A 15 -66.66 -62.72 -25.58
CA ARG A 15 -65.29 -62.66 -26.16
C ARG A 15 -64.07 -62.54 -25.24
N ASP A 16 -64.14 -62.99 -23.98
CA ASP A 16 -62.92 -63.26 -23.18
C ASP A 16 -62.78 -64.74 -22.73
N GLU A 17 -63.64 -65.64 -23.22
CA GLU A 17 -63.52 -67.09 -23.00
C GLU A 17 -62.63 -67.79 -24.06
N GLU A 18 -62.18 -67.09 -25.10
CA GLU A 18 -61.39 -67.70 -26.17
C GLU A 18 -59.91 -67.89 -25.83
N THR A 19 -59.40 -67.31 -24.73
CA THR A 19 -58.05 -67.61 -24.21
C THR A 19 -57.99 -68.89 -23.37
N ALA A 20 -59.14 -69.44 -22.94
CA ALA A 20 -59.23 -70.74 -22.27
C ALA A 20 -59.26 -71.94 -23.24
N LEU A 21 -59.12 -71.71 -24.55
CA LEU A 21 -59.29 -72.73 -25.60
C LEU A 21 -58.11 -73.72 -25.76
N PHE A 22 -56.97 -73.53 -25.07
CA PHE A 22 -55.78 -74.34 -25.31
C PHE A 22 -55.75 -75.70 -24.59
N PHE A 23 -56.51 -75.90 -23.51
CA PHE A 23 -56.42 -77.11 -22.65
C PHE A 23 -57.65 -78.04 -22.70
N LYS A 24 -58.44 -77.95 -23.77
CA LYS A 24 -59.80 -78.52 -23.90
C LYS A 24 -59.97 -80.02 -23.64
N ARG A 25 -58.91 -80.84 -23.60
CA ARG A 25 -59.06 -82.29 -23.33
C ARG A 25 -59.05 -82.67 -21.84
N ALA A 26 -58.52 -81.82 -20.96
CA ALA A 26 -58.35 -82.17 -19.54
C ALA A 26 -58.76 -81.08 -18.54
N HIS A 27 -58.88 -79.80 -18.96
CA HIS A 27 -59.13 -78.69 -18.02
C HIS A 27 -60.37 -78.84 -17.14
N TYR A 28 -61.47 -79.42 -17.67
CA TYR A 28 -62.70 -79.65 -16.91
C TYR A 28 -62.54 -80.61 -15.72
N ARG A 29 -61.41 -81.32 -15.63
CA ARG A 29 -61.08 -82.25 -14.54
C ARG A 29 -60.28 -81.59 -13.40
N HIS A 30 -59.88 -80.34 -13.56
CA HIS A 30 -59.04 -79.63 -12.59
C HIS A 30 -59.88 -78.73 -11.69
N ASP A 31 -59.54 -78.72 -10.39
CA ASP A 31 -60.20 -77.87 -9.40
C ASP A 31 -59.97 -76.37 -9.73
N PRO A 32 -60.99 -75.49 -9.62
CA PRO A 32 -60.84 -74.05 -9.79
C PRO A 32 -59.73 -73.41 -8.95
N CYS A 33 -59.31 -74.02 -7.84
CA CYS A 33 -58.20 -73.52 -7.02
C CYS A 33 -56.86 -73.44 -7.78
N TRP A 34 -56.70 -74.19 -8.88
CA TRP A 34 -55.51 -74.19 -9.74
C TRP A 34 -55.58 -73.18 -10.89
N LEU A 35 -56.69 -72.44 -11.03
CA LEU A 35 -56.90 -71.43 -12.06
C LEU A 35 -56.48 -70.04 -11.56
N MET A 36 -55.67 -69.33 -12.34
CA MET A 36 -55.34 -67.94 -12.03
C MET A 36 -56.57 -67.05 -12.23
N PRO A 37 -56.98 -66.24 -11.23
CA PRO A 37 -58.23 -65.48 -11.26
C PRO A 37 -58.20 -64.25 -12.19
N VAL A 38 -57.04 -63.93 -12.77
CA VAL A 38 -56.78 -62.75 -13.61
C VAL A 38 -56.24 -63.16 -14.99
N PRO A 39 -56.39 -62.33 -16.04
CA PRO A 39 -55.81 -62.59 -17.36
C PRO A 39 -54.28 -62.48 -17.35
N PRO A 40 -53.53 -63.35 -18.06
CA PRO A 40 -54.01 -64.48 -18.87
C PRO A 40 -54.53 -65.63 -17.99
N ARG A 41 -55.78 -66.09 -18.22
CA ARG A 41 -56.39 -67.16 -17.40
C ARG A 41 -55.67 -68.49 -17.66
N LEU A 42 -54.79 -68.86 -16.75
CA LEU A 42 -53.95 -70.07 -16.83
C LEU A 42 -54.31 -71.05 -15.71
N CYS A 43 -54.39 -72.33 -16.03
CA CYS A 43 -54.54 -73.39 -15.04
C CYS A 43 -53.19 -74.09 -14.84
N LEU A 44 -52.67 -74.10 -13.62
CA LEU A 44 -51.37 -74.71 -13.29
C LEU A 44 -51.39 -76.23 -13.53
N ALA A 45 -52.49 -76.91 -13.19
CA ALA A 45 -52.65 -78.35 -13.44
C ALA A 45 -52.64 -78.70 -14.94
N CYS A 46 -53.24 -77.85 -15.77
CA CYS A 46 -53.18 -77.97 -17.22
C CYS A 46 -51.76 -77.81 -17.78
N MET A 47 -50.96 -76.91 -17.19
CA MET A 47 -49.56 -76.76 -17.56
C MET A 47 -48.73 -77.97 -17.14
N LEU A 48 -48.95 -78.50 -15.93
CA LEU A 48 -48.27 -79.68 -15.40
C LEU A 48 -48.53 -80.94 -16.24
N GLU A 49 -49.72 -81.07 -16.85
CA GLU A 49 -50.02 -82.17 -17.79
C GLU A 49 -49.47 -81.93 -19.20
N LEU A 50 -49.49 -80.67 -19.69
CA LEU A 50 -49.15 -80.34 -21.08
C LEU A 50 -47.64 -80.25 -21.34
N LEU A 51 -46.86 -79.68 -20.42
CA LEU A 51 -45.42 -79.45 -20.59
C LEU A 51 -44.58 -80.75 -20.69
N PRO A 52 -44.79 -81.80 -19.86
CA PRO A 52 -44.02 -83.04 -19.97
C PRO A 52 -44.46 -83.93 -21.14
N GLU A 53 -45.65 -83.73 -21.72
CA GLU A 53 -46.18 -84.60 -22.78
C GLU A 53 -45.31 -84.52 -24.07
N PRO A 54 -44.72 -85.63 -24.54
CA PRO A 54 -43.82 -85.62 -25.70
C PRO A 54 -44.56 -85.38 -27.02
N ARG A 55 -45.88 -85.60 -27.06
CA ARG A 55 -46.73 -85.44 -28.25
C ARG A 55 -47.14 -83.99 -28.53
N VAL A 56 -46.82 -83.04 -27.64
CA VAL A 56 -47.19 -81.62 -27.77
C VAL A 56 -46.09 -80.86 -28.50
N SER A 57 -46.46 -80.07 -29.52
CA SER A 57 -45.50 -79.27 -30.29
C SER A 57 -44.80 -78.21 -29.45
N LEU A 58 -43.53 -77.94 -29.77
CA LEU A 58 -42.69 -76.97 -29.07
C LEU A 58 -43.28 -75.55 -29.08
N VAL A 59 -43.96 -75.15 -30.17
CA VAL A 59 -44.67 -73.87 -30.28
C VAL A 59 -45.75 -73.72 -29.21
N ARG A 60 -46.48 -74.80 -28.90
CA ARG A 60 -47.49 -74.80 -27.83
C ARG A 60 -46.87 -74.73 -26.45
N LYS A 61 -45.79 -75.48 -26.22
CA LYS A 61 -45.02 -75.41 -24.95
C LYS A 61 -44.48 -74.00 -24.73
N LYS A 62 -43.89 -73.37 -25.75
CA LYS A 62 -43.40 -71.98 -25.73
C LYS A 62 -44.52 -70.97 -25.42
N HIS A 63 -45.66 -71.08 -26.09
CA HIS A 63 -46.78 -70.15 -25.87
C HIS A 63 -47.33 -70.25 -24.44
N VAL A 64 -47.49 -71.46 -23.91
CA VAL A 64 -47.95 -71.70 -22.53
C VAL A 64 -46.95 -71.16 -21.51
N LEU A 65 -45.64 -71.41 -21.71
CA LEU A 65 -44.59 -70.82 -20.88
C LEU A 65 -44.58 -69.28 -20.96
N SER A 66 -44.80 -68.70 -22.14
CA SER A 66 -44.83 -67.25 -22.33
C SER A 66 -46.00 -66.61 -21.61
N CYS A 67 -47.19 -67.24 -21.67
CA CYS A 67 -48.35 -66.77 -20.93
C CYS A 67 -48.10 -66.83 -19.41
N PHE A 68 -47.43 -67.89 -18.94
CA PHE A 68 -47.08 -68.03 -17.53
C PHE A 68 -46.01 -67.04 -17.09
N HIS A 69 -45.02 -66.77 -17.94
CA HIS A 69 -44.05 -65.70 -17.73
C HIS A 69 -44.72 -64.32 -17.62
N ASP A 70 -45.66 -64.00 -18.53
CA ASP A 70 -46.44 -62.76 -18.47
C ASP A 70 -47.27 -62.67 -17.18
N ALA A 71 -47.84 -63.80 -16.74
CA ALA A 71 -48.55 -63.89 -15.47
C ALA A 71 -47.64 -63.65 -14.26
N LEU A 72 -46.43 -64.24 -14.26
CA LEU A 72 -45.42 -64.02 -13.21
C LEU A 72 -44.97 -62.56 -13.15
N LEU A 73 -44.77 -61.90 -14.30
CA LEU A 73 -44.36 -60.50 -14.35
C LEU A 73 -45.45 -59.53 -13.87
N ARG A 74 -46.72 -59.74 -14.27
CA ARG A 74 -47.83 -58.81 -13.96
C ARG A 74 -48.51 -59.10 -12.62
N HIS A 75 -48.51 -60.37 -12.20
CA HIS A 75 -49.31 -60.87 -11.08
C HIS A 75 -48.50 -61.82 -10.17
N ALA A 76 -47.20 -61.56 -10.02
CA ALA A 76 -46.25 -62.24 -9.14
C ALA A 76 -46.88 -62.82 -7.85
N SER A 77 -47.46 -61.98 -6.99
CA SER A 77 -48.03 -62.39 -5.70
C SER A 77 -49.15 -63.44 -5.81
N LEU A 78 -50.02 -63.34 -6.82
CA LEU A 78 -51.11 -64.27 -7.05
C LEU A 78 -50.60 -65.60 -7.62
N VAL A 79 -49.60 -65.56 -8.50
CA VAL A 79 -48.95 -66.77 -9.02
C VAL A 79 -48.18 -67.48 -7.91
N MET A 80 -47.50 -66.73 -7.04
CA MET A 80 -46.80 -67.33 -5.89
C MET A 80 -47.77 -67.96 -4.91
N GLN A 81 -48.91 -67.32 -4.61
CA GLN A 81 -49.96 -67.92 -3.80
C GLN A 81 -50.53 -69.20 -4.41
N LEU A 82 -50.64 -69.27 -5.74
CA LEU A 82 -51.11 -70.45 -6.48
C LEU A 82 -50.10 -71.61 -6.43
N VAL A 83 -48.81 -71.32 -6.65
CA VAL A 83 -47.74 -72.32 -6.69
C VAL A 83 -47.38 -72.82 -5.28
N ALA A 84 -47.49 -71.96 -4.26
CA ALA A 84 -47.17 -72.29 -2.87
C ALA A 84 -48.29 -73.02 -2.10
N GLN A 85 -49.46 -73.28 -2.71
CA GLN A 85 -50.57 -73.98 -2.03
C GLN A 85 -50.21 -75.40 -1.58
N ASP A 86 -49.39 -76.12 -2.37
CA ASP A 86 -48.84 -77.43 -2.02
C ASP A 86 -47.35 -77.49 -2.39
N GLN A 87 -46.50 -77.66 -1.38
CA GLN A 87 -45.05 -77.73 -1.54
C GLN A 87 -44.61 -78.88 -2.47
N ARG A 88 -45.34 -80.00 -2.51
CA ARG A 88 -45.02 -81.13 -3.40
C ARG A 88 -45.28 -80.79 -4.87
N ILE A 89 -46.36 -80.05 -5.14
CA ILE A 89 -46.70 -79.58 -6.49
C ILE A 89 -45.71 -78.52 -6.93
N CYS A 90 -45.32 -77.61 -6.03
CA CYS A 90 -44.26 -76.62 -6.30
C CYS A 90 -42.93 -77.29 -6.67
N ILE A 91 -42.47 -78.27 -5.89
CA ILE A 91 -41.24 -79.02 -6.16
C ILE A 91 -41.35 -79.75 -7.51
N HIS A 92 -42.46 -80.46 -7.74
CA HIS A 92 -42.68 -81.18 -8.99
C HIS A 92 -42.73 -80.24 -10.20
N PHE A 93 -43.34 -79.06 -10.05
CA PHE A 93 -43.41 -78.06 -11.11
C PHE A 93 -42.01 -77.51 -11.45
N ILE A 94 -41.20 -77.19 -10.45
CA ILE A 94 -39.82 -76.74 -10.65
C ILE A 94 -38.96 -77.84 -11.27
N SER A 95 -39.05 -79.09 -10.78
CA SER A 95 -38.34 -80.23 -11.38
C SER A 95 -38.78 -80.51 -12.81
N MET A 96 -40.06 -80.33 -13.14
CA MET A 96 -40.57 -80.49 -14.51
C MET A 96 -40.06 -79.38 -15.43
N LEU A 97 -40.05 -78.12 -14.97
CA LEU A 97 -39.49 -77.00 -15.72
C LEU A 97 -37.97 -77.15 -15.92
N PHE A 98 -37.25 -77.63 -14.91
CA PHE A 98 -35.83 -77.96 -15.01
C PHE A 98 -35.59 -79.13 -15.98
N GLY A 99 -36.40 -80.18 -15.91
CA GLY A 99 -36.34 -81.28 -16.88
C GLY A 99 -36.66 -80.83 -18.32
N LEU A 100 -37.57 -79.86 -18.49
CA LEU A 100 -37.85 -79.25 -19.78
C LEU A 100 -36.65 -78.44 -20.29
N LEU A 101 -35.94 -77.75 -19.41
CA LEU A 101 -34.71 -77.03 -19.74
C LEU A 101 -33.62 -77.96 -20.30
N CYS A 102 -33.39 -79.11 -19.67
CA CYS A 102 -32.33 -80.05 -20.07
C CYS A 102 -32.59 -80.75 -21.42
N ASN A 103 -33.85 -80.83 -21.86
CA ASN A 103 -34.26 -81.61 -23.04
C ASN A 103 -34.57 -80.77 -24.29
N VAL A 104 -34.58 -79.44 -24.21
CA VAL A 104 -35.01 -78.56 -25.31
C VAL A 104 -33.81 -77.92 -26.01
N GLU A 105 -33.73 -78.11 -27.34
CA GLU A 105 -32.65 -77.54 -28.18
C GLU A 105 -32.97 -76.13 -28.73
N ASP A 106 -34.24 -75.66 -28.66
CA ASP A 106 -34.64 -74.33 -29.14
C ASP A 106 -34.26 -73.25 -28.12
N GLY A 107 -33.24 -72.44 -28.45
CA GLY A 107 -32.72 -71.40 -27.57
C GLY A 107 -33.79 -70.42 -27.06
N SER A 108 -34.81 -70.10 -27.85
CA SER A 108 -35.86 -69.15 -27.43
C SER A 108 -36.84 -69.72 -26.40
N VAL A 109 -36.98 -71.05 -26.34
CA VAL A 109 -37.76 -71.74 -25.31
C VAL A 109 -36.90 -71.95 -24.07
N THR A 110 -35.63 -72.28 -24.26
CA THR A 110 -34.63 -72.39 -23.20
C THR A 110 -34.51 -71.09 -22.41
N ASP A 111 -34.33 -69.95 -23.09
CA ASP A 111 -34.24 -68.63 -22.43
C ASP A 111 -35.48 -68.29 -21.62
N LEU A 112 -36.67 -68.51 -22.19
CA LEU A 112 -37.94 -68.27 -21.51
C LEU A 112 -38.15 -69.20 -20.30
N CYS A 113 -37.72 -70.47 -20.42
CA CYS A 113 -37.76 -71.43 -19.32
C CYS A 113 -36.83 -71.01 -18.17
N ILE A 114 -35.62 -70.54 -18.51
CA ILE A 114 -34.64 -69.99 -17.56
C ILE A 114 -35.22 -68.77 -16.83
N GLU A 115 -35.81 -67.80 -17.55
CA GLU A 115 -36.44 -66.62 -16.94
C GLU A 115 -37.56 -66.99 -15.97
N VAL A 116 -38.45 -67.92 -16.36
CA VAL A 116 -39.53 -68.43 -15.51
C VAL A 116 -38.97 -69.12 -14.26
N LEU A 117 -37.98 -69.99 -14.41
CA LEU A 117 -37.35 -70.69 -13.28
C LEU A 117 -36.67 -69.70 -12.30
N ILE A 118 -35.96 -68.69 -12.79
CA ILE A 118 -35.33 -67.67 -11.94
C ILE A 118 -36.37 -66.85 -11.20
N GLN A 119 -37.43 -66.38 -11.89
CA GLN A 119 -38.49 -65.61 -11.26
C GLN A 119 -39.24 -66.41 -10.19
N LEU A 120 -39.53 -67.70 -10.46
CA LEU A 120 -40.14 -68.59 -9.47
C LEU A 120 -39.23 -68.79 -8.25
N THR A 121 -37.97 -69.14 -8.47
CA THR A 121 -37.03 -69.43 -7.38
C THR A 121 -36.72 -68.21 -6.52
N THR A 122 -36.54 -67.04 -7.12
CA THR A 122 -36.30 -65.77 -6.39
C THR A 122 -37.51 -65.31 -5.57
N GLN A 123 -38.73 -65.55 -6.06
CA GLN A 123 -39.95 -65.14 -5.37
C GLN A 123 -40.41 -66.14 -4.30
N LEU A 124 -40.14 -67.45 -4.47
CA LEU A 124 -40.49 -68.46 -3.47
C LEU A 124 -39.70 -68.32 -2.18
N LYS A 125 -38.41 -67.98 -2.27
CA LYS A 125 -37.48 -67.86 -1.11
C LYS A 125 -37.51 -69.06 -0.15
N LEU A 126 -37.81 -70.26 -0.65
CA LEU A 126 -37.80 -71.50 0.13
C LEU A 126 -36.43 -72.16 -0.02
N GLU A 127 -35.58 -72.01 1.00
CA GLU A 127 -34.18 -72.50 1.00
C GLU A 127 -34.07 -73.98 0.61
N GLN A 128 -34.95 -74.84 1.14
CA GLN A 128 -34.94 -76.28 0.86
C GLN A 128 -35.14 -76.62 -0.63
N ILE A 129 -36.03 -75.89 -1.31
CA ILE A 129 -36.32 -76.13 -2.74
C ILE A 129 -35.15 -75.66 -3.61
N ILE A 130 -34.54 -74.54 -3.22
CA ILE A 130 -33.36 -74.01 -3.90
C ILE A 130 -32.17 -74.98 -3.74
N HIS A 131 -31.99 -75.59 -2.55
CA HIS A 131 -30.96 -76.63 -2.36
C HIS A 131 -31.21 -77.87 -3.22
N CYS A 132 -32.44 -78.40 -3.25
CA CYS A 132 -32.74 -79.53 -4.11
C CYS A 132 -32.52 -79.20 -5.60
N LEU A 133 -32.86 -77.98 -6.05
CA LEU A 133 -32.63 -77.58 -7.43
C LEU A 133 -31.13 -77.45 -7.76
N LEU A 134 -30.31 -76.97 -6.82
CA LEU A 134 -28.86 -76.92 -6.98
C LEU A 134 -28.25 -78.33 -7.05
N ASP A 135 -28.70 -79.25 -6.19
CA ASP A 135 -28.28 -80.66 -6.22
C ASP A 135 -28.62 -81.31 -7.57
N GLU A 136 -29.82 -81.06 -8.11
CA GLU A 136 -30.22 -81.59 -9.42
C GLU A 136 -29.45 -80.94 -10.57
N CYS A 137 -29.13 -79.64 -10.49
CA CYS A 137 -28.24 -78.98 -11.46
C CYS A 137 -26.84 -79.60 -11.43
N HIS A 138 -26.31 -79.87 -10.24
CA HIS A 138 -25.00 -80.50 -10.06
C HIS A 138 -24.97 -81.93 -10.65
N LYS A 139 -25.94 -82.78 -10.29
CA LYS A 139 -26.06 -84.15 -10.83
C LYS A 139 -26.15 -84.14 -12.35
N GLU A 140 -27.03 -83.32 -12.91
CA GLU A 140 -27.22 -83.24 -14.36
C GLU A 140 -25.94 -82.82 -15.09
N LEU A 141 -25.19 -81.84 -14.54
CA LEU A 141 -23.92 -81.42 -15.12
C LEU A 141 -22.86 -82.54 -15.06
N CYS A 142 -22.83 -83.30 -13.97
CA CYS A 142 -21.88 -84.40 -13.78
C CYS A 142 -22.21 -85.64 -14.65
N ASP A 143 -23.49 -85.92 -14.91
CA ASP A 143 -23.96 -87.10 -15.66
C ASP A 143 -23.98 -86.90 -17.19
N MET A 144 -23.95 -85.64 -17.66
CA MET A 144 -24.05 -85.32 -19.08
C MET A 144 -22.79 -85.67 -19.90
N PRO A 145 -22.90 -86.44 -21.00
CA PRO A 145 -21.75 -86.91 -21.77
C PRO A 145 -21.15 -85.86 -22.74
N SER A 146 -21.85 -84.75 -22.99
CA SER A 146 -21.44 -83.70 -23.93
C SER A 146 -21.61 -82.31 -23.33
N MET A 147 -20.55 -81.50 -23.34
CA MET A 147 -20.57 -80.11 -22.86
C MET A 147 -21.59 -79.21 -23.58
N ARG A 148 -22.00 -79.58 -24.80
CA ARG A 148 -23.01 -78.83 -25.56
C ARG A 148 -24.40 -78.96 -24.91
N GLY A 149 -24.72 -80.13 -24.36
CA GLY A 149 -25.97 -80.36 -23.64
C GLY A 149 -26.01 -79.62 -22.31
N SER A 150 -24.85 -79.43 -21.67
CA SER A 150 -24.72 -78.70 -20.41
C SER A 150 -24.95 -77.18 -20.53
N LEU A 151 -25.03 -76.61 -21.74
CA LEU A 151 -25.11 -75.16 -21.96
C LEU A 151 -26.31 -74.52 -21.25
N ALA A 152 -27.50 -75.09 -21.40
CA ALA A 152 -28.73 -74.57 -20.81
C ALA A 152 -28.67 -74.59 -19.28
N THR A 153 -28.18 -75.70 -18.71
CA THR A 153 -28.00 -75.88 -17.26
C THR A 153 -26.93 -74.95 -16.69
N LEU A 154 -25.79 -74.76 -17.37
CA LEU A 154 -24.74 -73.82 -16.98
C LEU A 154 -25.23 -72.37 -17.00
N THR A 155 -25.98 -71.98 -18.03
CA THR A 155 -26.58 -70.64 -18.16
C THR A 155 -27.58 -70.39 -17.04
N PHE A 156 -28.45 -71.37 -16.76
CA PHE A 156 -29.41 -71.32 -15.67
C PHE A 156 -28.70 -71.20 -14.32
N LEU A 157 -27.71 -72.05 -14.04
CA LEU A 157 -26.97 -72.03 -12.79
C LEU A 157 -26.26 -70.69 -12.57
N GLY A 158 -25.61 -70.14 -13.60
CA GLY A 158 -25.02 -68.80 -13.55
C GLY A 158 -26.03 -67.71 -13.19
N LYS A 159 -27.20 -67.71 -13.83
CA LYS A 159 -28.24 -66.69 -13.58
C LYS A 159 -28.95 -66.90 -12.24
N LEU A 160 -29.06 -68.15 -11.77
CA LEU A 160 -29.59 -68.48 -10.44
C LEU A 160 -28.69 -67.94 -9.34
N VAL A 161 -27.36 -68.13 -9.47
CA VAL A 161 -26.38 -67.56 -8.54
C VAL A 161 -26.36 -66.03 -8.61
N ASP A 162 -26.52 -65.43 -9.79
CA ASP A 162 -26.65 -63.97 -9.93
C ASP A 162 -27.87 -63.42 -9.19
N ALA A 163 -29.00 -64.13 -9.29
CA ALA A 163 -30.25 -63.73 -8.66
C ALA A 163 -30.28 -63.99 -7.14
N ILE A 164 -29.52 -64.98 -6.67
CA ILE A 164 -29.40 -65.36 -5.25
C ILE A 164 -27.90 -65.52 -4.88
N PRO A 165 -27.18 -64.41 -4.62
CA PRO A 165 -25.73 -64.43 -4.38
C PRO A 165 -25.23 -65.36 -3.26
N PRO A 166 -25.95 -65.57 -2.13
CA PRO A 166 -25.52 -66.52 -1.09
C PRO A 166 -25.33 -67.97 -1.57
N LEU A 167 -25.89 -68.35 -2.73
CA LEU A 167 -25.71 -69.69 -3.29
C LEU A 167 -24.28 -69.93 -3.82
N ALA A 168 -23.52 -68.87 -4.10
CA ALA A 168 -22.13 -68.99 -4.55
C ALA A 168 -21.27 -69.73 -3.51
N ASP A 169 -21.39 -69.35 -2.24
CA ASP A 169 -20.63 -69.96 -1.15
C ASP A 169 -21.02 -71.43 -1.00
N LYS A 170 -22.31 -71.71 -1.12
CA LYS A 170 -22.84 -73.07 -0.97
C LYS A 170 -22.40 -74.00 -2.10
N LEU A 171 -22.41 -73.52 -3.34
CA LEU A 171 -21.88 -74.25 -4.51
C LEU A 171 -20.40 -74.58 -4.35
N VAL A 172 -19.59 -73.64 -3.87
CA VAL A 172 -18.14 -73.86 -3.70
C VAL A 172 -17.85 -74.83 -2.55
N MET A 173 -18.60 -74.73 -1.45
CA MET A 173 -18.37 -75.55 -0.25
C MET A 173 -18.95 -76.97 -0.36
N GLU A 174 -20.14 -77.13 -0.95
CA GLU A 174 -20.87 -78.41 -0.99
C GLU A 174 -20.62 -79.18 -2.31
N HIS A 175 -20.28 -78.50 -3.42
CA HIS A 175 -20.13 -79.09 -4.76
C HIS A 175 -18.77 -78.76 -5.41
N SER A 176 -17.66 -79.08 -4.73
CA SER A 176 -16.31 -78.73 -5.19
C SER A 176 -15.86 -79.40 -6.50
N ASP A 177 -16.41 -80.58 -6.82
CA ASP A 177 -16.20 -81.32 -8.07
C ASP A 177 -16.78 -80.60 -9.31
N LEU A 178 -17.77 -79.72 -9.11
CA LEU A 178 -18.30 -78.85 -10.17
C LEU A 178 -17.20 -77.97 -10.78
N MET A 179 -16.20 -77.54 -9.99
CA MET A 179 -15.11 -76.68 -10.47
C MET A 179 -14.29 -77.36 -11.56
N GLU A 180 -14.09 -78.67 -11.48
CA GLU A 180 -13.43 -79.46 -12.53
C GLU A 180 -14.29 -79.53 -13.81
N HIS A 181 -15.61 -79.67 -13.66
CA HIS A 181 -16.53 -79.64 -14.79
C HIS A 181 -16.51 -78.27 -15.51
N LEU A 182 -16.46 -77.17 -14.74
CA LEU A 182 -16.32 -75.83 -15.31
C LEU A 182 -14.98 -75.63 -16.05
N LEU A 183 -13.87 -76.17 -15.53
CA LEU A 183 -12.59 -76.15 -16.25
C LEU A 183 -12.67 -76.89 -17.61
N ARG A 184 -13.33 -78.06 -17.65
CA ARG A 184 -13.56 -78.79 -18.91
C ARG A 184 -14.40 -77.98 -19.89
N GLY A 185 -15.41 -77.25 -19.39
CA GLY A 185 -16.24 -76.38 -20.20
C GLY A 185 -15.49 -75.18 -20.79
N LEU A 186 -14.49 -74.67 -20.08
CA LEU A 186 -13.66 -73.56 -20.55
C LEU A 186 -12.71 -73.97 -21.70
N VAL A 187 -12.26 -75.22 -21.72
CA VAL A 187 -11.38 -75.78 -22.77
C VAL A 187 -12.19 -76.28 -23.98
N TYR A 188 -13.51 -76.40 -23.87
CA TYR A 188 -14.37 -76.90 -24.93
C TYR A 188 -14.51 -75.89 -26.08
N PRO A 189 -14.45 -76.32 -27.37
CA PRO A 189 -14.38 -75.42 -28.53
C PRO A 189 -15.69 -74.67 -28.90
N ASN A 190 -16.64 -74.55 -27.97
CA ASN A 190 -17.89 -73.81 -28.18
C ASN A 190 -17.90 -72.55 -27.32
N GLU A 191 -17.86 -71.38 -27.97
CA GLU A 191 -17.80 -70.09 -27.26
C GLU A 191 -19.05 -69.81 -26.41
N GLY A 192 -20.22 -70.37 -26.73
CA GLY A 192 -21.42 -70.23 -25.89
C GLY A 192 -21.30 -70.97 -24.55
N VAL A 193 -20.70 -72.17 -24.57
CA VAL A 193 -20.37 -72.91 -23.34
C VAL A 193 -19.32 -72.16 -22.53
N GLN A 194 -18.26 -71.68 -23.18
CA GLN A 194 -17.22 -70.89 -22.52
C GLN A 194 -17.80 -69.60 -21.91
N ALA A 195 -18.72 -68.92 -22.61
CA ALA A 195 -19.34 -67.68 -22.14
C ALA A 195 -20.19 -67.92 -20.89
N SER A 196 -20.95 -69.03 -20.87
CA SER A 196 -21.78 -69.43 -19.72
C SER A 196 -20.91 -69.81 -18.52
N VAL A 197 -19.81 -70.53 -18.74
CA VAL A 197 -18.83 -70.88 -17.71
C VAL A 197 -18.16 -69.63 -17.14
N CYS A 198 -17.71 -68.70 -17.99
CA CYS A 198 -17.12 -67.44 -17.53
C CYS A 198 -18.10 -66.58 -16.73
N TYR A 199 -19.37 -66.52 -17.15
CA TYR A 199 -20.42 -65.82 -16.41
C TYR A 199 -20.64 -66.44 -15.03
N LEU A 200 -20.79 -67.78 -14.94
CA LEU A 200 -20.95 -68.48 -13.67
C LEU A 200 -19.73 -68.28 -12.74
N TYR A 201 -18.50 -68.46 -13.25
CA TYR A 201 -17.30 -68.13 -12.47
C TYR A 201 -17.32 -66.69 -11.99
N GLY A 202 -17.73 -65.73 -12.83
CA GLY A 202 -17.85 -64.33 -12.46
C GLY A 202 -18.78 -64.13 -11.26
N LYS A 203 -19.89 -64.87 -11.20
CA LYS A 203 -20.81 -64.83 -10.05
C LYS A 203 -20.24 -65.53 -8.82
N LEU A 204 -19.52 -66.64 -8.97
CA LEU A 204 -18.84 -67.29 -7.84
C LEU A 204 -17.80 -66.36 -7.19
N TYR A 205 -16.92 -65.75 -7.98
CA TYR A 205 -15.89 -64.81 -7.47
C TYR A 205 -16.46 -63.45 -7.01
N SER A 206 -17.74 -63.18 -7.27
CA SER A 206 -18.40 -61.99 -6.73
C SER A 206 -18.67 -62.09 -5.22
N SER A 207 -18.71 -63.31 -4.66
CA SER A 207 -18.78 -63.54 -3.21
C SER A 207 -17.37 -63.60 -2.60
N PRO A 208 -17.08 -62.84 -1.52
CA PRO A 208 -15.78 -62.87 -0.84
C PRO A 208 -15.40 -64.23 -0.28
N VAL A 209 -16.35 -64.98 0.29
CA VAL A 209 -16.08 -66.28 0.93
C VAL A 209 -15.76 -67.35 -0.11
N ALA A 210 -16.54 -67.42 -1.18
CA ALA A 210 -16.25 -68.27 -2.33
C ALA A 210 -14.91 -67.91 -3.00
N ALA A 211 -14.60 -66.62 -3.16
CA ALA A 211 -13.34 -66.16 -3.76
C ALA A 211 -12.12 -66.59 -2.92
N GLU A 212 -12.16 -66.44 -1.59
CA GLU A 212 -11.09 -66.88 -0.69
C GLU A 212 -10.86 -68.40 -0.80
N THR A 213 -11.94 -69.18 -0.78
CA THR A 213 -11.92 -70.65 -0.89
C THR A 213 -11.37 -71.13 -2.23
N LEU A 214 -11.72 -70.45 -3.32
CA LEU A 214 -11.26 -70.77 -4.69
C LEU A 214 -9.86 -70.24 -5.00
N SER A 215 -9.15 -69.62 -4.06
CA SER A 215 -7.88 -68.96 -4.35
C SER A 215 -6.78 -69.90 -4.86
N GLY A 216 -6.70 -71.12 -4.32
CA GLY A 216 -5.80 -72.17 -4.82
C GLY A 216 -6.19 -72.66 -6.21
N HIS A 217 -7.48 -72.92 -6.43
CA HIS A 217 -8.05 -73.31 -7.74
C HIS A 217 -7.76 -72.26 -8.82
N PHE A 218 -7.90 -70.98 -8.48
CA PHE A 218 -7.57 -69.87 -9.37
C PHE A 218 -6.09 -69.90 -9.78
N ARG A 219 -5.20 -69.95 -8.79
CA ARG A 219 -3.74 -69.88 -8.99
C ARG A 219 -3.21 -71.04 -9.81
N GLU A 220 -3.65 -72.26 -9.51
CA GLU A 220 -3.06 -73.48 -10.06
C GLU A 220 -3.70 -73.91 -11.38
N LYS A 221 -5.03 -73.75 -11.53
CA LYS A 221 -5.79 -74.34 -12.64
C LYS A 221 -6.48 -73.31 -13.54
N LEU A 222 -7.28 -72.41 -12.97
CA LEU A 222 -8.17 -71.54 -13.77
C LEU A 222 -7.42 -70.40 -14.47
N CYS A 223 -6.48 -69.72 -13.82
CA CYS A 223 -5.77 -68.55 -14.36
C CYS A 223 -5.16 -68.74 -15.77
N PRO A 224 -4.36 -69.79 -16.08
CA PRO A 224 -3.82 -69.99 -17.42
C PRO A 224 -4.91 -70.22 -18.48
N LEU A 225 -5.92 -71.02 -18.16
CA LEU A 225 -7.01 -71.33 -19.09
C LEU A 225 -7.85 -70.10 -19.36
N PHE A 226 -8.20 -69.35 -18.31
CA PHE A 226 -8.95 -68.11 -18.42
C PHE A 226 -8.26 -67.07 -19.32
N LEU A 227 -6.96 -66.83 -19.12
CA LEU A 227 -6.22 -65.88 -19.97
C LEU A 227 -6.17 -66.34 -21.44
N SER A 228 -6.02 -67.64 -21.69
CA SER A 228 -6.07 -68.19 -23.06
C SER A 228 -7.46 -68.06 -23.71
N THR A 229 -8.53 -68.27 -22.94
CA THR A 229 -9.91 -68.10 -23.41
C THR A 229 -10.22 -66.64 -23.70
N LEU A 230 -9.78 -65.70 -22.85
CA LEU A 230 -9.96 -64.27 -23.08
C LEU A 230 -9.19 -63.79 -24.33
N ASP A 231 -7.96 -64.28 -24.55
CA ASP A 231 -7.19 -63.94 -25.75
C ASP A 231 -7.83 -64.51 -27.04
N GLY A 232 -8.33 -65.75 -26.98
CA GLY A 232 -8.94 -66.45 -28.11
C GLY A 232 -10.37 -66.03 -28.45
N ALA A 233 -11.07 -65.33 -27.56
CA ALA A 233 -12.49 -65.02 -27.69
C ALA A 233 -12.83 -64.15 -28.92
N GLN A 234 -13.74 -64.63 -29.78
CA GLN A 234 -14.19 -63.93 -30.97
C GLN A 234 -15.60 -63.35 -30.84
N THR A 235 -16.51 -64.02 -30.13
CA THR A 235 -17.87 -63.52 -29.88
C THR A 235 -17.89 -62.44 -28.80
N LYS A 236 -18.75 -61.44 -29.03
CA LYS A 236 -18.98 -60.34 -28.09
C LYS A 236 -19.46 -60.83 -26.72
N GLU A 237 -20.30 -61.86 -26.69
CA GLU A 237 -20.82 -62.43 -25.44
C GLU A 237 -19.71 -63.05 -24.58
N LEU A 238 -18.84 -63.87 -25.17
CA LEU A 238 -17.69 -64.43 -24.47
C LEU A 238 -16.73 -63.34 -23.99
N GLN A 239 -16.43 -62.35 -24.84
CA GLN A 239 -15.55 -61.22 -24.46
C GLN A 239 -16.11 -60.43 -23.26
N ILE A 240 -17.41 -60.11 -23.26
CA ILE A 240 -18.07 -59.40 -22.16
C ILE A 240 -18.07 -60.24 -20.88
N ASN A 241 -18.42 -61.53 -20.96
CA ASN A 241 -18.46 -62.39 -19.78
C ASN A 241 -17.06 -62.64 -19.20
N CYS A 242 -16.03 -62.78 -20.05
CA CYS A 242 -14.65 -62.87 -19.60
C CYS A 242 -14.18 -61.57 -18.94
N LEU A 243 -14.49 -60.39 -19.50
CA LEU A 243 -14.20 -59.10 -18.85
C LEU A 243 -14.99 -58.92 -17.55
N GLY A 244 -16.22 -59.42 -17.49
CA GLY A 244 -17.04 -59.46 -16.30
C GLY A 244 -16.41 -60.29 -15.18
N LEU A 245 -15.93 -61.50 -15.50
CA LEU A 245 -15.16 -62.35 -14.58
C LEU A 245 -13.85 -61.67 -14.15
N LEU A 246 -13.08 -61.13 -15.11
CA LEU A 246 -11.86 -60.39 -14.82
C LEU A 246 -12.12 -59.28 -13.80
N ARG A 247 -13.15 -58.45 -14.02
CA ARG A 247 -13.50 -57.36 -13.10
C ARG A 247 -13.79 -57.83 -11.68
N GLN A 248 -14.38 -59.01 -11.49
CA GLN A 248 -14.60 -59.57 -10.13
C GLN A 248 -13.29 -60.03 -9.50
N LEU A 249 -12.41 -60.68 -10.27
CA LEU A 249 -11.09 -61.11 -9.81
C LEU A 249 -10.21 -59.91 -9.42
N LEU A 250 -10.27 -58.82 -10.21
CA LEU A 250 -9.51 -57.60 -9.98
C LEU A 250 -9.91 -56.83 -8.71
N LYS A 251 -10.96 -57.24 -7.98
CA LYS A 251 -11.27 -56.66 -6.66
C LYS A 251 -10.27 -57.09 -5.57
N TYR A 252 -9.50 -58.16 -5.79
CA TYR A 252 -8.63 -58.77 -4.79
C TYR A 252 -7.15 -58.74 -5.22
N ASP A 253 -6.28 -58.14 -4.41
CA ASP A 253 -4.83 -58.02 -4.67
C ASP A 253 -4.14 -59.38 -4.92
N LEU A 254 -4.59 -60.42 -4.22
CA LEU A 254 -4.09 -61.80 -4.39
C LEU A 254 -4.24 -62.28 -5.84
N PHE A 255 -5.36 -62.00 -6.49
CA PHE A 255 -5.59 -62.44 -7.87
C PHE A 255 -4.88 -61.53 -8.87
N VAL A 256 -4.84 -60.23 -8.60
CA VAL A 256 -4.09 -59.28 -9.42
C VAL A 256 -2.62 -59.69 -9.50
N SER A 257 -1.99 -59.96 -8.35
CA SER A 257 -0.59 -60.42 -8.32
C SER A 257 -0.39 -61.73 -9.09
N VAL A 258 -1.29 -62.72 -8.98
CA VAL A 258 -1.20 -63.99 -9.72
C VAL A 258 -1.37 -63.80 -11.23
N ILE A 259 -2.31 -62.96 -11.66
CA ILE A 259 -2.55 -62.67 -13.09
C ILE A 259 -1.37 -61.91 -13.70
N MET A 260 -0.79 -60.96 -12.96
CA MET A 260 0.32 -60.12 -13.43
C MET A 260 1.68 -60.81 -13.34
N ASN A 261 1.94 -61.67 -12.34
CA ASN A 261 3.26 -62.30 -12.11
C ASN A 261 3.71 -63.30 -13.20
N LYS A 262 2.83 -63.69 -14.14
CA LYS A 262 3.22 -64.53 -15.28
C LYS A 262 4.04 -63.80 -16.35
N SER A 263 4.24 -62.49 -16.24
CA SER A 263 5.17 -61.73 -17.09
C SER A 263 6.62 -61.76 -16.60
N ALA A 264 6.90 -62.15 -15.35
CA ALA A 264 8.22 -61.98 -14.72
C ALA A 264 9.24 -63.09 -15.05
N LEU A 265 8.84 -64.18 -15.71
CA LEU A 265 9.72 -65.31 -16.06
C LEU A 265 10.09 -65.30 -17.55
N ALA A 266 10.68 -64.21 -18.02
CA ALA A 266 11.16 -64.06 -19.39
C ALA A 266 12.52 -63.34 -19.53
N GLU A 267 13.14 -62.84 -18.46
CA GLU A 267 14.44 -62.15 -18.54
C GLU A 267 15.65 -63.00 -18.14
N SER A 268 15.48 -64.30 -17.88
CA SER A 268 16.61 -65.18 -17.54
C SER A 268 16.57 -66.51 -18.29
N THR A 269 16.83 -66.47 -19.60
CA THR A 269 17.53 -67.53 -20.36
C THR A 269 17.67 -67.05 -21.79
N GLU A 270 18.89 -66.68 -22.17
CA GLU A 270 19.28 -66.50 -23.57
C GLU A 270 19.11 -67.82 -24.34
N GLY A 271 18.56 -67.72 -25.55
CA GLY A 271 18.74 -68.68 -26.64
C GLY A 271 18.07 -70.04 -26.47
N VAL A 272 16.91 -70.22 -27.13
CA VAL A 272 16.54 -71.35 -28.01
C VAL A 272 15.07 -71.13 -28.41
N GLU A 273 14.78 -71.29 -29.71
CA GLU A 273 13.44 -71.21 -30.30
C GLU A 273 12.42 -72.06 -29.53
N GLY A 274 11.47 -71.39 -28.87
CA GLY A 274 10.27 -71.96 -28.26
C GLY A 274 9.00 -71.33 -28.85
N PRO A 275 7.83 -71.97 -28.71
CA PRO A 275 6.61 -71.65 -29.46
C PRO A 275 6.02 -70.27 -29.10
N PRO A 276 5.15 -69.69 -29.96
CA PRO A 276 4.80 -68.28 -29.93
C PRO A 276 3.94 -67.90 -28.71
N GLY A 277 4.26 -66.76 -28.10
CA GLY A 277 3.35 -65.90 -27.34
C GLY A 277 2.80 -66.45 -26.01
N LYS A 278 3.50 -66.22 -24.89
CA LYS A 278 2.86 -66.28 -23.57
C LYS A 278 1.80 -65.15 -23.50
N THR A 279 0.52 -65.50 -23.46
CA THR A 279 -0.60 -64.56 -23.35
C THR A 279 -0.53 -63.79 -22.03
N SER A 280 -0.19 -62.50 -22.10
CA SER A 280 -0.14 -61.62 -20.94
C SER A 280 -1.39 -60.74 -20.88
N LEU A 281 -1.90 -60.46 -19.67
CA LEU A 281 -3.09 -59.63 -19.50
C LEU A 281 -2.97 -58.26 -20.20
N PRO A 282 -1.83 -57.52 -20.13
CA PRO A 282 -1.65 -56.27 -20.85
C PRO A 282 -1.90 -56.37 -22.37
N LEU A 283 -1.39 -57.42 -23.02
CA LEU A 283 -1.55 -57.60 -24.47
C LEU A 283 -2.99 -57.95 -24.85
N VAL A 284 -3.65 -58.77 -24.03
CA VAL A 284 -5.07 -59.13 -24.23
C VAL A 284 -5.97 -57.91 -24.06
N LEU A 285 -5.73 -57.09 -23.02
CA LEU A 285 -6.48 -55.85 -22.83
C LEU A 285 -6.18 -54.82 -23.92
N LYS A 286 -4.94 -54.74 -24.42
CA LYS A 286 -4.60 -53.92 -25.59
C LYS A 286 -5.41 -54.32 -26.83
N LYS A 287 -5.52 -55.63 -27.11
CA LYS A 287 -6.33 -56.15 -28.22
C LYS A 287 -7.81 -55.72 -28.11
N LEU A 288 -8.39 -55.78 -26.91
CA LEU A 288 -9.78 -55.39 -26.67
C LEU A 288 -9.98 -53.88 -26.67
N LEU A 289 -8.97 -53.12 -26.20
CA LEU A 289 -8.94 -51.66 -26.27
C LEU A 289 -8.89 -51.16 -27.72
N LEU A 290 -8.28 -51.93 -28.63
CA LEU A 290 -8.25 -51.67 -30.07
C LEU A 290 -9.50 -52.13 -30.84
N SER A 291 -10.50 -52.69 -30.14
CA SER A 291 -11.75 -53.13 -30.77
C SER A 291 -12.54 -51.93 -31.32
N ARG A 292 -13.41 -52.16 -32.31
CA ARG A 292 -14.39 -51.16 -32.78
C ARG A 292 -15.59 -51.01 -31.84
N ASP A 293 -15.70 -51.90 -30.86
CA ASP A 293 -16.81 -51.90 -29.90
C ASP A 293 -16.47 -51.06 -28.67
N GLU A 294 -17.13 -49.91 -28.55
CA GLU A 294 -16.96 -48.98 -27.43
C GLU A 294 -17.16 -49.64 -26.06
N THR A 295 -18.08 -50.61 -25.95
CA THR A 295 -18.34 -51.30 -24.67
C THR A 295 -17.13 -52.13 -24.24
N LEU A 296 -16.44 -52.74 -25.20
CA LEU A 296 -15.20 -53.48 -24.94
C LEU A 296 -14.04 -52.54 -24.63
N GLN A 297 -13.94 -51.40 -25.31
CA GLN A 297 -12.92 -50.38 -25.04
C GLN A 297 -13.03 -49.84 -23.60
N VAL A 298 -14.25 -49.44 -23.20
CA VAL A 298 -14.56 -48.96 -21.84
C VAL A 298 -14.30 -50.04 -20.79
N ALA A 299 -14.78 -51.27 -21.02
CA ALA A 299 -14.55 -52.37 -20.09
C ALA A 299 -13.06 -52.73 -19.95
N SER A 300 -12.29 -52.67 -21.04
CA SER A 300 -10.83 -52.91 -21.01
C SER A 300 -10.11 -51.83 -20.22
N ALA A 301 -10.43 -50.55 -20.47
CA ALA A 301 -9.87 -49.43 -19.71
C ALA A 301 -10.18 -49.55 -18.20
N HIS A 302 -11.42 -49.89 -17.84
CA HIS A 302 -11.77 -50.14 -16.44
C HIS A 302 -10.99 -51.31 -15.82
N CYS A 303 -10.74 -52.38 -16.57
CA CYS A 303 -9.92 -53.49 -16.09
C CYS A 303 -8.46 -53.06 -15.86
N ILE A 304 -7.88 -52.25 -16.75
CA ILE A 304 -6.54 -51.68 -16.55
C ILE A 304 -6.52 -50.82 -15.28
N THR A 305 -7.49 -49.92 -15.12
CA THR A 305 -7.62 -49.09 -13.91
C THR A 305 -7.72 -49.97 -12.66
N ALA A 306 -8.57 -51.00 -12.67
CA ALA A 306 -8.78 -51.89 -11.53
C ALA A 306 -7.53 -52.70 -11.15
N VAL A 307 -6.65 -53.03 -12.10
CA VAL A 307 -5.32 -53.59 -11.81
C VAL A 307 -4.44 -52.55 -11.13
N LEU A 308 -4.38 -51.34 -11.70
CA LEU A 308 -3.46 -50.29 -11.26
C LEU A 308 -3.80 -49.76 -9.86
N VAL A 309 -5.08 -49.67 -9.47
CA VAL A 309 -5.52 -49.18 -8.14
C VAL A 309 -4.89 -49.94 -6.97
N HIS A 310 -4.54 -51.23 -7.13
CA HIS A 310 -3.87 -51.98 -6.05
C HIS A 310 -2.45 -51.52 -5.79
N SER A 311 -1.67 -51.27 -6.85
CA SER A 311 -0.29 -50.81 -6.74
C SER A 311 0.24 -50.33 -8.11
N PRO A 312 0.15 -49.03 -8.43
CA PRO A 312 0.61 -48.48 -9.71
C PRO A 312 2.09 -48.81 -9.96
N VAL A 313 2.95 -48.61 -8.97
CA VAL A 313 4.41 -48.85 -9.07
C VAL A 313 4.75 -50.31 -9.45
N LYS A 314 3.94 -51.29 -9.06
CA LYS A 314 4.19 -52.71 -9.37
C LYS A 314 3.65 -53.11 -10.74
N HIS A 315 2.54 -52.54 -11.17
CA HIS A 315 1.76 -53.05 -12.31
C HIS A 315 1.81 -52.14 -13.54
N ALA A 316 2.00 -50.84 -13.38
CA ALA A 316 2.12 -49.88 -14.47
C ALA A 316 3.24 -50.24 -15.47
N PRO A 317 4.44 -50.70 -15.07
CA PRO A 317 5.50 -51.04 -16.03
C PRO A 317 5.03 -52.03 -17.09
N ALA A 318 4.29 -53.08 -16.71
CA ALA A 318 3.82 -54.10 -17.64
C ALA A 318 2.85 -53.54 -18.71
N PHE A 319 2.00 -52.57 -18.36
CA PHE A 319 1.11 -51.90 -19.30
C PHE A 319 1.82 -50.87 -20.16
N ILE A 320 2.82 -50.17 -19.61
CA ILE A 320 3.67 -49.23 -20.33
C ILE A 320 4.53 -49.97 -21.36
N HIS A 321 5.09 -51.13 -21.02
CA HIS A 321 5.83 -51.98 -21.97
C HIS A 321 4.94 -52.60 -23.06
N ALA A 322 3.62 -52.65 -22.85
CA ALA A 322 2.66 -53.08 -23.87
C ALA A 322 2.19 -51.94 -24.78
N ASP A 323 2.72 -50.72 -24.64
CA ASP A 323 2.33 -49.50 -25.38
C ASP A 323 0.86 -49.10 -25.20
N ILE A 324 0.23 -49.48 -24.09
CA ILE A 324 -1.15 -49.06 -23.78
C ILE A 324 -1.32 -47.53 -23.70
N PRO A 325 -0.37 -46.74 -23.13
CA PRO A 325 -0.48 -45.29 -23.09
C PRO A 325 -0.84 -44.63 -24.43
N GLU A 326 -0.26 -45.10 -25.54
CA GLU A 326 -0.46 -44.54 -26.88
C GLU A 326 -1.95 -44.57 -27.27
N PHE A 327 -2.59 -45.72 -27.12
CA PHE A 327 -4.01 -45.91 -27.45
C PHE A 327 -4.93 -45.17 -26.48
N LEU A 328 -4.56 -45.09 -25.20
CA LEU A 328 -5.33 -44.30 -24.24
C LEU A 328 -5.32 -42.82 -24.59
N PHE A 329 -4.19 -42.27 -25.06
CA PHE A 329 -4.11 -40.89 -25.55
C PHE A 329 -4.92 -40.68 -26.83
N GLU A 330 -4.93 -41.64 -27.76
CA GLU A 330 -5.78 -41.58 -28.96
C GLU A 330 -7.27 -41.52 -28.60
N HIS A 331 -7.69 -42.34 -27.63
CA HIS A 331 -9.08 -42.41 -27.16
C HIS A 331 -9.58 -41.12 -26.49
N LEU A 332 -8.68 -40.22 -26.07
CA LEU A 332 -9.07 -38.91 -25.54
C LEU A 332 -9.74 -38.00 -26.59
N SER A 333 -9.58 -38.32 -27.88
CA SER A 333 -10.25 -37.65 -29.00
C SER A 333 -11.67 -38.18 -29.29
N SER A 334 -12.12 -39.21 -28.57
CA SER A 334 -13.45 -39.82 -28.73
C SER A 334 -14.58 -38.86 -28.33
N SER A 335 -15.75 -39.04 -28.95
CA SER A 335 -16.99 -38.35 -28.56
C SER A 335 -17.69 -38.99 -27.35
N SER A 336 -17.25 -40.18 -26.91
CA SER A 336 -17.82 -40.87 -25.76
C SER A 336 -17.24 -40.35 -24.45
N GLU A 337 -18.07 -39.66 -23.66
CA GLU A 337 -17.69 -39.18 -22.32
C GLU A 337 -17.21 -40.32 -21.41
N VAL A 338 -17.82 -41.50 -21.52
CA VAL A 338 -17.48 -42.65 -20.68
C VAL A 338 -16.10 -43.20 -21.04
N LEU A 339 -15.78 -43.31 -22.33
CA LEU A 339 -14.47 -43.76 -22.78
C LEU A 339 -13.37 -42.77 -22.41
N VAL A 340 -13.60 -41.46 -22.61
CA VAL A 340 -12.65 -40.42 -22.23
C VAL A 340 -12.41 -40.44 -20.72
N TRP A 341 -13.48 -40.56 -19.91
CA TRP A 341 -13.38 -40.68 -18.46
C TRP A 341 -12.57 -41.91 -18.03
N SER A 342 -12.84 -43.09 -18.61
CA SER A 342 -12.07 -44.30 -18.31
C SER A 342 -10.60 -44.17 -18.72
N SER A 343 -10.32 -43.53 -19.87
CA SER A 343 -8.95 -43.27 -20.33
C SER A 343 -8.19 -42.31 -19.41
N TYR A 344 -8.84 -41.24 -18.92
CA TYR A 344 -8.24 -40.35 -17.91
C TYR A 344 -7.83 -41.12 -16.65
N ASN A 345 -8.71 -41.95 -16.09
CA ASN A 345 -8.40 -42.71 -14.87
C ASN A 345 -7.21 -43.67 -15.06
N CYS A 346 -7.13 -44.34 -16.21
CA CYS A 346 -5.96 -45.17 -16.55
C CYS A 346 -4.69 -44.33 -16.58
N LEU A 347 -4.71 -43.20 -17.30
CA LEU A 347 -3.53 -42.35 -17.48
C LEU A 347 -3.09 -41.71 -16.16
N ILE A 348 -4.01 -41.34 -15.25
CA ILE A 348 -3.70 -40.82 -13.91
C ILE A 348 -2.86 -41.83 -13.13
N LEU A 349 -3.30 -43.09 -13.09
CA LEU A 349 -2.59 -44.14 -12.36
C LEU A 349 -1.27 -44.53 -13.04
N LEU A 350 -1.20 -44.50 -14.37
CA LEU A 350 0.06 -44.72 -15.11
C LEU A 350 1.07 -43.59 -14.87
N ALA A 351 0.60 -42.36 -14.68
CA ALA A 351 1.43 -41.21 -14.36
C ALA A 351 2.08 -41.30 -12.96
N GLU A 352 1.67 -42.23 -12.09
CA GLU A 352 2.39 -42.46 -10.83
C GLU A 352 3.76 -43.13 -11.03
N GLU A 353 3.96 -43.83 -12.16
CA GLU A 353 5.15 -44.62 -12.46
C GLU A 353 6.20 -43.81 -13.25
N PRO A 354 7.45 -43.64 -12.75
CA PRO A 354 8.48 -42.85 -13.44
C PRO A 354 8.79 -43.31 -14.88
N LEU A 355 8.66 -44.61 -15.17
CA LEU A 355 8.85 -45.18 -16.51
C LEU A 355 7.93 -44.53 -17.57
N PHE A 356 6.75 -44.06 -17.16
CA PHE A 356 5.79 -43.38 -18.02
C PHE A 356 6.39 -42.10 -18.65
N PHE A 357 7.15 -41.35 -17.86
CA PHE A 357 7.81 -40.13 -18.29
C PHE A 357 9.13 -40.40 -19.01
N SER A 358 9.92 -41.37 -18.53
CA SER A 358 11.23 -41.69 -19.14
C SER A 358 11.13 -42.22 -20.57
N LYS A 359 9.99 -42.85 -20.92
CA LYS A 359 9.66 -43.24 -22.30
C LYS A 359 8.99 -42.15 -23.13
N CYS A 360 8.90 -40.92 -22.61
CA CYS A 360 8.31 -39.76 -23.28
C CYS A 360 6.84 -39.92 -23.68
N HIS A 361 6.07 -40.81 -23.03
CA HIS A 361 4.64 -40.98 -23.32
C HIS A 361 3.86 -39.67 -23.15
N THR A 362 4.21 -38.88 -22.13
CA THR A 362 3.61 -37.57 -21.88
C THR A 362 3.96 -36.54 -22.94
N VAL A 363 5.16 -36.57 -23.53
CA VAL A 363 5.61 -35.55 -24.49
C VAL A 363 4.79 -35.59 -25.77
N TYR A 364 4.49 -36.78 -26.30
CA TYR A 364 3.60 -36.89 -27.47
C TYR A 364 2.11 -36.91 -27.09
N GLY A 365 1.77 -37.36 -25.88
CA GLY A 365 0.38 -37.45 -25.41
C GLY A 365 -0.23 -36.12 -24.94
N ILE A 366 0.60 -35.13 -24.59
CA ILE A 366 0.13 -33.88 -23.95
C ILE A 366 -0.85 -33.09 -24.82
N GLU A 367 -0.64 -33.11 -26.14
CA GLU A 367 -1.51 -32.44 -27.11
C GLU A 367 -2.92 -33.05 -27.09
N SER A 368 -3.03 -34.38 -27.01
CA SER A 368 -4.31 -35.08 -26.87
C SER A 368 -4.99 -34.75 -25.54
N VAL A 369 -4.24 -34.64 -24.44
CA VAL A 369 -4.77 -34.26 -23.13
C VAL A 369 -5.35 -32.84 -23.17
N VAL A 370 -4.60 -31.87 -23.69
CA VAL A 370 -5.03 -30.46 -23.75
C VAL A 370 -6.26 -30.31 -24.63
N ARG A 371 -6.30 -30.93 -25.82
CA ARG A 371 -7.47 -30.88 -26.70
C ARG A 371 -8.70 -31.53 -26.08
N SER A 372 -8.50 -32.70 -25.46
CA SER A 372 -9.58 -33.43 -24.79
C SER A 372 -10.14 -32.63 -23.63
N LEU A 373 -9.29 -31.96 -22.85
CA LEU A 373 -9.71 -31.07 -21.77
C LEU A 373 -10.51 -29.87 -22.29
N GLN A 374 -10.05 -29.19 -23.34
CA GLN A 374 -10.78 -28.07 -23.97
C GLN A 374 -12.15 -28.51 -24.51
N GLY A 375 -12.23 -29.70 -25.11
CA GLY A 375 -13.49 -30.29 -25.56
C GLY A 375 -14.42 -30.66 -24.39
N SER A 376 -13.84 -31.26 -23.35
CA SER A 376 -14.57 -31.71 -22.16
C SER A 376 -15.15 -30.54 -21.38
N LEU A 377 -14.42 -29.43 -21.21
CA LEU A 377 -14.90 -28.24 -20.47
C LEU A 377 -16.17 -27.60 -21.05
N ARG A 378 -16.49 -27.88 -22.32
CA ARG A 378 -17.74 -27.44 -22.98
C ARG A 378 -18.93 -28.36 -22.70
N MET A 379 -18.69 -29.51 -22.09
CA MET A 379 -19.71 -30.49 -21.70
C MET A 379 -20.26 -30.15 -20.31
N ASN A 380 -21.37 -30.78 -19.94
CA ASN A 380 -22.00 -30.56 -18.63
C ASN A 380 -21.48 -31.51 -17.54
N ASN A 381 -20.47 -32.32 -17.83
CA ASN A 381 -20.01 -33.39 -16.96
C ASN A 381 -18.86 -32.93 -16.05
N THR A 382 -19.20 -32.50 -14.83
CA THR A 382 -18.24 -31.95 -13.86
C THR A 382 -17.19 -32.96 -13.41
N GLU A 383 -17.53 -34.25 -13.38
CA GLU A 383 -16.59 -35.30 -12.99
C GLU A 383 -15.53 -35.50 -14.10
N LEU A 384 -15.95 -35.45 -15.37
CA LEU A 384 -15.03 -35.49 -16.51
C LEU A 384 -14.05 -34.31 -16.49
N HIS A 385 -14.54 -33.09 -16.19
CA HIS A 385 -13.68 -31.91 -16.05
C HIS A 385 -12.64 -32.11 -14.95
N LYS A 386 -13.07 -32.62 -13.79
CA LYS A 386 -12.20 -32.85 -12.64
C LYS A 386 -11.12 -33.89 -12.95
N GLN A 387 -11.47 -35.02 -13.56
CA GLN A 387 -10.50 -36.06 -13.92
C GLN A 387 -9.51 -35.58 -15.00
N GLY A 388 -9.97 -34.82 -16.00
CA GLY A 388 -9.09 -34.26 -17.02
C GLY A 388 -8.07 -33.27 -16.43
N LEU A 389 -8.51 -32.40 -15.51
CA LEU A 389 -7.63 -31.46 -14.80
C LEU A 389 -6.69 -32.18 -13.84
N LEU A 390 -7.15 -33.22 -13.15
CA LEU A 390 -6.32 -34.05 -12.28
C LEU A 390 -5.20 -34.74 -13.06
N LEU A 391 -5.52 -35.38 -14.20
CA LEU A 391 -4.53 -35.97 -15.09
C LEU A 391 -3.49 -34.92 -15.53
N PHE A 392 -3.98 -33.75 -15.97
CA PHE A 392 -3.09 -32.71 -16.45
C PHE A 392 -2.18 -32.18 -15.33
N ALA A 393 -2.71 -31.98 -14.11
CA ALA A 393 -1.93 -31.60 -12.94
C ALA A 393 -0.88 -32.67 -12.56
N GLU A 394 -1.23 -33.96 -12.62
CA GLU A 394 -0.32 -35.06 -12.28
C GLU A 394 0.84 -35.15 -13.26
N ILE A 395 0.57 -35.03 -14.56
CA ILE A 395 1.59 -34.98 -15.61
C ILE A 395 2.51 -33.77 -15.38
N LEU A 396 1.97 -32.57 -15.18
CA LEU A 396 2.75 -31.36 -14.96
C LEU A 396 3.62 -31.46 -13.70
N THR A 397 3.11 -32.06 -12.62
CA THR A 397 3.81 -32.15 -11.34
C THR A 397 4.96 -33.14 -11.40
N ARG A 398 4.77 -34.30 -12.05
CA ARG A 398 5.72 -35.41 -12.03
C ARG A 398 6.68 -35.47 -13.22
N GLN A 399 6.44 -34.68 -14.26
CA GLN A 399 7.37 -34.60 -15.39
C GLN A 399 8.80 -34.31 -14.88
N PRO A 400 9.83 -35.09 -15.26
CA PRO A 400 11.23 -34.82 -14.92
C PRO A 400 11.74 -33.50 -15.50
N GLU A 401 12.71 -32.87 -14.86
CA GLU A 401 13.28 -31.57 -15.30
C GLU A 401 14.07 -31.72 -16.61
N GLU A 402 14.67 -32.88 -16.86
CA GLU A 402 15.50 -33.15 -18.04
C GLU A 402 14.68 -33.36 -19.32
N ILE A 403 13.40 -33.71 -19.19
CA ILE A 403 12.52 -34.04 -20.32
C ILE A 403 11.49 -32.94 -20.51
N LYS A 404 11.70 -32.10 -21.53
CA LYS A 404 10.79 -31.00 -21.86
C LYS A 404 9.42 -31.53 -22.30
N LEU A 405 8.37 -31.13 -21.57
CA LEU A 405 6.99 -31.52 -21.88
C LEU A 405 6.45 -30.78 -23.11
N PHE A 406 6.63 -29.47 -23.15
CA PHE A 406 6.15 -28.64 -24.26
C PHE A 406 7.26 -28.45 -25.29
N THR A 407 7.03 -28.95 -26.51
CA THR A 407 7.97 -28.83 -27.64
C THR A 407 7.75 -27.54 -28.45
N SER A 408 6.63 -26.85 -28.23
CA SER A 408 6.22 -25.64 -28.94
C SER A 408 5.56 -24.64 -28.00
N SER A 409 5.86 -23.34 -28.18
CA SER A 409 5.21 -22.25 -27.44
C SER A 409 3.71 -22.16 -27.73
N ALA A 410 3.25 -22.62 -28.89
CA ALA A 410 1.83 -22.69 -29.21
C ALA A 410 1.09 -23.70 -28.30
N MET A 411 1.72 -24.85 -28.02
CA MET A 411 1.10 -25.86 -27.16
C MET A 411 1.08 -25.45 -25.70
N CYS A 412 2.15 -24.78 -25.23
CA CYS A 412 2.16 -24.16 -23.90
C CYS A 412 1.05 -23.10 -23.77
N ARG A 413 0.83 -22.28 -24.80
CA ARG A 413 -0.26 -21.30 -24.83
C ARG A 413 -1.65 -21.95 -24.81
N ASP A 414 -1.87 -22.99 -25.60
CA ASP A 414 -3.17 -23.68 -25.66
C ASP A 414 -3.50 -24.38 -24.33
N ALA A 415 -2.47 -24.93 -23.66
CA ALA A 415 -2.56 -25.43 -22.31
C ALA A 415 -2.93 -24.33 -21.30
N GLY A 416 -2.27 -23.17 -21.36
CA GLY A 416 -2.60 -22.01 -20.54
C GLY A 416 -4.04 -21.53 -20.73
N ARG A 417 -4.54 -21.48 -21.97
CA ARG A 417 -5.94 -21.13 -22.27
C ARG A 417 -6.95 -22.13 -21.72
N ALA A 418 -6.65 -23.43 -21.83
CA ALA A 418 -7.51 -24.47 -21.27
C ALA A 418 -7.63 -24.33 -19.74
N LEU A 419 -6.52 -24.01 -19.06
CA LEU A 419 -6.51 -23.75 -17.62
C LEU A 419 -7.28 -22.47 -17.26
N GLN A 420 -7.15 -21.41 -18.06
CA GLN A 420 -7.87 -20.15 -17.86
C GLN A 420 -9.39 -20.36 -17.95
N GLU A 421 -9.85 -21.14 -18.93
CA GLU A 421 -11.26 -21.53 -19.09
C GLU A 421 -11.73 -22.39 -17.89
N ALA A 422 -10.92 -23.36 -17.47
CA ALA A 422 -11.23 -24.24 -16.36
C ALA A 422 -11.37 -23.53 -15.00
N VAL A 423 -10.51 -22.55 -14.71
CA VAL A 423 -10.59 -21.71 -13.50
C VAL A 423 -11.87 -20.89 -13.46
N SER A 424 -12.33 -20.44 -14.63
CA SER A 424 -13.56 -19.67 -14.77
C SER A 424 -14.83 -20.49 -14.56
N SER A 425 -14.70 -21.81 -14.32
CA SER A 425 -15.83 -22.71 -14.06
C SER A 425 -16.67 -22.29 -12.84
N PRO A 426 -18.01 -22.37 -12.94
CA PRO A 426 -18.89 -22.09 -11.80
C PRO A 426 -18.73 -23.11 -10.66
N VAL A 427 -18.21 -24.31 -10.95
CA VAL A 427 -18.04 -25.39 -9.97
C VAL A 427 -16.69 -25.26 -9.26
N LEU A 428 -16.73 -24.99 -7.95
CA LEU A 428 -15.52 -24.72 -7.14
C LEU A 428 -14.52 -25.88 -7.15
N GLU A 429 -14.99 -27.13 -7.16
CA GLU A 429 -14.10 -28.31 -7.20
C GLU A 429 -13.30 -28.39 -8.51
N VAL A 430 -13.94 -28.06 -9.65
CA VAL A 430 -13.27 -27.99 -10.96
C VAL A 430 -12.25 -26.85 -10.96
N ALA A 431 -12.65 -25.67 -10.50
CA ALA A 431 -11.75 -24.53 -10.38
C ALA A 431 -10.57 -24.84 -9.44
N ALA A 432 -10.79 -25.58 -8.35
CA ALA A 432 -9.73 -25.95 -7.41
C ALA A 432 -8.69 -26.88 -8.04
N GLU A 433 -9.13 -27.90 -8.80
CA GLU A 433 -8.20 -28.75 -9.56
C GLU A 433 -7.48 -27.97 -10.67
N ALA A 434 -8.16 -27.03 -11.33
CA ALA A 434 -7.54 -26.14 -12.32
C ALA A 434 -6.43 -25.28 -11.68
N VAL A 435 -6.67 -24.73 -10.48
CA VAL A 435 -5.66 -23.97 -9.74
C VAL A 435 -4.45 -24.84 -9.37
N LYS A 436 -4.64 -26.10 -8.96
CA LYS A 436 -3.51 -27.02 -8.73
C LYS A 436 -2.72 -27.28 -10.01
N ALA A 437 -3.41 -27.49 -11.13
CA ALA A 437 -2.77 -27.64 -12.43
C ALA A 437 -1.99 -26.38 -12.84
N ILE A 438 -2.52 -25.17 -12.59
CA ILE A 438 -1.80 -23.91 -12.79
C ILE A 438 -0.55 -23.83 -11.92
N SER A 439 -0.65 -24.17 -10.63
CA SER A 439 0.50 -24.20 -9.72
C SER A 439 1.61 -25.11 -10.25
N ALA A 440 1.27 -26.28 -10.81
CA ALA A 440 2.22 -27.19 -11.44
C ALA A 440 2.74 -26.66 -12.79
N PHE A 441 1.87 -26.02 -13.59
CA PHE A 441 2.20 -25.41 -14.89
C PHE A 441 3.23 -24.28 -14.77
N LEU A 442 3.21 -23.52 -13.67
CA LEU A 442 4.14 -22.42 -13.38
C LEU A 442 5.55 -22.89 -12.98
N ARG A 443 5.88 -24.18 -13.10
CA ARG A 443 7.25 -24.68 -12.92
C ARG A 443 8.14 -24.21 -14.07
N LYS A 444 9.40 -23.87 -13.76
CA LYS A 444 10.38 -23.38 -14.73
C LYS A 444 10.54 -24.25 -15.96
N ASP A 445 10.60 -25.57 -15.80
CA ASP A 445 10.87 -26.51 -16.92
C ASP A 445 9.75 -26.51 -17.97
N HIS A 446 8.53 -26.11 -17.59
CA HIS A 446 7.39 -26.02 -18.51
C HIS A 446 7.39 -24.70 -19.27
N GLN A 447 7.97 -23.65 -18.70
CA GLN A 447 7.97 -22.29 -19.24
C GLN A 447 9.27 -21.92 -19.97
N SER A 448 10.32 -22.74 -19.87
CA SER A 448 11.67 -22.45 -20.37
C SER A 448 11.87 -22.71 -21.88
N VAL A 449 10.81 -22.58 -22.69
CA VAL A 449 10.88 -22.57 -24.16
C VAL A 449 10.79 -21.12 -24.65
N PRO A 450 11.90 -20.52 -25.10
CA PRO A 450 11.87 -19.15 -25.60
C PRO A 450 11.03 -19.03 -26.88
N PRO A 451 10.24 -17.95 -27.04
CA PRO A 451 10.03 -16.88 -26.07
C PRO A 451 9.01 -17.26 -24.98
N VAL A 452 9.36 -16.97 -23.72
CA VAL A 452 8.44 -17.10 -22.56
C VAL A 452 7.24 -16.18 -22.78
N GLN A 453 6.03 -16.72 -22.65
CA GLN A 453 4.77 -16.00 -22.92
C GLN A 453 4.25 -15.32 -21.64
N TYR A 454 4.93 -14.28 -21.14
CA TYR A 454 4.57 -13.62 -19.88
C TYR A 454 3.15 -13.02 -19.89
N ARG A 455 2.68 -12.53 -21.04
CA ARG A 455 1.31 -12.03 -21.22
C ARG A 455 0.25 -13.09 -20.94
N GLU A 456 0.46 -14.33 -21.42
CA GLU A 456 -0.47 -15.44 -21.21
C GLU A 456 -0.40 -15.94 -19.76
N LEU A 457 0.79 -15.94 -19.14
CA LEU A 457 0.95 -16.23 -17.71
C LEU A 457 0.23 -15.20 -16.83
N ARG A 458 0.32 -13.91 -17.18
CA ARG A 458 -0.41 -12.83 -16.52
C ARG A 458 -1.91 -13.03 -16.61
N ALA A 459 -2.44 -13.29 -17.81
CA ALA A 459 -3.87 -13.53 -18.02
C ALA A 459 -4.41 -14.73 -17.21
N LEU A 460 -3.59 -15.78 -17.09
CA LEU A 460 -3.89 -16.96 -16.26
C LEU A 460 -3.95 -16.62 -14.77
N LEU A 461 -2.99 -15.84 -14.26
CA LEU A 461 -2.96 -15.38 -12.87
C LEU A 461 -4.11 -14.42 -12.55
N GLU A 462 -4.44 -13.50 -13.46
CA GLU A 462 -5.60 -12.60 -13.32
C GLU A 462 -6.91 -13.39 -13.24
N ALA A 463 -7.10 -14.43 -14.06
CA ALA A 463 -8.27 -15.31 -14.00
C ALA A 463 -8.38 -16.06 -12.66
N MET A 464 -7.25 -16.56 -12.14
CA MET A 464 -7.20 -17.23 -10.84
C MET A 464 -7.50 -16.28 -9.67
N LEU A 465 -6.92 -15.09 -9.67
CA LEU A 465 -7.13 -14.09 -8.60
C LEU A 465 -8.53 -13.49 -8.63
N SER A 466 -9.06 -13.16 -9.82
CA SER A 466 -10.43 -12.65 -9.98
C SER A 466 -11.47 -13.66 -9.49
N ARG A 467 -11.31 -14.94 -9.84
CA ARG A 467 -12.19 -16.00 -9.34
C ARG A 467 -12.20 -16.08 -7.83
N CYS A 468 -11.05 -15.91 -7.17
CA CYS A 468 -10.96 -15.88 -5.72
C CYS A 468 -11.61 -14.61 -5.13
N ALA A 469 -11.43 -13.46 -5.79
CA ALA A 469 -12.01 -12.19 -5.38
C ALA A 469 -13.55 -12.21 -5.39
N ASP A 470 -14.18 -12.85 -6.37
CA ASP A 470 -15.64 -13.01 -6.44
C ASP A 470 -16.23 -13.65 -5.17
N PHE A 471 -15.53 -14.64 -4.60
CA PHE A 471 -15.93 -15.30 -3.35
C PHE A 471 -15.72 -14.43 -2.11
N SER A 472 -14.79 -13.49 -2.17
CA SER A 472 -14.49 -12.54 -1.09
C SER A 472 -15.51 -11.40 -1.03
N GLN A 473 -16.05 -10.97 -2.18
CA GLN A 473 -16.91 -9.78 -2.30
C GLN A 473 -18.36 -9.99 -1.86
N THR A 474 -18.86 -11.23 -1.72
CA THR A 474 -20.26 -11.48 -1.34
C THR A 474 -20.54 -10.93 0.08
N PRO A 475 -21.41 -9.91 0.24
CA PRO A 475 -21.65 -9.29 1.54
C PRO A 475 -22.46 -10.22 2.45
N LEU A 476 -21.95 -10.52 3.64
CA LEU A 476 -22.68 -11.19 4.72
C LEU A 476 -23.61 -10.22 5.47
N ASN A 477 -24.32 -9.34 4.76
CA ASN A 477 -25.37 -8.52 5.35
C ASN A 477 -26.69 -9.29 5.39
N ARG A 478 -26.75 -10.27 6.30
CA ARG A 478 -27.98 -10.74 6.95
C ARG A 478 -27.56 -11.72 8.03
N ARG A 479 -27.43 -11.24 9.28
CA ARG A 479 -27.56 -12.12 10.45
C ARG A 479 -28.95 -12.77 10.35
N PRO A 480 -29.08 -14.09 10.11
CA PRO A 480 -30.36 -14.75 10.29
C PRO A 480 -30.60 -14.80 11.79
N LEU A 481 -31.63 -14.11 12.25
CA LEU A 481 -32.17 -14.27 13.58
C LEU A 481 -32.74 -15.70 13.65
N GLY A 482 -31.93 -16.70 14.01
CA GLY A 482 -32.36 -18.10 14.11
C GLY A 482 -31.22 -19.11 14.23
N HIS A 483 -31.11 -19.76 15.40
CA HIS A 483 -30.08 -20.71 15.81
C HIS A 483 -30.09 -22.06 15.05
N ALA A 484 -29.86 -22.08 13.73
CA ALA A 484 -29.70 -23.32 12.98
C ALA A 484 -28.56 -23.37 11.93
N SER A 485 -27.86 -22.27 11.63
CA SER A 485 -26.95 -22.21 10.46
C SER A 485 -25.43 -22.15 10.73
N ASN A 486 -24.94 -22.45 11.95
CA ASN A 486 -23.53 -22.20 12.26
C ASN A 486 -22.56 -23.20 11.60
N ARG A 487 -22.93 -24.49 11.52
CA ARG A 487 -22.08 -25.55 10.93
C ARG A 487 -21.87 -25.41 9.43
N ASP A 488 -22.88 -24.97 8.69
CA ASP A 488 -22.78 -24.83 7.22
C ASP A 488 -22.01 -23.55 6.84
N SER A 489 -22.07 -22.51 7.68
CA SER A 489 -21.24 -21.31 7.55
C SER A 489 -19.76 -21.61 7.78
N GLU A 490 -19.41 -22.36 8.84
CA GLU A 490 -18.02 -22.76 9.11
C GLU A 490 -17.43 -23.63 7.98
N LYS A 491 -18.21 -24.58 7.44
CA LYS A 491 -17.80 -25.38 6.29
C LYS A 491 -17.59 -24.52 5.04
N ALA A 492 -18.41 -23.50 4.82
CA ALA A 492 -18.25 -22.58 3.70
C ALA A 492 -16.98 -21.72 3.84
N ILE A 493 -16.68 -21.22 5.05
CA ILE A 493 -15.45 -20.48 5.35
C ILE A 493 -14.22 -21.37 5.13
N LEU A 494 -14.26 -22.62 5.61
CA LEU A 494 -13.16 -23.58 5.40
C LEU A 494 -12.94 -23.91 3.92
N ARG A 495 -14.01 -24.09 3.14
CA ARG A 495 -13.92 -24.33 1.69
C ARG A 495 -13.32 -23.13 0.96
N ARG A 496 -13.73 -21.90 1.31
CA ARG A 496 -13.16 -20.66 0.78
C ARG A 496 -11.69 -20.51 1.16
N GLY A 497 -11.33 -20.79 2.41
CA GLY A 497 -9.95 -20.75 2.88
C GLY A 497 -9.04 -21.76 2.16
N LYS A 498 -9.52 -22.98 1.89
CA LYS A 498 -8.79 -23.97 1.08
C LYS A 498 -8.58 -23.50 -0.35
N PHE A 499 -9.60 -22.93 -0.98
CA PHE A 499 -9.48 -22.40 -2.35
C PHE A 499 -8.50 -21.22 -2.40
N LEU A 500 -8.60 -20.26 -1.47
CA LEU A 500 -7.67 -19.15 -1.34
C LEU A 500 -6.23 -19.64 -1.12
N LEU A 501 -6.01 -20.66 -0.28
CA LEU A 501 -4.69 -21.26 -0.09
C LEU A 501 -4.13 -21.80 -1.42
N SER A 502 -4.90 -22.60 -2.16
CA SER A 502 -4.46 -23.13 -3.45
C SER A 502 -4.17 -22.02 -4.47
N THR A 503 -4.99 -20.96 -4.50
CA THR A 503 -4.75 -19.78 -5.35
C THR A 503 -3.44 -19.08 -4.99
N LEU A 504 -3.16 -18.90 -3.70
CA LEU A 504 -1.91 -18.30 -3.24
C LEU A 504 -0.71 -19.22 -3.49
N GLU A 505 -0.85 -20.55 -3.42
CA GLU A 505 0.20 -21.48 -3.82
C GLU A 505 0.56 -21.33 -5.31
N GLY A 506 -0.44 -21.17 -6.18
CA GLY A 506 -0.22 -20.86 -7.60
C GLY A 506 0.49 -19.53 -7.78
N PHE A 507 0.06 -18.49 -7.06
CA PHE A 507 0.71 -17.18 -7.09
C PHE A 507 2.16 -17.23 -6.57
N ARG A 508 2.42 -17.99 -5.50
CA ARG A 508 3.76 -18.23 -4.95
C ARG A 508 4.66 -18.89 -5.99
N ASN A 509 4.14 -19.86 -6.74
CA ASN A 509 4.91 -20.51 -7.80
C ASN A 509 5.22 -19.54 -8.95
N ALA A 510 4.34 -18.60 -9.27
CA ALA A 510 4.65 -17.52 -10.21
C ALA A 510 5.76 -16.59 -9.69
N CYS A 511 5.74 -16.22 -8.41
CA CYS A 511 6.84 -15.47 -7.80
C CYS A 511 8.15 -16.26 -7.83
N ARG A 512 8.11 -17.56 -7.53
CA ARG A 512 9.29 -18.45 -7.61
C ARG A 512 9.84 -18.53 -9.03
N LEU A 513 8.97 -18.69 -10.02
CA LEU A 513 9.34 -18.69 -11.44
C LEU A 513 10.06 -17.40 -11.83
N ALA A 514 9.53 -16.24 -11.39
CA ALA A 514 10.17 -14.95 -11.65
C ALA A 514 11.57 -14.85 -11.01
N VAL A 515 11.74 -15.33 -9.76
CA VAL A 515 13.06 -15.41 -9.10
C VAL A 515 14.03 -16.29 -9.89
N GLU A 516 13.58 -17.46 -10.34
CA GLU A 516 14.43 -18.41 -11.09
C GLU A 516 14.86 -17.83 -12.44
N PHE A 517 13.99 -17.11 -13.15
CA PHE A 517 14.28 -16.48 -14.43
C PHE A 517 15.16 -15.23 -14.34
N GLN A 518 15.30 -14.58 -13.18
CA GLN A 518 16.27 -13.49 -13.02
C GLN A 518 17.70 -13.91 -13.35
N SER A 519 18.04 -15.18 -13.11
CA SER A 519 19.36 -15.74 -13.40
C SER A 519 19.56 -16.15 -14.87
N GLU A 520 18.50 -16.16 -15.70
CA GLU A 520 18.53 -16.67 -17.07
C GLU A 520 18.38 -15.56 -18.12
N PRO A 521 19.42 -15.27 -18.93
CA PRO A 521 19.35 -14.22 -19.96
C PRO A 521 18.29 -14.47 -21.04
N SER A 522 18.06 -15.72 -21.43
CA SER A 522 17.09 -16.10 -22.48
C SER A 522 15.63 -15.93 -22.07
N ALA A 523 15.37 -15.72 -20.78
CA ALA A 523 14.02 -15.52 -20.24
C ALA A 523 13.70 -14.04 -19.98
N GLN A 524 14.66 -13.12 -20.10
CA GLN A 524 14.46 -11.71 -19.76
C GLN A 524 13.48 -11.00 -20.69
N GLU A 525 13.71 -11.13 -22.00
CA GLU A 525 12.89 -10.52 -23.04
C GLU A 525 12.76 -11.50 -24.22
N ASN A 526 11.67 -11.38 -24.96
CA ASN A 526 11.50 -12.13 -26.20
C ASN A 526 12.53 -11.65 -27.25
N PRO A 527 13.46 -12.51 -27.70
CA PRO A 527 14.57 -12.13 -28.59
C PRO A 527 14.11 -11.72 -30.00
N PHE A 528 12.83 -11.95 -30.34
CA PHE A 528 12.23 -11.58 -31.62
C PHE A 528 11.44 -10.25 -31.55
N THR A 529 11.46 -9.55 -30.41
CA THR A 529 10.80 -8.24 -30.26
C THR A 529 11.66 -7.15 -30.89
N ALA A 530 11.09 -6.35 -31.79
CA ALA A 530 11.82 -5.25 -32.41
C ALA A 530 12.19 -4.18 -31.36
N PRO A 531 13.38 -3.54 -31.43
CA PRO A 531 13.83 -2.55 -30.44
C PRO A 531 12.90 -1.34 -30.24
N SER A 532 12.04 -1.06 -31.23
CA SER A 532 11.08 0.05 -31.25
C SER A 532 9.66 -0.34 -30.81
N ALA A 533 9.39 -1.61 -30.53
CA ALA A 533 8.08 -2.08 -30.10
C ALA A 533 7.94 -2.00 -28.57
N GLU A 534 6.72 -1.76 -28.09
CA GLU A 534 6.43 -1.77 -26.64
C GLU A 534 6.79 -3.14 -26.06
N LYS A 535 7.71 -3.13 -25.09
CA LYS A 535 8.21 -4.32 -24.42
C LYS A 535 7.26 -4.76 -23.30
N GLU A 536 6.03 -5.15 -23.65
CA GLU A 536 5.05 -5.64 -22.66
C GLU A 536 5.35 -7.07 -22.16
N ASP A 537 6.07 -7.88 -22.93
CA ASP A 537 6.31 -9.31 -22.68
C ASP A 537 7.72 -9.56 -22.11
N THR A 538 8.03 -8.89 -20.98
CA THR A 538 9.32 -8.98 -20.29
C THR A 538 9.18 -9.51 -18.86
N LEU A 539 10.28 -10.06 -18.33
CA LEU A 539 10.32 -10.52 -16.94
C LEU A 539 10.09 -9.35 -15.95
N GLU A 540 10.58 -8.15 -16.28
CA GLU A 540 10.39 -6.95 -15.46
C GLU A 540 8.90 -6.57 -15.39
N ALA A 541 8.21 -6.46 -16.54
CA ALA A 541 6.78 -6.18 -16.58
C ALA A 541 5.95 -7.25 -15.86
N PHE A 542 6.34 -8.52 -15.97
CA PHE A 542 5.70 -9.62 -15.22
C PHE A 542 5.92 -9.49 -13.70
N SER A 543 7.13 -9.14 -13.27
CA SER A 543 7.47 -8.96 -11.84
C SER A 543 6.75 -7.76 -11.22
N GLU A 544 6.64 -6.65 -11.96
CA GLU A 544 5.83 -5.49 -11.58
C GLU A 544 4.35 -5.84 -11.49
N PHE A 545 3.83 -6.63 -12.44
CA PHE A 545 2.47 -7.15 -12.38
C PHE A 545 2.25 -7.99 -11.11
N LEU A 546 3.17 -8.89 -10.75
CA LEU A 546 3.05 -9.69 -9.52
C LEU A 546 3.02 -8.79 -8.27
N LEU A 547 3.86 -7.77 -8.19
CA LEU A 547 3.81 -6.82 -7.08
C LEU A 547 2.47 -6.08 -7.02
N SER A 548 2.00 -5.56 -8.16
CA SER A 548 0.73 -4.83 -8.28
C SER A 548 -0.49 -5.70 -7.95
N ALA A 549 -0.52 -6.95 -8.45
CA ALA A 549 -1.59 -7.91 -8.18
C ALA A 549 -1.59 -8.35 -6.71
N CYS A 550 -0.41 -8.52 -6.10
CA CYS A 550 -0.34 -8.83 -4.68
C CYS A 550 -0.88 -7.67 -3.83
N ASP A 551 -0.47 -6.45 -4.14
CA ASP A 551 -0.86 -5.24 -3.43
C ASP A 551 -2.35 -4.93 -3.53
N SER A 552 -2.92 -5.06 -4.74
CA SER A 552 -4.33 -4.72 -5.02
C SER A 552 -5.33 -5.84 -4.75
N LEU A 553 -4.92 -7.12 -4.86
CA LEU A 553 -5.82 -8.27 -4.74
C LEU A 553 -5.43 -9.19 -3.58
N CYS A 554 -4.21 -9.72 -3.55
CA CYS A 554 -3.83 -10.73 -2.55
C CYS A 554 -3.88 -10.20 -1.11
N ILE A 555 -3.31 -9.02 -0.84
CA ILE A 555 -3.32 -8.40 0.49
C ILE A 555 -4.77 -8.19 0.98
N PRO A 556 -5.66 -7.49 0.24
CA PRO A 556 -7.06 -7.34 0.66
C PRO A 556 -7.81 -8.66 0.87
N MET A 557 -7.63 -9.65 -0.02
CA MET A 557 -8.30 -10.96 0.10
C MET A 557 -7.87 -11.71 1.36
N VAL A 558 -6.57 -11.74 1.66
CA VAL A 558 -6.03 -12.42 2.84
C VAL A 558 -6.44 -11.71 4.12
N MET A 559 -6.37 -10.36 4.15
CA MET A 559 -6.78 -9.59 5.32
C MET A 559 -8.28 -9.76 5.61
N ARG A 560 -9.14 -9.75 4.59
CA ARG A 560 -10.58 -9.99 4.76
C ARG A 560 -10.91 -11.40 5.22
N HIS A 561 -10.14 -12.41 4.80
CA HIS A 561 -10.31 -13.78 5.28
C HIS A 561 -9.80 -13.93 6.72
N SER A 562 -8.69 -13.28 7.08
CA SER A 562 -8.07 -13.37 8.40
C SER A 562 -8.94 -12.78 9.51
N GLU A 563 -9.78 -11.79 9.21
CA GLU A 563 -10.84 -11.29 10.09
C GLU A 563 -11.84 -12.38 10.50
N GLN A 564 -12.07 -13.38 9.63
CA GLN A 564 -13.01 -14.48 9.87
C GLN A 564 -12.31 -15.68 10.52
N ALA A 565 -11.20 -16.12 9.91
CA ALA A 565 -10.44 -17.29 10.33
C ALA A 565 -8.96 -17.15 9.94
N THR A 566 -8.07 -17.30 10.92
CA THR A 566 -6.62 -17.31 10.72
C THR A 566 -6.10 -18.73 10.65
N HIS A 567 -5.58 -19.15 9.49
CA HIS A 567 -4.95 -20.47 9.30
C HIS A 567 -3.43 -20.32 9.12
N PRO A 568 -2.60 -21.10 9.84
CA PRO A 568 -1.13 -20.95 9.81
C PRO A 568 -0.54 -21.20 8.42
N ASN A 569 -0.96 -22.27 7.72
CA ASN A 569 -0.45 -22.59 6.38
C ASN A 569 -0.76 -21.48 5.36
N LEU A 570 -1.93 -20.84 5.46
CA LEU A 570 -2.31 -19.74 4.57
C LEU A 570 -1.42 -18.51 4.81
N MET A 571 -1.16 -18.17 6.08
CA MET A 571 -0.28 -17.06 6.44
C MET A 571 1.18 -17.35 6.05
N GLU A 572 1.62 -18.60 6.16
CA GLU A 572 2.95 -19.03 5.73
C GLU A 572 3.15 -18.81 4.22
N VAL A 573 2.20 -19.26 3.39
CA VAL A 573 2.25 -19.04 1.94
C VAL A 573 2.18 -17.55 1.61
N PHE A 574 1.30 -16.81 2.26
CA PHE A 574 1.13 -15.37 2.02
C PHE A 574 2.38 -14.56 2.37
N LEU A 575 2.96 -14.75 3.55
CA LEU A 575 4.19 -14.05 3.93
C LEU A 575 5.40 -14.47 3.07
N SER A 576 5.41 -15.72 2.60
CA SER A 576 6.42 -16.19 1.63
C SER A 576 6.32 -15.44 0.29
N ILE A 577 5.10 -15.16 -0.18
CA ILE A 577 4.86 -14.34 -1.37
C ILE A 577 5.42 -12.93 -1.15
N LEU A 578 5.06 -12.26 -0.05
CA LEU A 578 5.55 -10.90 0.23
C LEU A 578 7.08 -10.85 0.30
N HIS A 579 7.70 -11.87 0.89
CA HIS A 579 9.14 -12.03 0.91
C HIS A 579 9.73 -12.18 -0.50
N SER A 580 9.16 -13.02 -1.36
CA SER A 580 9.61 -13.16 -2.75
C SER A 580 9.49 -11.85 -3.54
N LEU A 581 8.48 -11.02 -3.26
CA LEU A 581 8.30 -9.72 -3.90
C LEU A 581 9.45 -8.74 -3.62
N PHE A 582 10.09 -8.80 -2.44
CA PHE A 582 11.28 -8.01 -2.16
C PHE A 582 12.49 -8.40 -3.03
N VAL A 583 12.53 -9.64 -3.50
CA VAL A 583 13.59 -10.17 -4.36
C VAL A 583 13.31 -9.86 -5.83
N ILE A 584 12.05 -10.02 -6.28
CA ILE A 584 11.73 -9.89 -7.71
C ILE A 584 11.64 -8.44 -8.22
N VAL A 585 11.28 -7.47 -7.36
CA VAL A 585 11.20 -6.04 -7.72
C VAL A 585 12.10 -5.18 -6.80
N PRO A 586 13.44 -5.26 -6.95
CA PRO A 586 14.38 -4.65 -6.01
C PRO A 586 14.27 -3.11 -5.95
N HIS A 587 13.88 -2.45 -7.04
CA HIS A 587 13.73 -1.00 -7.09
C HIS A 587 12.48 -0.49 -6.32
N MET A 588 11.50 -1.37 -6.03
CA MET A 588 10.30 -1.03 -5.26
C MET A 588 10.34 -1.51 -3.80
N LYS A 589 11.36 -2.27 -3.40
CA LYS A 589 11.42 -2.92 -2.07
C LYS A 589 11.25 -1.94 -0.91
N GLU A 590 11.79 -0.72 -1.04
CA GLU A 590 11.69 0.34 -0.04
C GLU A 590 10.28 0.91 0.05
N LYS A 591 9.71 1.33 -1.08
CA LYS A 591 8.34 1.85 -1.15
C LYS A 591 7.32 0.83 -0.66
N PHE A 592 7.50 -0.44 -1.06
CA PHE A 592 6.63 -1.53 -0.65
C PHE A 592 6.76 -1.82 0.85
N SER A 593 7.98 -1.86 1.38
CA SER A 593 8.22 -2.04 2.82
C SER A 593 7.58 -0.92 3.65
N LYS A 594 7.70 0.35 3.22
CA LYS A 594 7.06 1.51 3.87
C LYS A 594 5.53 1.39 3.89
N LYS A 595 4.94 0.95 2.76
CA LYS A 595 3.49 0.69 2.66
C LYS A 595 3.03 -0.43 3.60
N LEU A 596 3.74 -1.55 3.63
CA LEU A 596 3.41 -2.67 4.53
C LEU A 596 3.54 -2.27 6.00
N ALA A 597 4.60 -1.55 6.36
CA ALA A 597 4.81 -1.05 7.73
C ALA A 597 3.69 -0.09 8.16
N SER A 598 3.32 0.87 7.32
CA SER A 598 2.18 1.78 7.58
C SER A 598 0.81 1.09 7.54
N SER A 599 0.73 -0.12 6.97
CA SER A 599 -0.47 -0.98 6.99
C SER A 599 -0.45 -2.00 8.14
N SER A 600 0.36 -1.77 9.18
CA SER A 600 0.45 -2.61 10.37
C SER A 600 0.97 -4.04 10.18
N PHE A 601 1.80 -4.30 9.16
CA PHE A 601 2.35 -5.65 8.93
C PHE A 601 3.41 -6.07 9.96
N ILE A 602 4.04 -5.14 10.68
CA ILE A 602 4.96 -5.47 11.79
C ILE A 602 4.14 -6.10 12.92
N ARG A 603 3.09 -5.42 13.36
CA ARG A 603 2.12 -5.92 14.34
C ARG A 603 1.52 -7.25 13.92
N LEU A 604 0.96 -7.33 12.71
CA LEU A 604 0.32 -8.55 12.20
C LEU A 604 1.27 -9.75 12.29
N THR A 605 2.52 -9.59 11.85
CA THR A 605 3.50 -10.68 11.85
C THR A 605 3.87 -11.12 13.26
N LEU A 606 4.00 -10.18 14.20
CA LEU A 606 4.27 -10.49 15.61
C LEU A 606 3.07 -11.18 16.28
N GLU A 607 1.84 -10.73 16.01
CA GLU A 607 0.62 -11.38 16.51
C GLU A 607 0.49 -12.82 15.97
N LEU A 608 0.83 -13.06 14.70
CA LEU A 608 0.87 -14.39 14.11
C LEU A 608 1.90 -15.30 14.79
N LYS A 609 3.12 -14.79 15.02
CA LYS A 609 4.17 -15.53 15.75
C LYS A 609 3.73 -15.84 17.18
N ALA A 610 3.16 -14.88 17.90
CA ALA A 610 2.68 -15.07 19.27
C ALA A 610 1.51 -16.07 19.35
N ARG A 611 0.67 -16.13 18.33
CA ARG A 611 -0.51 -17.00 18.28
C ARG A 611 -0.18 -18.45 17.91
N PHE A 612 0.75 -18.67 16.98
CA PHE A 612 0.98 -20.00 16.38
C PHE A 612 2.37 -20.58 16.60
N CYS A 613 3.37 -19.76 16.92
CA CYS A 613 4.78 -20.18 16.98
C CYS A 613 5.31 -20.36 18.42
N GLY A 614 4.43 -20.34 19.42
CA GLY A 614 4.79 -20.70 20.80
C GLY A 614 5.15 -22.19 20.92
N SER A 615 6.15 -22.56 21.72
CA SER A 615 6.54 -23.97 21.99
C SER A 615 6.97 -24.82 20.78
N LEU A 616 7.58 -24.23 19.74
CA LEU A 616 8.05 -24.89 18.51
C LEU A 616 6.94 -25.41 17.56
N SER A 617 5.67 -25.07 17.78
CA SER A 617 4.62 -25.34 16.79
C SER A 617 4.82 -24.48 15.53
N HIS A 618 4.52 -25.03 14.35
CA HIS A 618 4.60 -24.33 13.06
C HIS A 618 5.95 -23.63 12.78
N SER A 619 7.06 -24.38 12.82
CA SER A 619 8.42 -23.87 12.58
C SER A 619 8.59 -23.18 11.22
N ALA A 620 7.92 -23.69 10.17
CA ALA A 620 7.95 -23.10 8.83
C ALA A 620 7.36 -21.68 8.80
N LEU A 621 6.17 -21.49 9.39
CA LEU A 621 5.58 -20.17 9.59
C LEU A 621 6.51 -19.24 10.39
N ASN A 622 7.13 -19.74 11.47
CA ASN A 622 8.07 -18.93 12.25
C ASN A 622 9.27 -18.46 11.43
N GLN A 623 9.83 -19.33 10.59
CA GLN A 623 10.93 -19.01 9.69
C GLN A 623 10.51 -17.95 8.67
N VAL A 624 9.39 -18.14 7.99
CA VAL A 624 8.88 -17.18 6.99
C VAL A 624 8.59 -15.82 7.62
N CYS A 625 7.92 -15.77 8.77
CA CYS A 625 7.68 -14.53 9.50
C CYS A 625 9.01 -13.82 9.87
N SER A 626 10.02 -14.59 10.29
CA SER A 626 11.34 -14.04 10.64
C SER A 626 12.08 -13.50 9.43
N SER A 627 12.06 -14.22 8.30
CA SER A 627 12.63 -13.75 7.04
C SER A 627 11.92 -12.49 6.53
N PHE A 628 10.58 -12.46 6.57
CA PHE A 628 9.81 -11.28 6.19
C PHE A 628 10.18 -10.06 7.05
N LEU A 629 10.17 -10.20 8.39
CA LEU A 629 10.57 -9.12 9.30
C LEU A 629 12.03 -8.70 9.09
N TYR A 630 12.94 -9.63 8.81
CA TYR A 630 14.35 -9.36 8.55
C TYR A 630 14.53 -8.44 7.33
N TYR A 631 13.97 -8.81 6.17
CA TYR A 631 14.08 -8.01 4.95
C TYR A 631 13.34 -6.68 5.07
N MET A 632 12.14 -6.68 5.66
CA MET A 632 11.39 -5.44 5.89
C MET A 632 12.19 -4.48 6.79
N THR A 633 12.74 -4.96 7.91
CA THR A 633 13.55 -4.14 8.83
C THR A 633 14.77 -3.56 8.13
N LEU A 634 15.52 -4.37 7.36
CA LEU A 634 16.68 -3.89 6.62
C LEU A 634 16.31 -2.89 5.53
N ASN A 635 15.23 -3.11 4.77
CA ASN A 635 14.78 -2.18 3.74
C ASN A 635 14.37 -0.83 4.34
N LEU A 636 13.64 -0.84 5.47
CA LEU A 636 13.21 0.38 6.15
C LEU A 636 14.39 1.18 6.75
N LEU A 637 15.45 0.49 7.17
CA LEU A 637 16.66 1.12 7.73
C LEU A 637 17.62 1.62 6.64
N SER A 638 17.57 1.08 5.43
CA SER A 638 18.52 1.38 4.35
C SER A 638 18.31 2.77 3.72
N ALA A 639 17.05 3.25 3.65
CA ALA A 639 16.69 4.57 3.11
C ALA A 639 15.68 5.32 4.01
N PRO A 640 16.12 5.75 5.21
CA PRO A 640 15.25 6.45 6.16
C PRO A 640 14.96 7.89 5.72
N GLU A 641 13.71 8.34 5.83
CA GLU A 641 13.28 9.68 5.36
C GLU A 641 13.74 10.82 6.27
N LYS A 642 13.98 10.55 7.56
CA LYS A 642 14.21 11.56 8.60
C LYS A 642 15.56 11.42 9.31
N THR A 643 16.47 10.60 8.76
CA THR A 643 17.80 10.36 9.34
C THR A 643 18.84 10.15 8.25
N ALA A 644 20.11 10.31 8.58
CA ALA A 644 21.18 9.83 7.71
C ALA A 644 21.07 8.29 7.54
N PRO A 645 21.35 7.74 6.35
CA PRO A 645 21.40 6.31 6.15
C PRO A 645 22.53 5.71 7.01
N PRO A 646 22.29 4.55 7.67
CA PRO A 646 23.32 3.88 8.44
C PRO A 646 24.49 3.43 7.56
N SER A 647 25.67 3.32 8.15
CA SER A 647 26.85 2.82 7.42
C SER A 647 26.71 1.34 7.07
N GLN A 648 27.50 0.85 6.10
CA GLN A 648 27.48 -0.57 5.73
C GLN A 648 27.86 -1.49 6.90
N GLU A 649 28.76 -1.04 7.77
CA GLU A 649 29.15 -1.76 8.99
C GLU A 649 27.98 -1.83 9.99
N GLU A 650 27.25 -0.74 10.18
CA GLU A 650 26.05 -0.70 11.02
C GLU A 650 24.95 -1.64 10.49
N LEU A 651 24.68 -1.62 9.19
CA LEU A 651 23.71 -2.52 8.55
C LEU A 651 24.11 -3.99 8.68
N SER A 652 25.41 -4.31 8.59
CA SER A 652 25.87 -5.69 8.78
C SER A 652 25.75 -6.16 10.23
N ALA A 653 26.04 -5.29 11.21
CA ALA A 653 25.80 -5.58 12.62
C ALA A 653 24.30 -5.79 12.91
N VAL A 654 23.43 -4.95 12.32
CA VAL A 654 21.96 -5.09 12.42
C VAL A 654 21.49 -6.41 11.82
N SER A 655 21.98 -6.75 10.63
CA SER A 655 21.67 -8.01 9.98
C SER A 655 22.03 -9.21 10.87
N ALA A 656 23.20 -9.21 11.50
CA ALA A 656 23.68 -10.34 12.30
C ALA A 656 22.76 -10.63 13.50
N PHE A 657 22.41 -9.62 14.29
CA PHE A 657 21.54 -9.87 15.45
C PHE A 657 20.08 -10.11 15.05
N LEU A 658 19.58 -9.55 13.94
CA LEU A 658 18.22 -9.83 13.46
C LEU A 658 18.05 -11.30 13.05
N GLN A 659 19.07 -11.88 12.37
CA GLN A 659 19.06 -13.29 11.98
C GLN A 659 19.00 -14.23 13.19
N HIS A 660 19.69 -13.88 14.28
CA HIS A 660 19.68 -14.69 15.51
C HIS A 660 18.47 -14.42 16.42
N GLY A 661 18.01 -13.17 16.50
CA GLY A 661 16.97 -12.73 17.44
C GLY A 661 15.53 -12.94 16.95
N LEU A 662 15.22 -12.69 15.66
CA LEU A 662 13.85 -12.78 15.13
C LEU A 662 13.21 -14.18 15.25
N PRO A 663 13.91 -15.30 15.00
CA PRO A 663 13.34 -16.64 15.16
C PRO A 663 12.89 -16.95 16.58
N GLN A 664 13.45 -16.23 17.56
CA GLN A 664 13.26 -16.45 18.97
C GLN A 664 12.11 -15.61 19.58
N ILE A 665 11.57 -14.63 18.84
CA ILE A 665 10.48 -13.75 19.30
C ILE A 665 9.14 -14.42 18.99
N SER A 666 8.64 -15.27 19.91
CA SER A 666 7.32 -15.90 19.80
C SER A 666 6.36 -15.51 20.94
N SER A 667 6.72 -14.49 21.71
CA SER A 667 5.97 -13.99 22.87
C SER A 667 4.96 -12.91 22.48
N ARG A 668 3.90 -12.75 23.27
CA ARG A 668 2.93 -11.65 23.08
C ARG A 668 3.58 -10.29 23.38
N SER A 669 3.03 -9.19 22.85
CA SER A 669 3.59 -7.84 23.04
C SER A 669 3.88 -7.48 24.52
N PRO A 670 3.01 -7.78 25.51
CA PRO A 670 3.31 -7.51 26.93
C PRO A 670 4.47 -8.33 27.49
N GLU A 671 4.63 -9.59 27.05
CA GLU A 671 5.75 -10.44 27.45
C GLU A 671 7.06 -9.94 26.83
N SER A 672 7.02 -9.49 25.58
CA SER A 672 8.17 -8.85 24.92
C SER A 672 8.58 -7.55 25.63
N LEU A 673 7.62 -6.78 26.17
CA LEU A 673 7.91 -5.60 26.99
C LEU A 673 8.49 -5.95 28.36
N ALA A 674 7.95 -6.98 29.02
CA ALA A 674 8.50 -7.46 30.27
C ALA A 674 9.95 -7.94 30.09
N PHE A 675 10.25 -8.64 28.99
CA PHE A 675 11.59 -9.06 28.63
C PHE A 675 12.53 -7.89 28.28
N LEU A 676 12.02 -6.85 27.61
CA LEU A 676 12.77 -5.62 27.37
C LEU A 676 13.07 -4.86 28.68
N SER A 677 12.15 -4.92 29.64
CA SER A 677 12.27 -4.25 30.95
C SER A 677 13.18 -5.00 31.93
N ASP A 678 13.61 -6.22 31.60
CA ASP A 678 14.39 -7.05 32.51
C ASP A 678 15.78 -6.45 32.77
N ARG A 679 16.05 -6.18 34.04
CA ARG A 679 17.31 -5.60 34.53
C ARG A 679 18.30 -6.68 35.01
N GLN A 680 17.92 -7.95 35.02
CA GLN A 680 18.84 -9.04 35.37
C GLN A 680 19.98 -9.14 34.35
N TYR A 681 21.06 -9.82 34.72
CA TYR A 681 22.17 -10.07 33.79
C TYR A 681 21.66 -10.88 32.58
N VAL A 682 21.89 -10.36 31.37
CA VAL A 682 21.35 -10.93 30.14
C VAL A 682 22.50 -11.49 29.31
N GLU A 683 22.50 -12.80 29.02
CA GLU A 683 23.49 -13.40 28.12
C GLU A 683 23.46 -12.75 26.71
N GLY A 684 24.57 -12.82 25.98
CA GLY A 684 24.72 -12.12 24.69
C GLY A 684 23.64 -12.44 23.64
N THR A 685 23.10 -13.66 23.61
CA THR A 685 21.99 -14.05 22.72
C THR A 685 20.66 -13.42 23.14
N ALA A 686 20.40 -13.36 24.44
CA ALA A 686 19.22 -12.70 25.01
C ALA A 686 19.28 -11.18 24.82
N ARG A 687 20.49 -10.58 24.84
CA ARG A 687 20.72 -9.17 24.51
C ARG A 687 20.38 -8.85 23.05
N GLN A 688 20.82 -9.70 22.12
CA GLN A 688 20.46 -9.57 20.70
C GLN A 688 18.95 -9.62 20.48
N ARG A 689 18.23 -10.45 21.26
CA ARG A 689 16.77 -10.49 21.24
C ARG A 689 16.15 -9.17 21.72
N GLN A 690 16.66 -8.55 22.79
CA GLN A 690 16.22 -7.22 23.25
C GLN A 690 16.44 -6.15 22.16
N TYR A 691 17.58 -6.17 21.47
CA TYR A 691 17.86 -5.27 20.34
C TYR A 691 16.86 -5.42 19.20
N CYS A 692 16.49 -6.65 18.86
CA CYS A 692 15.47 -6.93 17.84
C CYS A 692 14.10 -6.39 18.24
N ILE A 693 13.66 -6.65 19.48
CA ILE A 693 12.37 -6.15 19.99
C ILE A 693 12.32 -4.63 19.95
N LEU A 694 13.39 -3.96 20.41
CA LEU A 694 13.47 -2.52 20.41
C LEU A 694 13.40 -1.94 18.98
N LEU A 695 14.10 -2.54 18.01
CA LEU A 695 14.05 -2.09 16.61
C LEU A 695 12.67 -2.27 15.98
N LEU A 696 12.01 -3.40 16.26
CA LEU A 696 10.65 -3.64 15.76
C LEU A 696 9.67 -2.61 16.32
N PHE A 697 9.77 -2.27 17.62
CA PHE A 697 8.96 -1.20 18.22
C PHE A 697 9.30 0.16 17.62
N TYR A 698 10.58 0.48 17.46
CA TYR A 698 11.02 1.72 16.84
C TYR A 698 10.46 1.92 15.42
N LEU A 699 10.59 0.90 14.56
CA LEU A 699 10.05 0.96 13.20
C LEU A 699 8.52 1.02 13.21
N ALA A 700 7.87 0.23 14.08
CA ALA A 700 6.42 0.29 14.22
C ALA A 700 5.93 1.71 14.59
N TYR A 701 6.62 2.40 15.50
CA TYR A 701 6.28 3.77 15.89
C TYR A 701 6.55 4.80 14.79
N ILE A 702 7.63 4.65 14.01
CA ILE A 702 7.92 5.53 12.85
C ILE A 702 6.80 5.48 11.83
N TYR A 703 6.27 4.29 11.56
CA TYR A 703 5.24 4.05 10.55
C TYR A 703 3.82 3.99 11.14
N GLU A 704 3.62 4.51 12.37
CA GLU A 704 2.33 4.61 13.06
C GLU A 704 1.61 3.28 13.35
N ASP A 705 2.32 2.16 13.30
CA ASP A 705 1.84 0.83 13.72
C ASP A 705 1.89 0.68 15.25
N ARG A 706 1.10 1.47 15.98
CA ARG A 706 1.13 1.47 17.46
C ARG A 706 0.31 0.32 18.04
N PHE A 707 0.99 -0.70 18.57
CA PHE A 707 0.35 -1.90 19.17
C PHE A 707 0.76 -2.19 20.62
N VAL A 708 1.46 -1.25 21.24
CA VAL A 708 1.93 -1.31 22.63
C VAL A 708 1.54 -0.01 23.35
N SER A 709 1.24 -0.09 24.64
CA SER A 709 1.03 1.08 25.50
C SER A 709 2.27 1.96 25.56
N GLU A 710 2.14 3.25 25.22
CA GLU A 710 3.22 4.24 25.27
C GLU A 710 3.84 4.32 26.67
N ALA A 711 3.02 4.27 27.73
CA ALA A 711 3.50 4.30 29.12
C ALA A 711 4.34 3.07 29.49
N GLU A 712 3.94 1.87 29.06
CA GLU A 712 4.68 0.63 29.33
C GLU A 712 5.99 0.58 28.54
N LEU A 713 5.95 1.02 27.27
CA LEU A 713 7.14 1.10 26.43
C LEU A 713 8.14 2.14 26.98
N PHE A 714 7.66 3.29 27.46
CA PHE A 714 8.49 4.31 28.09
C PHE A 714 9.26 3.75 29.30
N VAL A 715 8.60 2.98 30.17
CA VAL A 715 9.25 2.34 31.32
C VAL A 715 10.21 1.21 30.90
N ALA A 716 9.84 0.43 29.88
CA ALA A 716 10.66 -0.66 29.38
C ALA A 716 11.99 -0.17 28.77
N VAL A 717 11.94 0.89 27.94
CA VAL A 717 13.13 1.47 27.33
C VAL A 717 14.05 2.12 28.38
N GLN A 718 13.50 2.76 29.41
CA GLN A 718 14.28 3.27 30.54
C GLN A 718 15.03 2.14 31.27
N SER A 719 14.33 1.05 31.58
CA SER A 719 14.92 -0.10 32.28
C SER A 719 15.98 -0.80 31.43
N PHE A 720 15.78 -0.88 30.11
CA PHE A 720 16.77 -1.40 29.17
C PHE A 720 18.06 -0.57 29.14
N LEU A 721 17.97 0.76 29.07
CA LEU A 721 19.15 1.64 29.06
C LEU A 721 19.93 1.56 30.39
N LEU A 722 19.22 1.46 31.51
CA LEU A 722 19.83 1.26 32.82
C LEU A 722 20.51 -0.12 32.92
N SER A 723 19.89 -1.18 32.40
CA SER A 723 20.49 -2.53 32.33
C SER A 723 21.81 -2.53 31.56
N LEU A 724 21.90 -1.81 30.43
CA LEU A 724 23.15 -1.64 29.68
C LEU A 724 24.21 -0.89 30.49
N GLN A 725 23.80 0.18 31.17
CA GLN A 725 24.70 0.98 32.00
C GLN A 725 25.25 0.17 33.19
N ASP A 726 24.38 -0.57 33.89
CA ASP A 726 24.73 -1.41 35.04
C ASP A 726 25.73 -2.51 34.65
N GLN A 727 25.65 -3.01 33.42
CA GLN A 727 26.53 -4.04 32.86
C GLN A 727 27.77 -3.47 32.16
N GLY A 728 27.89 -2.14 32.04
CA GLY A 728 29.00 -1.47 31.35
C GLY A 728 29.03 -1.70 29.84
N GLU A 729 27.91 -2.15 29.25
CA GLU A 729 27.76 -2.40 27.82
C GLU A 729 27.42 -1.10 27.07
N ARG A 730 27.90 -0.97 25.82
CA ARG A 730 27.50 0.14 24.94
C ARG A 730 26.52 -0.36 23.88
N PRO A 731 25.34 0.26 23.73
CA PRO A 731 24.39 -0.12 22.69
C PRO A 731 24.97 0.19 21.29
N PRO A 732 24.68 -0.63 20.27
CA PRO A 732 24.94 -0.25 18.89
C PRO A 732 24.22 1.06 18.52
N LEU A 733 24.80 1.87 17.65
CA LEU A 733 24.30 3.23 17.34
C LEU A 733 22.84 3.24 16.87
N VAL A 734 22.43 2.27 16.05
CA VAL A 734 21.04 2.15 15.57
C VAL A 734 20.05 1.80 16.70
N ILE A 735 20.47 0.97 17.67
CA ILE A 735 19.67 0.62 18.85
C ILE A 735 19.55 1.82 19.79
N PHE A 736 20.64 2.56 19.98
CA PHE A 736 20.63 3.75 20.81
C PHE A 736 19.75 4.86 20.20
N ARG A 737 19.87 5.07 18.88
CA ARG A 737 18.99 5.95 18.09
C ARG A 737 17.52 5.59 18.27
N ALA A 738 17.19 4.31 18.14
CA ALA A 738 15.86 3.78 18.37
C ALA A 738 15.36 4.04 19.82
N SER A 739 16.22 3.84 20.81
CA SER A 739 15.92 4.05 22.22
C SER A 739 15.52 5.50 22.51
N ILE A 740 16.33 6.47 22.06
CA ILE A 740 16.07 7.90 22.32
C ILE A 740 14.78 8.34 21.62
N TYR A 741 14.55 7.89 20.38
CA TYR A 741 13.31 8.20 19.67
C TYR A 741 12.06 7.68 20.38
N LEU A 742 12.08 6.42 20.82
CA LEU A 742 10.97 5.82 21.56
C LEU A 742 10.72 6.55 22.89
N LEU A 743 11.78 6.93 23.61
CA LEU A 743 11.64 7.74 24.83
C LEU A 743 11.01 9.11 24.53
N ALA A 744 11.44 9.79 23.48
CA ALA A 744 10.92 11.10 23.11
C ALA A 744 9.45 11.07 22.69
N ILE A 745 9.01 10.00 22.00
CA ILE A 745 7.62 9.87 21.54
C ILE A 745 6.69 9.39 22.64
N CYS A 746 7.12 8.43 23.45
CA CYS A 746 6.30 7.87 24.52
C CYS A 746 6.24 8.78 25.76
N GLN A 747 6.94 9.91 25.74
CA GLN A 747 6.93 10.86 26.86
C GLN A 747 5.58 11.59 26.93
N ASP A 748 4.78 11.25 27.94
CA ASP A 748 3.56 11.99 28.29
C ASP A 748 3.90 13.39 28.83
N LYS A 749 2.97 14.35 28.74
CA LYS A 749 3.17 15.75 29.17
C LYS A 749 3.63 15.88 30.63
N ASP A 750 3.27 14.92 31.48
CA ASP A 750 3.56 14.90 32.92
C ASP A 750 4.65 13.86 33.32
N GLY A 751 5.14 13.05 32.37
CA GLY A 751 6.14 12.00 32.62
C GLY A 751 7.57 12.51 32.47
N ALA A 752 8.20 12.90 33.58
CA ALA A 752 9.63 13.21 33.61
C ALA A 752 10.48 11.93 33.65
N LEU A 753 11.62 11.93 32.92
CA LEU A 753 12.65 10.90 33.04
C LEU A 753 13.31 10.96 34.42
N ASP A 754 13.64 9.78 34.94
CA ASP A 754 14.50 9.65 36.11
C ASP A 754 15.92 10.18 35.80
N GLU A 755 16.51 10.86 36.77
CA GLU A 755 17.85 11.48 36.68
C GLU A 755 18.92 10.43 36.34
N ALA A 756 18.77 9.19 36.84
CA ALA A 756 19.63 8.07 36.50
C ALA A 756 19.64 7.76 35.00
N VAL A 757 18.46 7.77 34.35
CA VAL A 757 18.33 7.50 32.91
C VAL A 757 18.90 8.65 32.10
N VAL A 758 18.64 9.90 32.50
CA VAL A 758 19.22 11.09 31.85
C VAL A 758 20.75 11.03 31.90
N SER A 759 21.33 10.68 33.05
CA SER A 759 22.78 10.50 33.16
C SER A 759 23.30 9.31 32.35
N ALA A 760 22.51 8.23 32.18
CA ALA A 760 22.89 7.10 31.32
C ALA A 760 22.97 7.53 29.86
N ILE A 761 21.92 8.21 29.37
CA ILE A 761 21.86 8.77 28.00
C ILE A 761 23.02 9.72 27.77
N ARG A 762 23.31 10.63 28.71
CA ARG A 762 24.45 11.55 28.63
C ARG A 762 25.77 10.79 28.44
N LYS A 763 26.07 9.80 29.30
CA LYS A 763 27.31 9.02 29.22
C LYS A 763 27.44 8.25 27.91
N PHE A 764 26.34 7.72 27.38
CA PHE A 764 26.36 7.05 26.07
C PHE A 764 26.62 8.05 24.94
N LEU A 765 25.98 9.21 24.95
CA LEU A 765 26.20 10.27 23.95
C LEU A 765 27.62 10.84 23.99
N GLU A 766 28.23 11.01 25.18
CA GLU A 766 29.62 11.46 25.31
C GLU A 766 30.64 10.51 24.66
N GLY A 767 30.28 9.24 24.50
CA GLY A 767 31.09 8.24 23.81
C GLY A 767 30.96 8.24 22.29
N ILE A 768 30.10 9.09 21.71
CA ILE A 768 29.79 9.10 20.27
C ILE A 768 30.49 10.29 19.61
N PRO A 769 31.31 10.05 18.55
CA PRO A 769 32.11 11.12 17.93
C PRO A 769 31.25 12.10 17.13
N ASP A 770 30.16 11.63 16.52
CA ASP A 770 29.26 12.44 15.72
C ASP A 770 27.79 12.18 16.07
N LEU A 771 27.11 13.23 16.55
CA LEU A 771 25.70 13.19 16.92
C LEU A 771 24.76 12.96 15.73
N HIS A 772 25.20 13.23 14.49
CA HIS A 772 24.41 12.93 13.28
C HIS A 772 24.02 11.44 13.19
N LEU A 773 24.85 10.53 13.75
CA LEU A 773 24.62 9.08 13.71
C LEU A 773 23.46 8.61 14.60
N VAL A 774 22.99 9.45 15.53
CA VAL A 774 21.92 9.12 16.49
C VAL A 774 20.74 10.09 16.37
N TYR A 775 20.87 11.16 15.59
CA TYR A 775 19.84 12.15 15.42
C TYR A 775 18.73 11.71 14.46
N ILE A 776 17.47 11.98 14.84
CA ILE A 776 16.27 11.82 14.00
C ILE A 776 15.53 13.16 13.93
N HIS A 777 15.22 13.62 12.73
CA HIS A 777 14.50 14.86 12.54
C HIS A 777 13.02 14.71 12.93
N HIS A 778 12.70 14.98 14.19
CA HIS A 778 11.34 14.92 14.75
C HIS A 778 11.13 15.96 15.87
N PRO A 779 10.02 16.72 15.90
CA PRO A 779 9.80 17.79 16.89
C PRO A 779 9.85 17.32 18.35
N LEU A 780 9.33 16.11 18.64
CA LEU A 780 9.36 15.55 20.00
C LEU A 780 10.78 15.18 20.44
N LEU A 781 11.66 14.78 19.51
CA LEU A 781 13.06 14.52 19.82
C LEU A 781 13.79 15.82 20.13
N LEU A 782 13.53 16.89 19.36
CA LEU A 782 14.07 18.20 19.67
C LEU A 782 13.64 18.66 21.07
N ARG A 783 12.35 18.52 21.40
CA ARG A 783 11.82 18.81 22.74
C ARG A 783 12.53 17.99 23.81
N PHE A 784 12.76 16.70 23.58
CA PHE A 784 13.43 15.81 24.50
C PHE A 784 14.83 16.31 24.89
N PHE A 785 15.66 16.68 23.92
CA PHE A 785 17.01 17.19 24.19
C PHE A 785 17.03 18.57 24.88
N LEU A 786 16.01 19.40 24.65
CA LEU A 786 15.91 20.75 25.21
C LEU A 786 15.19 20.80 26.58
N LEU A 787 14.43 19.76 26.92
CA LEU A 787 13.66 19.70 28.17
C LEU A 787 14.55 19.46 29.40
N TYR A 788 15.57 18.61 29.28
CA TYR A 788 16.43 18.21 30.40
C TYR A 788 17.70 19.07 30.48
N PRO A 789 17.98 19.75 31.61
CA PRO A 789 19.15 20.65 31.74
C PRO A 789 20.50 19.98 31.44
N GLU A 790 20.70 18.72 31.87
CA GLU A 790 21.94 17.98 31.61
C GLU A 790 22.18 17.73 30.10
N LEU A 791 21.12 17.44 29.34
CA LEU A 791 21.21 17.20 27.90
C LEU A 791 21.29 18.51 27.12
N MET A 792 20.48 19.50 27.50
CA MET A 792 20.44 20.82 26.87
C MET A 792 21.80 21.52 26.97
N SER A 793 22.45 21.48 28.13
CA SER A 793 23.74 22.15 28.35
C SER A 793 24.90 21.54 27.55
N ARG A 794 24.89 20.22 27.32
CA ARG A 794 25.96 19.51 26.59
C ARG A 794 25.71 19.35 25.11
N PHE A 795 24.47 19.05 24.71
CA PHE A 795 24.12 18.67 23.34
C PHE A 795 23.14 19.64 22.67
N GLY A 796 22.49 20.54 23.42
CA GLY A 796 21.45 21.42 22.91
C GLY A 796 21.91 22.29 21.73
N HIS A 797 23.13 22.82 21.78
CA HIS A 797 23.73 23.58 20.66
C HIS A 797 23.83 22.72 19.39
N ARG A 798 24.45 21.53 19.48
CA ARG A 798 24.63 20.64 18.33
C ARG A 798 23.29 20.13 17.80
N VAL A 799 22.33 19.76 18.66
CA VAL A 799 21.00 19.29 18.23
C VAL A 799 20.22 20.37 17.50
N LEU A 800 20.28 21.63 17.95
CA LEU A 800 19.65 22.74 17.24
C LEU A 800 20.33 23.02 15.90
N GLU A 801 21.65 22.97 15.84
CA GLU A 801 22.39 23.06 14.57
C GLU A 801 21.93 21.99 13.57
N LEU A 802 21.82 20.73 14.04
CA LEU A 802 21.29 19.62 13.27
C LEU A 802 19.86 19.90 12.81
N TRP A 803 19.00 20.37 13.69
CA TRP A 803 17.62 20.73 13.36
C TRP A 803 17.54 21.69 12.16
N PHE A 804 18.30 22.79 12.19
CA PHE A 804 18.28 23.78 11.10
C PHE A 804 18.99 23.31 9.82
N SER A 805 19.95 22.38 9.92
CA SER A 805 20.56 21.79 8.72
C SER A 805 19.58 20.94 7.89
N TRP A 806 18.62 20.27 8.54
CA TRP A 806 17.62 19.40 7.89
C TRP A 806 16.41 20.15 7.32
N GLU A 807 16.09 21.32 7.86
CA GLU A 807 14.95 22.13 7.44
C GLU A 807 15.18 22.78 6.06
N GLU A 808 14.27 22.58 5.09
CA GLU A 808 14.42 23.08 3.71
C GLU A 808 14.29 24.60 3.60
N SER A 809 14.96 25.23 2.64
CA SER A 809 15.06 26.70 2.44
C SER A 809 13.75 27.43 2.04
N SER A 810 12.57 26.88 2.33
CA SER A 810 11.26 27.54 2.14
C SER A 810 11.06 28.77 3.04
N TYR A 811 12.00 29.04 3.94
CA TYR A 811 12.01 30.16 4.87
C TYR A 811 12.19 31.54 4.22
N GLU A 812 12.67 31.61 2.98
CA GLU A 812 12.89 32.91 2.31
C GLU A 812 11.56 33.65 2.01
N GLU A 813 10.45 32.93 1.84
CA GLU A 813 9.11 33.53 1.66
C GLU A 813 8.53 34.17 2.95
N LEU A 814 9.13 33.93 4.11
CA LEU A 814 8.72 34.52 5.39
C LEU A 814 9.37 35.89 5.66
N ASP A 815 10.45 36.24 4.96
CA ASP A 815 11.20 37.50 5.19
C ASP A 815 10.61 38.66 4.36
N ASP A 816 9.96 38.38 3.21
CA ASP A 816 9.44 39.39 2.29
C ASP A 816 7.91 39.56 2.34
N VAL A 817 7.52 40.83 2.52
CA VAL A 817 6.16 41.42 2.45
C VAL A 817 5.30 41.33 3.73
N PRO A 818 4.92 42.47 4.33
CA PRO A 818 3.80 42.55 5.26
C PRO A 818 2.49 42.46 4.47
N SER A 819 2.20 41.31 3.88
CA SER A 819 0.95 41.11 3.16
C SER A 819 -0.15 40.72 4.14
N ALA A 820 -1.29 41.38 4.01
CA ALA A 820 -2.51 41.08 4.76
C ALA A 820 -3.02 39.69 4.35
N GLY A 821 -2.46 38.65 4.97
CA GLY A 821 -2.82 37.25 4.74
C GLY A 821 -1.92 36.34 5.56
N GLN A 822 -2.39 35.88 6.72
CA GLN A 822 -1.64 34.98 7.59
C GLN A 822 -1.47 33.61 6.92
N SER A 823 -0.33 33.39 6.27
CA SER A 823 0.12 32.03 5.91
C SER A 823 0.32 31.21 7.20
N PRO A 824 -0.22 29.99 7.31
CA PRO A 824 0.00 29.12 8.46
C PRO A 824 1.48 28.73 8.56
N LEU A 825 2.07 28.90 9.75
CA LEU A 825 3.44 28.45 10.03
C LEU A 825 3.55 26.94 9.86
N PRO A 826 4.67 26.42 9.33
CA PRO A 826 4.99 25.00 9.41
C PRO A 826 4.87 24.47 10.85
N ALA A 827 4.38 23.23 10.99
CA ALA A 827 4.17 22.59 12.28
C ALA A 827 5.49 22.45 13.09
N SER A 828 6.61 22.27 12.39
CA SER A 828 7.95 22.17 12.97
C SER A 828 8.38 23.47 13.67
N ILE A 829 8.18 24.62 13.02
CA ILE A 829 8.43 25.95 13.61
C ILE A 829 7.47 26.24 14.76
N THR A 830 6.20 25.87 14.62
CA THR A 830 5.19 26.10 15.67
C THR A 830 5.57 25.36 16.95
N ALA A 831 6.06 24.13 16.84
CA ALA A 831 6.59 23.36 17.96
C ALA A 831 7.83 24.05 18.58
N LEU A 832 8.77 24.52 17.75
CA LEU A 832 9.94 25.28 18.21
C LEU A 832 9.55 26.56 18.95
N PHE A 833 8.56 27.31 18.46
CA PHE A 833 8.08 28.53 19.12
C PHE A 833 7.48 28.25 20.49
N HIS A 834 6.73 27.15 20.62
CA HIS A 834 6.25 26.72 21.93
C HIS A 834 7.41 26.41 22.89
N MET A 835 8.47 25.76 22.40
CA MET A 835 9.66 25.48 23.22
C MET A 835 10.40 26.75 23.64
N LEU A 836 10.56 27.70 22.71
CA LEU A 836 11.19 29.00 22.98
C LEU A 836 10.43 29.81 24.04
N ARG A 837 9.10 29.73 24.07
CA ARG A 837 8.29 30.34 25.14
C ARG A 837 8.54 29.69 26.50
N SER A 838 8.77 28.37 26.53
CA SER A 838 8.94 27.62 27.78
C SER A 838 10.35 27.73 28.40
N SER A 839 11.39 27.98 27.60
CA SER A 839 12.77 28.08 28.10
C SER A 839 13.56 29.17 27.38
N PRO A 840 13.82 30.32 28.04
CA PRO A 840 14.57 31.43 27.45
C PRO A 840 16.05 31.09 27.21
N SER A 841 16.59 30.03 27.84
CA SER A 841 17.96 29.56 27.57
C SER A 841 18.15 29.04 26.14
N ILE A 842 17.09 28.55 25.50
CA ILE A 842 17.12 28.11 24.09
C ILE A 842 17.42 29.32 23.18
N LEU A 843 16.91 30.52 23.51
CA LEU A 843 17.18 31.74 22.76
C LEU A 843 18.66 32.11 22.77
N LEU A 844 19.36 31.85 23.88
CA LEU A 844 20.81 32.07 23.98
C LEU A 844 21.58 31.11 23.05
N ILE A 845 21.19 29.84 23.03
CA ILE A 845 21.80 28.83 22.13
C ILE A 845 21.57 29.20 20.66
N LEU A 846 20.38 29.69 20.32
CA LEU A 846 20.09 30.16 18.95
C LEU A 846 20.94 31.39 18.57
N LEU A 847 21.17 32.32 19.49
CA LEU A 847 22.07 33.45 19.27
C LEU A 847 23.52 32.99 19.06
N ASP A 848 23.98 32.03 19.86
CA ASP A 848 25.30 31.42 19.71
C ASP A 848 25.44 30.70 18.36
N LEU A 849 24.38 30.03 17.89
CA LEU A 849 24.36 29.38 16.59
C LEU A 849 24.47 30.37 15.42
N ILE A 850 23.85 31.54 15.51
CA ILE A 850 24.05 32.58 14.47
C ILE A 850 25.53 32.92 14.36
N TYR A 851 26.26 32.97 15.49
CA TYR A 851 27.70 33.23 15.48
C TYR A 851 28.52 32.04 14.95
N SER A 852 28.30 30.83 15.50
CA SER A 852 29.20 29.69 15.32
C SER A 852 28.90 28.77 14.13
N SER A 853 27.70 28.84 13.53
CA SER A 853 27.24 27.90 12.50
C SER A 853 27.51 28.38 11.05
N PRO A 854 27.42 27.49 10.04
CA PRO A 854 27.51 27.88 8.63
C PRO A 854 26.47 28.93 8.25
N VAL A 855 26.77 29.77 7.26
CA VAL A 855 25.94 30.94 6.87
C VAL A 855 24.49 30.56 6.58
N ASP A 856 24.25 29.40 5.94
CA ASP A 856 22.90 28.92 5.64
C ASP A 856 22.11 28.58 6.90
N THR A 857 22.73 27.89 7.86
CA THR A 857 22.13 27.56 9.16
C THR A 857 21.86 28.83 9.96
N ALA A 858 22.84 29.73 10.04
CA ALA A 858 22.70 31.02 10.73
C ALA A 858 21.57 31.87 10.13
N ARG A 859 21.41 31.88 8.81
CA ARG A 859 20.32 32.56 8.10
C ARG A 859 18.95 31.96 8.46
N LYS A 860 18.81 30.63 8.47
CA LYS A 860 17.57 29.96 8.88
C LYS A 860 17.21 30.27 10.34
N VAL A 861 18.19 30.20 11.24
CA VAL A 861 18.03 30.57 12.65
C VAL A 861 17.55 32.02 12.79
N LEU A 862 18.13 32.94 12.02
CA LEU A 862 17.72 34.34 12.00
C LEU A 862 16.27 34.52 11.58
N ILE A 863 15.82 33.91 10.47
CA ILE A 863 14.45 34.04 9.98
C ILE A 863 13.46 33.56 11.04
N VAL A 864 13.76 32.42 11.67
CA VAL A 864 12.93 31.85 12.75
C VAL A 864 12.89 32.76 13.97
N LEU A 865 14.02 33.33 14.40
CA LEU A 865 14.07 34.29 15.51
C LEU A 865 13.35 35.59 15.19
N ARG A 866 13.49 36.15 13.98
CA ARG A 866 12.75 37.36 13.55
C ARG A 866 11.25 37.11 13.58
N THR A 867 10.82 35.98 13.05
CA THR A 867 9.40 35.58 13.02
C THR A 867 8.86 35.35 14.43
N PHE A 868 9.65 34.72 15.31
CA PHE A 868 9.30 34.54 16.72
C PHE A 868 9.13 35.90 17.41
N LEU A 869 10.10 36.81 17.26
CA LEU A 869 10.06 38.12 17.91
C LEU A 869 8.91 39.00 17.41
N ARG A 870 8.57 38.94 16.10
CA ARG A 870 7.42 39.66 15.51
C ARG A 870 6.06 39.14 16.00
N LYS A 871 5.88 37.81 16.12
CA LYS A 871 4.58 37.20 16.47
C LYS A 871 4.28 37.12 17.96
N ASN A 872 5.28 37.30 18.82
CA ASN A 872 5.17 37.04 20.26
C ASN A 872 5.44 38.32 21.06
N GLU A 873 4.54 39.29 20.99
CA GLU A 873 4.67 40.58 21.68
C GLU A 873 4.84 40.44 23.21
N ASP A 874 4.23 39.41 23.79
CA ASP A 874 4.15 39.18 25.25
C ASP A 874 5.47 38.75 25.94
N VAL A 875 6.53 38.42 25.18
CA VAL A 875 7.79 37.88 25.77
C VAL A 875 8.84 38.98 25.91
N GLU A 876 9.15 39.35 27.16
CA GLU A 876 10.20 40.32 27.54
C GLU A 876 11.62 39.72 27.40
N VAL A 877 12.12 39.55 26.17
CA VAL A 877 13.47 38.97 25.93
C VAL A 877 14.58 40.04 25.83
N GLY A 878 14.24 41.33 25.88
CA GLY A 878 15.16 42.42 25.55
C GLY A 878 16.43 42.47 26.40
N GLY A 879 16.32 42.26 27.72
CA GLY A 879 17.48 42.33 28.63
C GLY A 879 18.48 41.18 28.44
N LEU A 880 17.97 39.95 28.32
CA LEU A 880 18.79 38.73 28.17
C LEU A 880 19.53 38.72 26.83
N ILE A 881 18.82 39.08 25.76
CA ILE A 881 19.35 39.15 24.39
C ILE A 881 20.44 40.22 24.27
N ARG A 882 20.21 41.43 24.83
CA ARG A 882 21.20 42.53 24.78
C ARG A 882 22.52 42.17 25.48
N GLY A 883 22.43 41.47 26.61
CA GLY A 883 23.62 41.00 27.34
C GLY A 883 24.45 40.01 26.54
N HIS A 884 23.79 39.06 25.88
CA HIS A 884 24.46 38.04 25.08
C HIS A 884 25.03 38.62 23.78
N PHE A 885 24.31 39.53 23.12
CA PHE A 885 24.84 40.27 21.96
C PHE A 885 26.10 41.06 22.30
N LEU A 886 26.13 41.70 23.48
CA LEU A 886 27.30 42.44 23.92
C LEU A 886 28.52 41.52 24.07
N LEU A 887 28.34 40.31 24.60
CA LEU A 887 29.41 39.31 24.72
C LEU A 887 29.90 38.85 23.33
N ILE A 888 28.99 38.47 22.43
CA ILE A 888 29.32 38.03 21.07
C ILE A 888 30.08 39.14 20.31
N LEU A 889 29.60 40.38 20.37
CA LEU A 889 30.26 41.52 19.72
C LEU A 889 31.65 41.82 20.32
N GLN A 890 31.81 41.71 21.64
CA GLN A 890 33.11 41.88 22.29
C GLN A 890 34.11 40.80 21.84
N HIS A 891 33.67 39.54 21.75
CA HIS A 891 34.50 38.44 21.24
C HIS A 891 34.91 38.68 19.78
N LEU A 892 33.94 39.01 18.92
CA LEU A 892 34.19 39.32 17.51
C LEU A 892 35.18 40.47 17.30
N LEU A 893 35.04 41.54 18.09
CA LEU A 893 35.92 42.72 18.03
C LEU A 893 37.33 42.44 18.55
N VAL A 894 37.52 41.43 19.42
CA VAL A 894 38.81 40.96 19.92
C VAL A 894 39.48 40.04 18.91
N GLU A 895 38.74 39.11 18.31
CA GLU A 895 39.28 38.13 17.35
C GLU A 895 39.70 38.75 16.00
N HIS A 896 38.97 39.75 15.50
CA HIS A 896 39.14 40.27 14.13
C HIS A 896 39.80 41.67 14.08
N GLY A 897 40.74 41.95 15.00
CA GLY A 897 41.21 43.29 15.38
C GLY A 897 41.60 44.30 14.28
N ALA A 898 41.91 43.89 13.04
CA ALA A 898 42.45 44.75 11.98
C ALA A 898 41.58 44.93 10.71
N SER A 899 40.55 44.11 10.49
CA SER A 899 39.67 44.24 9.31
C SER A 899 38.32 43.52 9.53
N PRO A 900 37.18 44.23 9.52
CA PRO A 900 35.86 43.61 9.61
C PRO A 900 35.42 42.90 8.32
N SER A 901 36.09 43.15 7.18
CA SER A 901 35.79 42.50 5.88
C SER A 901 36.14 41.00 5.88
N GLY A 902 37.04 40.57 6.78
CA GLY A 902 37.32 39.14 7.04
C GLY A 902 36.53 38.53 8.20
N ALA A 903 35.67 39.31 8.88
CA ALA A 903 34.86 38.83 9.99
C ALA A 903 33.67 38.00 9.48
N SER A 904 33.30 36.96 10.25
CA SER A 904 32.26 35.97 9.92
C SER A 904 31.13 36.53 9.05
N GLY A 905 30.76 35.85 7.97
CA GLY A 905 29.61 36.20 7.12
C GLY A 905 28.28 36.34 7.87
N ASN A 906 28.23 35.92 9.14
CA ASN A 906 27.08 35.99 10.02
C ASN A 906 26.96 37.30 10.83
N LEU A 907 27.98 38.16 10.87
CA LEU A 907 27.94 39.43 11.61
C LEU A 907 26.82 40.38 11.13
N PRO A 908 26.60 40.57 9.81
CA PRO A 908 25.43 41.29 9.30
C PRO A 908 24.08 40.77 9.82
N LEU A 909 23.94 39.44 9.92
CA LEU A 909 22.74 38.77 10.40
C LEU A 909 22.47 39.09 11.88
N LEU A 910 23.51 39.08 12.72
CA LEU A 910 23.44 39.44 14.13
C LEU A 910 23.04 40.91 14.34
N LEU A 911 23.64 41.83 13.59
CA LEU A 911 23.33 43.27 13.68
C LEU A 911 21.91 43.58 13.19
N SER A 912 21.45 42.85 12.17
CA SER A 912 20.08 42.95 11.71
C SER A 912 19.07 42.45 12.76
N LEU A 913 19.36 41.34 13.45
CA LEU A 913 18.53 40.89 14.58
C LEU A 913 18.52 41.93 15.72
N LEU A 914 19.67 42.53 16.02
CA LEU A 914 19.80 43.52 17.08
C LEU A 914 18.95 44.78 16.82
N SER A 915 18.93 45.28 15.59
CA SER A 915 18.07 46.41 15.20
C SER A 915 16.57 46.08 15.33
N LEU A 916 16.15 44.85 15.01
CA LEU A 916 14.76 44.40 15.20
C LEU A 916 14.38 44.23 16.67
N VAL A 917 15.31 43.77 17.52
CA VAL A 917 15.07 43.66 18.98
C VAL A 917 14.83 45.04 19.60
N GLN A 918 15.42 46.11 19.05
CA GLN A 918 15.13 47.47 19.48
C GLN A 918 13.75 47.96 19.02
N LEU A 919 13.36 47.70 17.76
CA LEU A 919 12.06 48.12 17.20
C LEU A 919 10.87 47.73 18.08
N LYS A 920 10.94 46.57 18.75
CA LYS A 920 9.85 46.00 19.55
C LYS A 920 9.60 46.73 20.89
N ASN A 921 10.51 47.59 21.34
CA ASN A 921 10.29 48.35 22.56
C ASN A 921 9.41 49.57 22.28
N THR A 922 8.10 49.42 22.53
CA THR A 922 7.05 50.39 22.19
C THR A 922 7.00 51.61 23.12
N SER A 923 7.65 51.57 24.28
CA SER A 923 7.71 52.69 25.23
C SER A 923 9.11 53.32 25.24
N GLU A 924 9.17 54.66 25.32
CA GLU A 924 10.42 55.38 25.62
C GLU A 924 11.09 54.77 26.86
N GLN A 925 12.28 54.22 26.68
CA GLN A 925 13.00 53.50 27.73
C GLN A 925 14.22 54.30 28.18
N GLU A 926 14.52 54.31 29.48
CA GLU A 926 15.81 54.80 29.95
C GLU A 926 16.93 53.86 29.49
N LEU A 927 18.05 54.42 29.00
CA LEU A 927 19.19 53.58 28.63
C LEU A 927 19.89 53.03 29.87
N ASP A 928 19.77 51.72 30.06
CA ASP A 928 20.53 50.99 31.06
C ASP A 928 22.04 50.94 30.72
N SER A 929 22.86 50.52 31.70
CA SER A 929 24.32 50.45 31.55
C SER A 929 24.78 49.47 30.46
N MET A 930 23.98 48.45 30.13
CA MET A 930 24.30 47.43 29.14
C MET A 930 24.02 47.94 27.72
N ALA A 931 22.90 48.63 27.53
CA ALA A 931 22.52 49.30 26.30
C ALA A 931 23.54 50.39 25.94
N MET A 932 24.04 51.17 26.91
CA MET A 932 25.13 52.13 26.65
C MET A 932 26.44 51.44 26.23
N LYS A 933 26.80 50.31 26.84
CA LYS A 933 27.99 49.54 26.42
C LYS A 933 27.82 48.99 25.01
N LEU A 934 26.63 48.49 24.68
CA LEU A 934 26.32 47.98 23.35
C LEU A 934 26.36 49.08 22.28
N LEU A 935 25.78 50.24 22.59
CA LEU A 935 25.85 51.45 21.76
C LEU A 935 27.29 51.85 21.46
N HIS A 936 28.15 51.85 22.48
CA HIS A 936 29.57 52.14 22.33
C HIS A 936 30.30 51.09 21.47
N GLN A 937 30.02 49.79 21.65
CA GLN A 937 30.67 48.75 20.85
C GLN A 937 30.23 48.78 19.38
N VAL A 938 28.95 49.02 19.08
CA VAL A 938 28.47 49.17 17.71
C VAL A 938 29.07 50.42 17.04
N SER A 939 29.20 51.54 17.78
CA SER A 939 29.91 52.74 17.31
C SER A 939 31.39 52.45 16.98
N LYS A 940 32.08 51.71 17.86
CA LYS A 940 33.48 51.29 17.65
C LYS A 940 33.62 50.33 16.47
N LEU A 941 32.67 49.43 16.26
CA LEU A 941 32.62 48.53 15.10
C LEU A 941 32.49 49.35 13.81
N CYS A 942 31.55 50.30 13.75
CA CYS A 942 31.38 51.19 12.61
C CYS A 942 32.69 51.93 12.29
N GLY A 943 33.36 52.49 13.30
CA GLY A 943 34.64 53.18 13.09
C GLY A 943 35.78 52.35 12.49
N LYS A 944 35.65 51.00 12.46
CA LYS A 944 36.63 50.10 11.82
C LYS A 944 36.22 49.67 10.40
N CYS A 945 34.99 49.95 9.97
CA CYS A 945 34.46 49.55 8.68
C CYS A 945 34.87 50.52 7.57
N SER A 946 34.82 50.03 6.33
CA SER A 946 34.90 50.84 5.12
C SER A 946 33.50 51.10 4.56
N PRO A 947 33.31 52.15 3.73
CA PRO A 947 32.02 52.41 3.08
C PRO A 947 31.50 51.27 2.16
N VAL A 948 32.34 50.29 1.84
CA VAL A 948 32.00 49.12 1.02
C VAL A 948 31.33 48.02 1.85
N ASP A 949 31.46 48.05 3.18
CA ASP A 949 30.91 47.05 4.11
C ASP A 949 29.40 47.27 4.37
N VAL A 950 28.60 47.35 3.30
CA VAL A 950 27.18 47.72 3.32
C VAL A 950 26.35 46.84 4.27
N ASP A 951 26.61 45.54 4.26
CA ASP A 951 25.86 44.54 5.05
C ASP A 951 26.04 44.72 6.55
N ILE A 952 27.17 45.29 6.99
CA ILE A 952 27.48 45.59 8.39
C ILE A 952 26.98 46.99 8.76
N LEU A 953 27.29 47.97 7.90
CA LEU A 953 27.02 49.37 8.17
C LEU A 953 25.53 49.69 8.21
N GLN A 954 24.74 49.07 7.32
CA GLN A 954 23.32 49.43 7.21
C GLN A 954 22.53 49.04 8.47
N PRO A 955 22.57 47.79 8.97
CA PRO A 955 21.95 47.44 10.24
C PRO A 955 22.52 48.21 11.45
N SER A 956 23.81 48.55 11.41
CA SER A 956 24.46 49.32 12.48
C SER A 956 23.96 50.76 12.54
N PHE A 957 23.85 51.45 11.41
CA PHE A 957 23.30 52.81 11.34
C PHE A 957 21.83 52.84 11.74
N ASN A 958 21.06 51.84 11.33
CA ASN A 958 19.67 51.68 11.79
C ASN A 958 19.60 51.56 13.33
N PHE A 959 20.42 50.71 13.94
CA PHE A 959 20.47 50.54 15.40
C PHE A 959 20.88 51.85 16.13
N LEU A 960 21.89 52.55 15.63
CA LEU A 960 22.33 53.83 16.20
C LEU A 960 21.24 54.90 16.09
N TYR A 961 20.58 54.98 14.94
CA TYR A 961 19.46 55.89 14.70
C TYR A 961 18.28 55.57 15.61
N TRP A 962 17.87 54.30 15.70
CA TRP A 962 16.79 53.85 16.57
C TRP A 962 17.03 54.20 18.04
N SER A 963 18.26 53.99 18.51
CA SER A 963 18.66 54.27 19.88
C SER A 963 18.54 55.76 20.25
N LEU A 964 18.59 56.67 19.27
CA LEU A 964 18.44 58.12 19.51
C LEU A 964 16.97 58.57 19.59
N HIS A 965 16.05 57.86 18.94
CA HIS A 965 14.64 58.29 18.83
C HIS A 965 13.68 57.52 19.75
N GLN A 966 14.03 56.31 20.21
CA GLN A 966 13.19 55.49 21.11
C GLN A 966 13.54 55.60 22.61
N THR A 967 14.25 56.64 23.01
CA THR A 967 14.77 56.75 24.39
C THR A 967 14.34 58.06 25.03
N THR A 968 14.28 58.10 26.36
CA THR A 968 13.86 59.32 27.07
C THR A 968 14.78 60.50 26.74
N PRO A 969 14.31 61.76 26.73
CA PRO A 969 15.12 62.92 26.34
C PRO A 969 16.45 63.05 27.12
N SER A 970 16.51 62.60 28.38
CA SER A 970 17.73 62.54 29.18
C SER A 970 18.72 61.47 28.70
N SER A 971 18.21 60.31 28.27
CA SER A 971 18.98 59.21 27.69
C SER A 971 19.47 59.54 26.28
N GLN A 972 18.66 60.22 25.47
CA GLN A 972 19.03 60.68 24.12
C GLN A 972 20.31 61.54 24.15
N LYS A 973 20.36 62.52 25.06
CA LYS A 973 21.55 63.39 25.24
C LYS A 973 22.80 62.59 25.63
N ARG A 974 22.65 61.57 26.49
CA ARG A 974 23.77 60.70 26.89
C ARG A 974 24.25 59.79 25.76
N ALA A 975 23.31 59.19 25.02
CA ALA A 975 23.60 58.35 23.84
C ALA A 975 24.31 59.16 22.75
N ALA A 976 23.77 60.34 22.42
CA ALA A 976 24.37 61.27 21.46
C ALA A 976 25.78 61.70 21.90
N ALA A 977 26.00 62.04 23.18
CA ALA A 977 27.33 62.42 23.68
C ALA A 977 28.38 61.31 23.49
N VAL A 978 28.00 60.05 23.74
CA VAL A 978 28.90 58.90 23.53
C VAL A 978 29.19 58.69 22.05
N LEU A 979 28.19 58.81 21.18
CA LEU A 979 28.38 58.62 19.73
C LEU A 979 29.20 59.74 19.09
N LEU A 980 28.96 61.00 19.47
CA LEU A 980 29.70 62.17 18.99
C LEU A 980 31.16 62.23 19.48
N SER A 981 31.50 61.46 20.52
CA SER A 981 32.90 61.31 20.97
C SER A 981 33.75 60.39 20.07
N SER A 982 33.11 59.60 19.20
CA SER A 982 33.79 58.63 18.31
C SER A 982 34.23 59.29 17.01
N THR A 983 35.49 59.74 16.93
CA THR A 983 36.05 60.37 15.72
C THR A 983 35.94 59.46 14.49
N ALA A 984 36.20 58.16 14.66
CA ALA A 984 36.17 57.19 13.57
C ALA A 984 34.76 56.96 12.98
N LEU A 985 33.70 57.01 13.81
CA LEU A 985 32.31 56.93 13.32
C LEU A 985 31.96 58.15 12.47
N ILE A 986 32.39 59.33 12.93
CA ILE A 986 32.14 60.59 12.22
C ILE A 986 32.90 60.62 10.89
N GLU A 987 34.19 60.26 10.87
CA GLU A 987 34.96 60.14 9.61
C GLU A 987 34.35 59.12 8.63
N LEU A 988 33.81 58.01 9.13
CA LEU A 988 33.12 57.03 8.30
C LEU A 988 31.84 57.62 7.70
N LEU A 989 31.03 58.33 8.50
CA LEU A 989 29.83 59.00 8.01
C LEU A 989 30.17 59.99 6.90
N GLU A 990 31.20 60.81 7.08
CA GLU A 990 31.68 61.73 6.04
C GLU A 990 32.03 61.02 4.73
N LYS A 991 32.83 59.95 4.81
CA LYS A 991 33.20 59.11 3.65
C LYS A 991 31.98 58.46 2.99
N THR A 992 31.01 57.99 3.78
CA THR A 992 29.80 57.34 3.28
C THR A 992 28.87 58.34 2.60
N LEU A 993 28.69 59.53 3.17
CA LEU A 993 27.88 60.60 2.59
C LEU A 993 28.47 61.13 1.28
N ALA A 994 29.81 61.19 1.17
CA ALA A 994 30.49 61.59 -0.07
C ALA A 994 30.15 60.69 -1.28
N LEU A 995 29.80 59.42 -1.04
CA LEU A 995 29.41 58.46 -2.08
C LEU A 995 28.00 58.70 -2.65
N THR A 996 27.23 59.63 -2.08
CA THR A 996 25.91 60.04 -2.61
C THR A 996 26.02 60.57 -4.04
N TRP A 997 27.19 61.12 -4.42
CA TRP A 997 27.39 61.82 -5.68
C TRP A 997 28.19 61.03 -6.73
N THR A 998 28.71 59.84 -6.40
CA THR A 998 29.57 59.02 -7.29
C THR A 998 28.76 58.00 -8.11
N GLU A 999 28.95 57.93 -9.44
CA GLU A 999 28.18 57.04 -10.33
C GLU A 999 28.76 55.63 -10.52
N VAL A 1000 30.00 55.39 -10.09
CA VAL A 1000 30.70 54.10 -10.17
C VAL A 1000 30.97 53.64 -8.73
N ASP A 1001 30.61 52.39 -8.40
CA ASP A 1001 30.75 51.77 -7.07
C ASP A 1001 29.94 52.43 -5.92
N SER A 1002 28.76 52.99 -6.21
CA SER A 1002 27.90 53.55 -5.16
C SER A 1002 27.32 52.45 -4.25
N PRO A 1003 27.38 52.58 -2.90
CA PRO A 1003 26.75 51.65 -1.97
C PRO A 1003 25.23 51.62 -2.15
N SER A 1004 24.55 50.63 -1.56
CA SER A 1004 23.09 50.50 -1.67
C SER A 1004 22.40 51.80 -1.22
N THR A 1005 21.33 52.20 -1.92
CA THR A 1005 20.55 53.41 -1.60
C THR A 1005 20.07 53.42 -0.14
N THR A 1006 19.86 52.24 0.44
CA THR A 1006 19.46 52.04 1.84
C THR A 1006 20.52 52.51 2.84
N LEU A 1007 21.81 52.22 2.60
CA LEU A 1007 22.90 52.66 3.47
C LEU A 1007 23.03 54.18 3.49
N LEU A 1008 22.95 54.80 2.31
CA LEU A 1008 22.99 56.25 2.17
C LEU A 1008 21.82 56.92 2.89
N CYS A 1009 20.61 56.35 2.81
CA CYS A 1009 19.45 56.86 3.55
C CYS A 1009 19.70 56.87 5.07
N SER A 1010 20.18 55.76 5.64
CA SER A 1010 20.45 55.66 7.07
C SER A 1010 21.57 56.59 7.52
N ALA A 1011 22.60 56.78 6.69
CA ALA A 1011 23.69 57.72 6.96
C ALA A 1011 23.19 59.17 7.02
N TRP A 1012 22.35 59.59 6.06
CA TRP A 1012 21.76 60.93 6.04
C TRP A 1012 20.83 61.17 7.24
N LEU A 1013 19.96 60.20 7.58
CA LEU A 1013 19.05 60.30 8.72
C LEU A 1013 19.79 60.31 10.07
N LEU A 1014 20.83 59.49 10.22
CA LEU A 1014 21.66 59.47 11.42
C LEU A 1014 22.43 60.80 11.59
N THR A 1015 22.94 61.36 10.50
CA THR A 1015 23.64 62.65 10.50
C THR A 1015 22.70 63.80 10.88
N ALA A 1016 21.48 63.82 10.33
CA ALA A 1016 20.45 64.78 10.72
C ALA A 1016 20.13 64.69 12.22
N SER A 1017 19.96 63.47 12.74
CA SER A 1017 19.68 63.22 14.15
C SER A 1017 20.83 63.67 15.06
N PHE A 1018 22.07 63.37 14.68
CA PHE A 1018 23.25 63.83 15.42
C PHE A 1018 23.35 65.36 15.44
N SER A 1019 23.08 66.03 14.33
CA SER A 1019 23.10 67.51 14.29
C SER A 1019 22.00 68.11 15.16
N ALA A 1020 20.78 67.56 15.12
CA ALA A 1020 19.67 68.01 15.96
C ALA A 1020 20.00 67.87 17.46
N GLN A 1021 20.45 66.68 17.88
CA GLN A 1021 20.77 66.37 19.27
C GLN A 1021 22.00 67.15 19.77
N GLN A 1022 22.97 67.43 18.91
CA GLN A 1022 24.12 68.27 19.24
C GLN A 1022 23.69 69.71 19.57
N HIS A 1023 22.78 70.28 18.76
CA HIS A 1023 22.28 71.64 18.93
C HIS A 1023 21.38 71.77 20.17
N ASP A 1024 20.37 70.90 20.31
CA ASP A 1024 19.42 70.94 21.42
C ASP A 1024 20.05 70.59 22.78
N GLY A 1025 21.13 69.80 22.75
CA GLY A 1025 21.91 69.41 23.91
C GLY A 1025 23.15 70.28 24.18
N SER A 1026 23.55 71.15 23.25
CA SER A 1026 24.84 71.86 23.27
C SER A 1026 26.04 70.94 23.56
N LEU A 1027 26.06 69.78 22.92
CA LEU A 1027 27.06 68.72 23.17
C LEU A 1027 28.41 69.06 22.54
N GLN A 1028 29.50 68.63 23.18
CA GLN A 1028 30.87 68.76 22.65
C GLN A 1028 31.09 67.77 21.49
N VAL A 1029 31.72 68.27 20.42
CA VAL A 1029 32.05 67.49 19.23
C VAL A 1029 33.57 67.44 19.07
N HIS A 1030 34.11 66.25 18.78
CA HIS A 1030 35.55 66.03 18.64
C HIS A 1030 36.02 66.04 17.17
N GLN A 1031 35.12 65.77 16.22
CA GLN A 1031 35.38 65.74 14.79
C GLN A 1031 34.23 66.43 14.05
N THR A 1032 34.55 67.33 13.13
CA THR A 1032 33.55 68.03 12.30
C THR A 1032 33.45 67.35 10.93
N LEU A 1033 32.22 67.05 10.50
CA LEU A 1033 31.87 66.51 9.18
C LEU A 1033 31.87 67.63 8.15
N SER A 1034 32.59 67.48 7.04
CA SER A 1034 32.48 68.41 5.91
C SER A 1034 31.46 67.91 4.87
N ILE A 1035 30.51 68.77 4.50
CA ILE A 1035 29.50 68.46 3.49
C ILE A 1035 29.45 69.60 2.46
N GLU A 1036 29.54 69.27 1.17
CA GLU A 1036 29.42 70.25 0.10
C GLU A 1036 27.95 70.65 -0.12
N LEU A 1037 27.60 71.88 0.26
CA LEU A 1037 26.22 72.40 0.15
C LEU A 1037 25.73 72.40 -1.31
N ASP A 1038 26.60 72.75 -2.25
CA ASP A 1038 26.25 72.79 -3.68
C ASP A 1038 25.85 71.42 -4.24
N GLN A 1039 26.48 70.33 -3.78
CA GLN A 1039 26.15 68.97 -4.22
C GLN A 1039 24.80 68.51 -3.67
N VAL A 1040 24.52 68.81 -2.40
CA VAL A 1040 23.22 68.55 -1.76
C VAL A 1040 22.09 69.22 -2.54
N LEU A 1041 22.25 70.50 -2.88
CA LEU A 1041 21.26 71.24 -3.65
C LEU A 1041 21.11 70.71 -5.08
N LYS A 1042 22.20 70.28 -5.71
CA LYS A 1042 22.18 69.72 -7.09
C LYS A 1042 21.36 68.43 -7.18
N VAL A 1043 21.49 67.52 -6.21
CA VAL A 1043 20.73 66.26 -6.21
C VAL A 1043 19.24 66.46 -5.94
N LEU A 1044 18.87 67.41 -5.08
CA LEU A 1044 17.47 67.77 -4.87
C LEU A 1044 16.85 68.46 -6.09
N SER A 1045 17.66 69.17 -6.88
CA SER A 1045 17.19 69.86 -8.10
C SER A 1045 16.94 68.90 -9.27
N PHE A 1046 17.67 67.78 -9.35
CA PHE A 1046 17.56 66.76 -10.41
C PHE A 1046 17.43 65.33 -9.83
N PRO A 1047 16.29 65.00 -9.20
CA PRO A 1047 16.11 63.70 -8.55
C PRO A 1047 16.05 62.55 -9.56
N LYS A 1048 16.79 61.47 -9.30
CA LYS A 1048 16.68 60.20 -10.06
C LYS A 1048 15.33 59.53 -9.74
N LYS A 1049 14.67 58.94 -10.75
CA LYS A 1049 13.27 58.42 -10.68
C LYS A 1049 12.95 57.40 -9.57
N ASN A 1050 13.93 56.76 -8.93
CA ASN A 1050 13.73 55.63 -8.00
C ASN A 1050 14.31 55.84 -6.59
N ALA A 1051 14.44 57.08 -6.11
CA ALA A 1051 15.14 57.38 -4.84
C ALA A 1051 14.34 58.24 -3.84
N ALA A 1052 13.01 58.09 -3.77
CA ALA A 1052 12.14 58.93 -2.91
C ALA A 1052 12.58 58.97 -1.44
N LEU A 1053 12.96 57.82 -0.86
CA LEU A 1053 13.42 57.75 0.54
C LEU A 1053 14.77 58.45 0.76
N LEU A 1054 15.69 58.37 -0.21
CA LEU A 1054 16.99 59.05 -0.14
C LEU A 1054 16.79 60.57 -0.23
N SER A 1055 15.92 61.02 -1.13
CA SER A 1055 15.54 62.43 -1.22
C SER A 1055 14.89 62.92 0.08
N ALA A 1056 14.00 62.13 0.69
CA ALA A 1056 13.41 62.47 1.99
C ALA A 1056 14.46 62.56 3.12
N ALA A 1057 15.42 61.64 3.17
CA ALA A 1057 16.51 61.66 4.16
C ALA A 1057 17.42 62.90 4.02
N ILE A 1058 17.80 63.26 2.78
CA ILE A 1058 18.59 64.47 2.50
C ILE A 1058 17.80 65.73 2.86
N LEU A 1059 16.50 65.77 2.56
CA LEU A 1059 15.63 66.87 2.94
C LEU A 1059 15.49 67.03 4.46
N CYS A 1060 15.42 65.92 5.21
CA CYS A 1060 15.42 65.95 6.67
C CYS A 1060 16.70 66.58 7.21
N PHE A 1061 17.86 66.18 6.69
CA PHE A 1061 19.14 66.81 7.03
C PHE A 1061 19.16 68.31 6.72
N LEU A 1062 18.72 68.70 5.51
CA LEU A 1062 18.72 70.10 5.10
C LEU A 1062 17.76 70.94 5.96
N ARG A 1063 16.60 70.39 6.33
CA ARG A 1063 15.65 70.99 7.26
C ARG A 1063 16.29 71.25 8.62
N THR A 1064 16.99 70.27 9.19
CA THR A 1064 17.73 70.43 10.45
C THR A 1064 18.81 71.51 10.32
N ALA A 1065 19.56 71.52 9.22
CA ALA A 1065 20.59 72.54 8.98
C ALA A 1065 20.01 73.96 8.87
N LEU A 1066 18.85 74.12 8.22
CA LEU A 1066 18.11 75.39 8.10
C LEU A 1066 17.59 75.88 9.45
N GLN A 1067 16.97 75.00 10.24
CA GLN A 1067 16.50 75.32 11.59
C GLN A 1067 17.64 75.80 12.50
N GLN A 1068 18.83 75.24 12.32
CA GLN A 1068 20.05 75.62 13.05
C GLN A 1068 20.76 76.83 12.44
N SER A 1069 20.17 77.49 11.44
CA SER A 1069 20.80 78.59 10.69
C SER A 1069 22.22 78.24 10.18
N PHE A 1070 22.43 76.97 9.80
CA PHE A 1070 23.70 76.41 9.36
C PHE A 1070 24.86 76.54 10.38
N SER A 1071 24.52 76.70 11.65
CA SER A 1071 25.47 76.85 12.76
C SER A 1071 25.48 75.57 13.59
N SER A 1072 26.24 74.57 13.11
CA SER A 1072 26.43 73.28 13.79
C SER A 1072 27.90 73.09 14.16
N ALA A 1073 28.17 72.61 15.38
CA ALA A 1073 29.54 72.23 15.76
C ALA A 1073 29.95 70.89 15.13
N LEU A 1074 28.97 70.09 14.70
CA LEU A 1074 29.17 68.79 14.08
C LEU A 1074 29.35 68.87 12.57
N VAL A 1075 28.58 69.72 11.90
CA VAL A 1075 28.55 69.76 10.43
C VAL A 1075 29.05 71.11 9.93
N ALA A 1076 30.15 71.11 9.18
CA ALA A 1076 30.65 72.25 8.45
C ALA A 1076 30.24 72.15 6.97
N LEU A 1077 29.47 73.12 6.49
CA LEU A 1077 29.11 73.20 5.08
C LEU A 1077 30.21 73.93 4.30
N VAL A 1078 30.84 73.21 3.38
CA VAL A 1078 31.95 73.74 2.58
C VAL A 1078 31.42 74.16 1.20
N PRO A 1079 31.81 75.35 0.68
CA PRO A 1079 31.48 75.75 -0.69
C PRO A 1079 32.25 74.89 -1.71
N SER A 1080 31.60 74.48 -2.79
CA SER A 1080 32.24 73.60 -3.80
C SER A 1080 33.16 74.42 -4.72
N GLY A 1081 34.48 74.17 -4.61
CA GLY A 1081 35.51 74.76 -5.48
C GLY A 1081 35.88 76.22 -5.19
N ALA A 1082 37.07 76.62 -5.63
CA ALA A 1082 37.59 77.98 -5.51
C ALA A 1082 36.75 78.98 -6.35
N GLN A 1083 35.67 79.48 -5.77
CA GLN A 1083 34.86 80.55 -6.36
C GLN A 1083 35.25 81.92 -5.80
N PRO A 1084 35.13 82.99 -6.62
CA PRO A 1084 35.44 84.35 -6.20
C PRO A 1084 34.54 84.82 -5.05
N PRO A 1085 35.01 85.77 -4.21
CA PRO A 1085 34.26 86.26 -3.06
C PRO A 1085 32.91 86.84 -3.50
N PRO A 1086 31.83 86.60 -2.75
CA PRO A 1086 30.49 87.02 -3.13
C PRO A 1086 30.37 88.55 -3.20
N ALA A 1087 29.58 89.06 -4.14
CA ALA A 1087 29.15 90.46 -4.19
C ALA A 1087 28.45 90.87 -2.87
N PRO A 1088 28.60 92.13 -2.39
CA PRO A 1088 28.17 92.56 -1.06
C PRO A 1088 26.67 92.36 -0.76
N GLU A 1089 25.81 92.32 -1.78
CA GLU A 1089 24.36 92.07 -1.66
C GLU A 1089 24.00 90.63 -1.26
N ASN A 1090 24.95 89.67 -1.34
CA ASN A 1090 24.72 88.25 -1.00
C ASN A 1090 25.22 87.86 0.41
N THR A 1091 25.61 88.81 1.26
CA THR A 1091 26.09 88.52 2.63
C THR A 1091 24.96 88.25 3.63
N VAL A 1092 23.74 88.73 3.36
CA VAL A 1092 22.59 88.66 4.29
C VAL A 1092 22.07 87.23 4.47
N LEU A 1093 22.14 86.42 3.40
CA LEU A 1093 21.64 85.05 3.37
C LEU A 1093 22.72 83.98 3.65
N ALA A 1094 23.95 84.38 3.99
CA ALA A 1094 25.06 83.45 4.18
C ALA A 1094 24.72 82.36 5.24
N PRO A 1095 25.01 81.08 4.96
CA PRO A 1095 25.82 80.55 3.86
C PRO A 1095 25.09 80.32 2.51
N LEU A 1096 23.78 80.54 2.42
CA LEU A 1096 23.02 80.42 1.16
C LEU A 1096 23.15 81.67 0.27
N ARG A 1097 23.14 81.47 -1.05
CA ARG A 1097 23.03 82.54 -2.05
C ARG A 1097 21.62 82.60 -2.63
N THR A 1098 21.20 83.75 -3.11
CA THR A 1098 19.87 83.92 -3.76
C THR A 1098 19.64 82.94 -4.92
N SER A 1099 20.69 82.61 -5.70
CA SER A 1099 20.63 81.59 -6.75
C SER A 1099 20.44 80.17 -6.23
N GLN A 1100 21.03 79.83 -5.08
CA GLN A 1100 20.89 78.53 -4.41
C GLN A 1100 19.50 78.40 -3.77
N VAL A 1101 18.97 79.49 -3.19
CA VAL A 1101 17.59 79.56 -2.69
C VAL A 1101 16.60 79.28 -3.83
N LEU A 1102 16.80 79.91 -4.99
CA LEU A 1102 15.96 79.64 -6.17
C LEU A 1102 16.06 78.18 -6.64
N SER A 1103 17.28 77.62 -6.72
CA SER A 1103 17.48 76.22 -7.11
C SER A 1103 16.80 75.24 -6.14
N LEU A 1104 16.90 75.52 -4.83
CA LEU A 1104 16.29 74.72 -3.79
C LEU A 1104 14.76 74.77 -3.86
N VAL A 1105 14.17 75.96 -4.02
CA VAL A 1105 12.72 76.12 -4.18
C VAL A 1105 12.21 75.37 -5.40
N ILE A 1106 12.90 75.48 -6.55
CA ILE A 1106 12.56 74.73 -7.77
C ILE A 1106 12.67 73.20 -7.53
N GLY A 1107 13.73 72.75 -6.84
CA GLY A 1107 13.90 71.34 -6.47
C GLY A 1107 12.77 70.82 -5.58
N LEU A 1108 12.41 71.58 -4.54
CA LEU A 1108 11.29 71.25 -3.63
C LEU A 1108 9.95 71.18 -4.37
N GLN A 1109 9.68 72.14 -5.26
CA GLN A 1109 8.48 72.13 -6.10
C GLN A 1109 8.44 70.89 -7.00
N ASN A 1110 9.56 70.52 -7.64
CA ASN A 1110 9.65 69.34 -8.50
C ASN A 1110 9.44 68.02 -7.72
N LEU A 1111 9.95 67.94 -6.49
CA LEU A 1111 9.80 66.75 -5.63
C LEU A 1111 8.36 66.60 -5.13
N LEU A 1112 7.67 67.69 -4.78
CA LEU A 1112 6.26 67.66 -4.36
C LEU A 1112 5.32 67.12 -5.45
N VAL A 1113 5.62 67.38 -6.73
CA VAL A 1113 4.82 66.88 -7.87
C VAL A 1113 4.88 65.35 -8.01
N GLN A 1114 5.84 64.66 -7.39
CA GLN A 1114 5.95 63.19 -7.45
C GLN A 1114 4.85 62.46 -6.65
N LYS A 1115 4.10 63.16 -5.80
CA LYS A 1115 2.94 62.64 -5.03
C LYS A 1115 3.24 61.45 -4.09
N ASP A 1116 4.51 61.19 -3.75
CA ASP A 1116 4.88 60.23 -2.69
C ASP A 1116 4.62 60.85 -1.29
N PRO A 1117 3.89 60.17 -0.37
CA PRO A 1117 3.49 60.76 0.91
C PRO A 1117 4.68 61.15 1.81
N LEU A 1118 5.68 60.28 1.96
CA LEU A 1118 6.83 60.50 2.84
C LEU A 1118 7.73 61.63 2.30
N LEU A 1119 7.97 61.64 0.99
CA LEU A 1119 8.72 62.70 0.33
C LEU A 1119 7.96 64.03 0.42
N SER A 1120 6.63 64.02 0.30
CA SER A 1120 5.80 65.23 0.41
C SER A 1120 5.90 65.86 1.79
N TYR A 1121 5.85 65.07 2.88
CA TYR A 1121 6.09 65.60 4.24
C TYR A 1121 7.47 66.24 4.38
N ALA A 1122 8.52 65.52 3.96
CA ALA A 1122 9.88 66.02 4.07
C ALA A 1122 10.08 67.32 3.27
N CYS A 1123 9.46 67.42 2.08
CA CYS A 1123 9.51 68.62 1.24
C CYS A 1123 8.80 69.81 1.89
N VAL A 1124 7.59 69.62 2.42
CA VAL A 1124 6.83 70.70 3.07
C VAL A 1124 7.55 71.16 4.34
N GLY A 1125 8.06 70.24 5.15
CA GLY A 1125 8.83 70.58 6.35
C GLY A 1125 10.15 71.32 6.03
N CYS A 1126 10.83 70.94 4.95
CA CYS A 1126 12.04 71.64 4.50
C CYS A 1126 11.71 73.04 3.94
N LEU A 1127 10.61 73.20 3.21
CA LEU A 1127 10.13 74.49 2.73
C LEU A 1127 9.74 75.42 3.89
N GLU A 1128 9.08 74.89 4.92
CA GLU A 1128 8.74 75.60 6.16
C GLU A 1128 10.00 76.13 6.86
N ALA A 1129 10.99 75.27 7.10
CA ALA A 1129 12.28 75.67 7.68
C ALA A 1129 13.05 76.68 6.81
N LEU A 1130 12.99 76.54 5.48
CA LEU A 1130 13.62 77.48 4.56
C LEU A 1130 12.96 78.86 4.65
N LEU A 1131 11.63 78.94 4.69
CA LEU A 1131 10.92 80.20 4.79
C LEU A 1131 11.13 80.87 6.15
N ASP A 1132 11.16 80.11 7.24
CA ASP A 1132 11.49 80.66 8.57
C ASP A 1132 12.93 81.19 8.62
N TYR A 1133 13.89 80.48 8.03
CA TYR A 1133 15.28 80.94 7.87
C TYR A 1133 15.38 82.21 7.00
N LEU A 1134 14.66 82.25 5.87
CA LEU A 1134 14.62 83.43 5.01
C LEU A 1134 13.93 84.60 5.70
N HIS A 1135 12.82 84.38 6.39
CA HIS A 1135 12.07 85.44 7.05
C HIS A 1135 12.88 86.11 8.17
N THR A 1136 13.66 85.33 8.92
CA THR A 1136 14.55 85.86 9.97
C THR A 1136 15.74 86.65 9.42
N ARG A 1137 16.20 86.36 8.19
CA ARG A 1137 17.37 87.02 7.56
C ARG A 1137 17.00 88.13 6.58
N SER A 1138 16.00 87.89 5.73
CA SER A 1138 15.48 88.78 4.68
C SER A 1138 13.98 88.51 4.42
N PRO A 1139 13.07 89.24 5.09
CA PRO A 1139 11.63 89.03 4.95
C PRO A 1139 11.13 89.28 3.52
N ASP A 1140 11.76 90.18 2.77
CA ASP A 1140 11.40 90.48 1.38
C ASP A 1140 11.64 89.28 0.45
N ILE A 1141 12.74 88.54 0.65
CA ILE A 1141 13.04 87.34 -0.14
C ILE A 1141 12.10 86.19 0.25
N ALA A 1142 11.78 86.03 1.54
CA ALA A 1142 10.77 85.07 1.98
C ALA A 1142 9.40 85.35 1.33
N PHE A 1143 8.95 86.61 1.34
CA PHE A 1143 7.70 87.02 0.71
C PHE A 1143 7.73 86.80 -0.82
N HIS A 1144 8.88 87.07 -1.46
CA HIS A 1144 9.06 86.82 -2.88
C HIS A 1144 8.97 85.33 -3.25
N VAL A 1145 9.57 84.45 -2.44
CA VAL A 1145 9.52 82.98 -2.64
C VAL A 1145 8.09 82.46 -2.49
N VAL A 1146 7.36 82.91 -1.47
CA VAL A 1146 5.96 82.51 -1.27
C VAL A 1146 5.07 83.03 -2.39
N SER A 1147 5.25 84.27 -2.83
CA SER A 1147 4.41 84.93 -3.83
C SER A 1147 4.69 84.53 -5.29
N GLN A 1148 5.57 83.57 -5.54
CA GLN A 1148 5.86 83.06 -6.88
C GLN A 1148 4.60 82.47 -7.55
N PRO A 1149 4.27 82.83 -8.80
CA PRO A 1149 3.10 82.29 -9.51
C PRO A 1149 3.11 80.76 -9.62
N TRP A 1150 4.28 80.13 -9.65
CA TRP A 1150 4.45 78.68 -9.73
C TRP A 1150 3.91 77.93 -8.51
N ASN A 1151 3.86 78.56 -7.33
CA ASN A 1151 3.26 77.94 -6.13
C ASN A 1151 1.74 77.73 -6.30
N ARG A 1152 1.07 78.60 -7.07
CA ARG A 1152 -0.35 78.45 -7.41
C ARG A 1152 -0.57 77.26 -8.35
N PHE A 1153 0.27 77.11 -9.37
CA PHE A 1153 0.24 75.96 -10.28
C PHE A 1153 0.56 74.64 -9.56
N LEU A 1154 1.54 74.65 -8.64
CA LEU A 1154 1.87 73.49 -7.81
C LEU A 1154 0.66 73.05 -6.98
N LEU A 1155 0.00 73.99 -6.30
CA LEU A 1155 -1.18 73.69 -5.48
C LEU A 1155 -2.31 73.08 -6.33
N PHE A 1156 -2.60 73.63 -7.50
CA PHE A 1156 -3.58 73.04 -8.42
C PHE A 1156 -3.21 71.61 -8.84
N THR A 1157 -1.93 71.37 -9.15
CA THR A 1157 -1.44 70.04 -9.57
C THR A 1157 -1.55 68.98 -8.45
N LEU A 1158 -1.39 69.41 -7.20
CA LEU A 1158 -1.55 68.56 -6.00
C LEU A 1158 -3.02 68.26 -5.71
N LEU A 1159 -3.93 69.21 -6.00
CA LEU A 1159 -5.36 69.10 -5.76
C LEU A 1159 -6.12 68.30 -6.84
N ASP A 1160 -5.58 68.16 -8.05
CA ASP A 1160 -6.18 67.46 -9.21
C ASP A 1160 -6.33 65.91 -9.04
N ALA A 1161 -6.18 65.38 -7.82
CA ALA A 1161 -6.04 63.95 -7.53
C ALA A 1161 -7.31 63.26 -6.95
N GLY A 1162 -8.50 63.89 -7.01
CA GLY A 1162 -9.78 63.31 -6.58
C GLY A 1162 -10.56 64.16 -5.57
N GLU A 1163 -11.85 63.87 -5.36
CA GLU A 1163 -12.70 64.53 -4.35
C GLU A 1163 -12.07 64.32 -2.96
N SER A 1164 -11.85 65.39 -2.18
CA SER A 1164 -11.17 65.45 -0.87
C SER A 1164 -9.62 65.40 -0.83
N SER A 1165 -8.93 65.54 -1.97
CA SER A 1165 -7.45 65.62 -2.02
C SER A 1165 -6.85 66.72 -1.11
N PHE A 1166 -7.57 67.82 -0.88
CA PHE A 1166 -7.17 68.91 0.02
C PHE A 1166 -7.06 68.50 1.50
N LEU A 1167 -7.65 67.37 1.93
CA LEU A 1167 -7.56 66.85 3.30
C LEU A 1167 -6.29 66.02 3.55
N ARG A 1168 -5.38 65.93 2.58
CA ARG A 1168 -4.06 65.34 2.80
C ARG A 1168 -3.25 66.24 3.75
N PRO A 1169 -2.63 65.72 4.82
CA PRO A 1169 -1.98 66.56 5.84
C PRO A 1169 -0.82 67.40 5.30
N GLU A 1170 -0.11 66.89 4.30
CA GLU A 1170 1.02 67.57 3.64
C GLU A 1170 0.52 68.80 2.86
N ILE A 1171 -0.62 68.67 2.17
CA ILE A 1171 -1.26 69.76 1.42
C ILE A 1171 -1.83 70.81 2.38
N LEU A 1172 -2.50 70.38 3.47
CA LEU A 1172 -2.99 71.29 4.50
C LEU A 1172 -1.85 72.09 5.15
N ARG A 1173 -0.71 71.45 5.46
CA ARG A 1173 0.47 72.16 5.98
C ARG A 1173 1.05 73.15 4.97
N LEU A 1174 1.13 72.78 3.69
CA LEU A 1174 1.58 73.69 2.63
C LEU A 1174 0.65 74.91 2.50
N MET A 1175 -0.65 74.71 2.53
CA MET A 1175 -1.64 75.80 2.51
C MET A 1175 -1.53 76.67 3.76
N THR A 1176 -1.32 76.07 4.93
CA THR A 1176 -1.09 76.80 6.20
C THR A 1176 0.12 77.72 6.09
N LEU A 1177 1.20 77.22 5.49
CA LEU A 1177 2.43 77.97 5.27
C LEU A 1177 2.21 79.19 4.37
N PHE A 1178 1.48 79.05 3.25
CA PHE A 1178 1.16 80.18 2.37
C PHE A 1178 0.26 81.23 3.03
N VAL A 1179 -0.68 80.79 3.88
CA VAL A 1179 -1.52 81.69 4.68
C VAL A 1179 -0.70 82.46 5.72
N ARG A 1180 0.25 81.78 6.40
CA ARG A 1180 1.12 82.39 7.41
C ARG A 1180 1.92 83.58 6.86
N PHE A 1181 2.36 83.52 5.61
CA PHE A 1181 3.15 84.57 4.94
C PHE A 1181 2.31 85.54 4.08
N GLN A 1182 0.98 85.59 4.24
CA GLN A 1182 0.08 86.56 3.59
C GLN A 1182 0.12 86.60 2.05
N SER A 1183 0.31 85.45 1.39
CA SER A 1183 0.33 85.42 -0.07
C SER A 1183 -1.06 85.27 -0.67
N SER A 1184 -1.75 86.41 -0.87
CA SER A 1184 -3.04 86.46 -1.57
C SER A 1184 -2.93 86.13 -3.07
N SER A 1185 -1.71 86.08 -3.63
CA SER A 1185 -1.46 85.72 -5.04
C SER A 1185 -1.47 84.22 -5.29
N VAL A 1186 -1.26 83.39 -4.26
CA VAL A 1186 -1.23 81.92 -4.38
C VAL A 1186 -2.56 81.30 -3.95
N LEU A 1187 -3.07 81.70 -2.77
CA LEU A 1187 -4.36 81.27 -2.21
C LEU A 1187 -5.28 82.48 -2.03
N SER A 1188 -6.40 82.50 -2.77
CA SER A 1188 -7.42 83.54 -2.62
C SER A 1188 -8.32 83.29 -1.40
N HIS A 1189 -8.97 84.35 -0.90
CA HIS A 1189 -9.94 84.25 0.20
C HIS A 1189 -11.10 83.29 -0.13
N GLU A 1190 -11.54 83.24 -1.39
CA GLU A 1190 -12.61 82.34 -1.85
C GLU A 1190 -12.16 80.87 -1.81
N GLU A 1191 -10.94 80.56 -2.26
CA GLU A 1191 -10.38 79.21 -2.24
C GLU A 1191 -10.18 78.69 -0.81
N VAL A 1192 -9.75 79.55 0.12
CA VAL A 1192 -9.66 79.22 1.56
C VAL A 1192 -11.06 78.92 2.12
N GLY A 1193 -12.07 79.71 1.74
CA GLY A 1193 -13.47 79.47 2.10
C GLY A 1193 -14.00 78.12 1.60
N HIS A 1194 -13.69 77.75 0.35
CA HIS A 1194 -14.08 76.47 -0.24
C HIS A 1194 -13.43 75.26 0.45
N VAL A 1195 -12.16 75.36 0.85
CA VAL A 1195 -11.46 74.29 1.59
C VAL A 1195 -12.07 74.09 2.98
N LEU A 1196 -12.40 75.18 3.68
CA LEU A 1196 -13.08 75.11 4.98
C LEU A 1196 -14.51 74.57 4.86
N GLN A 1197 -15.27 74.97 3.85
CA GLN A 1197 -16.59 74.41 3.60
C GLN A 1197 -16.53 72.92 3.25
N GLY A 1198 -15.57 72.50 2.42
CA GLY A 1198 -15.31 71.10 2.10
C GLY A 1198 -14.89 70.27 3.32
N ALA A 1199 -14.07 70.84 4.21
CA ALA A 1199 -13.68 70.19 5.46
C ALA A 1199 -14.82 70.07 6.48
N ALA A 1200 -15.76 71.02 6.50
CA ALA A 1200 -16.97 70.96 7.33
C ALA A 1200 -17.98 69.88 6.87
N LEU A 1201 -17.95 69.54 5.57
CA LEU A 1201 -18.81 68.52 4.98
C LEU A 1201 -18.20 67.09 5.04
N ALA A 1202 -16.90 66.97 5.36
CA ALA A 1202 -16.22 65.69 5.48
C ALA A 1202 -16.42 65.05 6.86
N ASP A 1203 -16.49 63.71 6.93
CA ASP A 1203 -16.60 62.98 8.20
C ASP A 1203 -15.27 62.97 8.96
N LEU A 1204 -15.10 63.92 9.87
CA LEU A 1204 -13.90 64.10 10.68
C LEU A 1204 -13.54 62.87 11.55
N SER A 1205 -14.48 61.97 11.82
CA SER A 1205 -14.23 60.75 12.61
C SER A 1205 -13.45 59.67 11.84
N THR A 1206 -13.46 59.75 10.51
CA THR A 1206 -12.77 58.82 9.59
C THR A 1206 -11.35 59.27 9.23
N LEU A 1207 -10.99 60.51 9.60
CA LEU A 1207 -9.68 61.10 9.28
C LEU A 1207 -8.61 60.65 10.28
N SER A 1208 -7.37 60.53 9.79
CA SER A 1208 -6.23 60.22 10.67
C SER A 1208 -5.97 61.37 11.65
N ASN A 1209 -5.38 61.05 12.80
CA ASN A 1209 -4.98 62.07 13.79
C ASN A 1209 -4.03 63.13 13.19
N THR A 1210 -3.21 62.77 12.21
CA THR A 1210 -2.30 63.69 11.53
C THR A 1210 -3.03 64.67 10.61
N THR A 1211 -4.04 64.18 9.88
CA THR A 1211 -4.95 65.05 9.09
C THR A 1211 -5.70 66.01 10.00
N LEU A 1212 -6.21 65.53 11.14
CA LEU A 1212 -6.93 66.36 12.10
C LEU A 1212 -6.04 67.45 12.71
N GLN A 1213 -4.78 67.12 13.06
CA GLN A 1213 -3.81 68.11 13.56
C GLN A 1213 -3.46 69.15 12.50
N ALA A 1214 -3.19 68.73 11.26
CA ALA A 1214 -2.89 69.65 10.15
C ALA A 1214 -4.08 70.55 9.81
N LEU A 1215 -5.31 70.01 9.84
CA LEU A 1215 -6.54 70.78 9.62
C LEU A 1215 -6.77 71.81 10.74
N ARG A 1216 -6.52 71.44 12.01
CA ARG A 1216 -6.57 72.38 13.14
C ARG A 1216 -5.54 73.50 12.98
N ALA A 1217 -4.29 73.17 12.61
CA ALA A 1217 -3.25 74.16 12.39
C ALA A 1217 -3.63 75.14 11.26
N PHE A 1218 -4.15 74.62 10.13
CA PHE A 1218 -4.65 75.44 9.02
C PHE A 1218 -5.77 76.37 9.47
N PHE A 1219 -6.76 75.84 10.19
CA PHE A 1219 -7.90 76.61 10.69
C PHE A 1219 -7.48 77.73 11.65
N LEU A 1220 -6.62 77.42 12.62
CA LEU A 1220 -6.07 78.40 13.58
C LEU A 1220 -5.28 79.50 12.86
N GLN A 1221 -4.47 79.13 11.86
CA GLN A 1221 -3.69 80.10 11.10
C GLN A 1221 -4.59 81.01 10.24
N VAL A 1222 -5.67 80.48 9.64
CA VAL A 1222 -6.65 81.29 8.90
C VAL A 1222 -7.41 82.24 9.83
N GLN A 1223 -7.75 81.81 11.04
CA GLN A 1223 -8.35 82.66 12.08
C GLN A 1223 -7.41 83.79 12.51
N SER A 1224 -6.13 83.48 12.80
CA SER A 1224 -5.17 84.49 13.27
C SER A 1224 -4.87 85.57 12.23
N MET A 1225 -4.99 85.25 10.94
CA MET A 1225 -4.73 86.17 9.83
C MET A 1225 -5.99 86.95 9.36
N GLY A 1226 -7.17 86.66 9.92
CA GLY A 1226 -8.41 87.41 9.63
C GLY A 1226 -8.97 87.22 8.21
N ILE A 1227 -8.71 86.06 7.57
CA ILE A 1227 -9.00 85.80 6.14
C ILE A 1227 -10.46 85.33 5.90
N LEU A 1228 -11.27 85.21 6.96
CA LEU A 1228 -12.59 84.57 6.96
C LEU A 1228 -13.74 85.52 6.58
N ALA A 1229 -14.61 85.08 5.66
CA ALA A 1229 -15.82 85.82 5.26
C ALA A 1229 -17.14 85.23 5.81
N ASP A 1230 -17.17 83.97 6.28
CA ASP A 1230 -18.38 83.29 6.76
C ASP A 1230 -18.24 82.73 8.20
N HIS A 1231 -18.99 83.30 9.13
CA HIS A 1231 -18.94 82.96 10.57
C HIS A 1231 -19.70 81.68 10.94
N SER A 1232 -20.56 81.15 10.07
CA SER A 1232 -21.43 80.00 10.38
C SER A 1232 -20.73 78.65 10.19
N THR A 1233 -20.02 78.49 9.07
CA THR A 1233 -19.21 77.31 8.73
C THR A 1233 -18.02 77.13 9.68
N THR A 1234 -17.44 78.23 10.14
CA THR A 1234 -16.30 78.25 11.07
C THR A 1234 -16.65 77.83 12.50
N GLN A 1235 -17.80 78.23 13.03
CA GLN A 1235 -18.27 77.75 14.34
C GLN A 1235 -18.57 76.25 14.35
N THR A 1236 -19.12 75.74 13.24
CA THR A 1236 -19.45 74.31 13.08
C THR A 1236 -18.19 73.43 13.04
N LEU A 1237 -17.17 73.86 12.29
CA LEU A 1237 -15.87 73.20 12.25
C LEU A 1237 -15.12 73.27 13.58
N GLN A 1238 -15.14 74.43 14.25
CA GLN A 1238 -14.49 74.61 15.55
C GLN A 1238 -15.10 73.68 16.61
N ALA A 1239 -16.43 73.60 16.70
CA ALA A 1239 -17.12 72.69 17.62
C ALA A 1239 -16.83 71.21 17.32
N SER A 1240 -16.75 70.84 16.04
CA SER A 1240 -16.47 69.46 15.61
C SER A 1240 -15.01 69.04 15.89
N LEU A 1241 -14.06 69.97 15.70
CA LEU A 1241 -12.64 69.74 15.99
C LEU A 1241 -12.37 69.72 17.50
N GLU A 1242 -13.04 70.55 18.30
CA GLU A 1242 -12.94 70.53 19.77
C GLU A 1242 -13.53 69.25 20.37
N GLY A 1243 -14.66 68.75 19.86
CA GLY A 1243 -15.30 67.50 20.33
C GLY A 1243 -14.45 66.23 20.16
N LEU A 1244 -13.58 66.17 19.14
CA LEU A 1244 -12.67 65.03 18.89
C LEU A 1244 -11.40 65.05 19.76
N SER A 1245 -11.07 66.17 20.41
CA SER A 1245 -9.84 66.32 21.22
C SER A 1245 -9.88 65.58 22.57
N LEU A 1246 -11.08 65.29 23.08
CA LEU A 1246 -11.29 64.65 24.39
C LEU A 1246 -11.35 63.12 24.34
N SER A 1247 -11.53 62.52 23.16
CA SER A 1247 -11.71 61.07 22.98
C SER A 1247 -10.46 60.30 22.53
N THR A 1248 -9.33 60.98 22.28
CA THR A 1248 -8.10 60.37 21.72
C THR A 1248 -7.07 59.95 22.77
N SER A 1249 -7.47 59.46 23.95
CA SER A 1249 -6.53 58.93 24.95
C SER A 1249 -6.44 57.40 25.04
N SER A 1250 -7.19 56.64 24.22
CA SER A 1250 -7.21 55.16 24.31
C SER A 1250 -6.89 54.41 23.01
N ALA A 1251 -6.52 55.10 21.93
CA ALA A 1251 -5.97 54.43 20.75
C ALA A 1251 -4.46 54.27 20.95
N GLN A 1252 -3.95 53.04 20.79
CA GLN A 1252 -2.51 52.73 20.83
C GLN A 1252 -1.74 53.81 20.04
N PRO A 1253 -0.63 54.37 20.58
CA PRO A 1253 0.18 55.30 19.82
C PRO A 1253 0.61 54.60 18.53
N PRO A 1254 0.43 55.23 17.35
CA PRO A 1254 0.91 54.64 16.10
C PRO A 1254 2.41 54.33 16.25
N LEU A 1255 2.88 53.23 15.66
CA LEU A 1255 4.31 52.94 15.58
C LEU A 1255 5.02 54.15 14.93
N ASP A 1256 5.66 54.97 15.76
CA ASP A 1256 6.40 56.15 15.28
C ASP A 1256 7.68 55.74 14.53
N MET A 1257 8.13 54.50 14.73
CA MET A 1257 9.30 53.94 14.07
C MET A 1257 8.92 52.82 13.10
N LEU A 1258 9.38 52.92 11.85
CA LEU A 1258 9.12 51.98 10.76
C LEU A 1258 10.42 51.59 10.06
N CYS A 1259 10.45 50.39 9.47
CA CYS A 1259 11.53 49.96 8.59
C CYS A 1259 11.03 49.94 7.14
N LEU A 1260 11.52 50.86 6.30
CA LEU A 1260 11.10 51.00 4.90
C LEU A 1260 12.23 50.56 3.99
N GLY A 1261 12.03 49.46 3.25
CA GLY A 1261 13.06 48.92 2.35
C GLY A 1261 14.38 48.60 3.04
N GLY A 1262 14.35 48.21 4.33
CA GLY A 1262 15.54 47.94 5.15
C GLY A 1262 16.12 49.17 5.86
N VAL A 1263 15.52 50.36 5.75
CA VAL A 1263 15.98 51.62 6.38
C VAL A 1263 15.13 51.98 7.58
N ALA A 1264 15.80 52.35 8.68
CA ALA A 1264 15.17 52.89 9.87
C ALA A 1264 14.57 54.29 9.65
N VAL A 1265 13.29 54.46 9.92
CA VAL A 1265 12.62 55.76 9.77
C VAL A 1265 11.76 56.05 10.99
N SER A 1266 11.96 57.24 11.56
CA SER A 1266 11.04 57.83 12.55
C SER A 1266 10.09 58.74 11.78
N LEU A 1267 8.78 58.48 11.85
CA LEU A 1267 7.78 59.31 11.19
C LEU A 1267 7.74 60.70 11.82
N SER A 1268 7.87 60.83 13.14
CA SER A 1268 8.03 62.12 13.81
C SER A 1268 9.26 62.86 13.31
N HIS A 1269 10.43 62.21 13.18
CA HIS A 1269 11.64 62.87 12.68
C HIS A 1269 11.59 63.27 11.20
N ILE A 1270 10.69 62.71 10.38
CA ILE A 1270 10.47 63.17 9.00
C ILE A 1270 9.36 64.21 8.92
N ARG A 1271 8.31 64.06 9.73
CA ARG A 1271 7.09 64.89 9.70
C ARG A 1271 7.28 66.18 10.49
N ASP A 1272 7.66 66.07 11.75
CA ASP A 1272 7.77 67.16 12.73
C ASP A 1272 9.14 67.82 12.59
#